data_AF-A0A2V2E9M7-F1
#
_entry.id   AF-A0A2V2E9M7-F1
#
_cell.length_a   1.000
_cell.length_b   1.000
_cell.length_c   1.000
_cell.angle_alpha   90.00
_cell.angle_beta   90.00
_cell.angle_gamma   90.00
#
_symmetry.space_group_name_H-M   'P 1'
#
loop_
_entity.id
_entity.type
_entity.pdbx_description
1 polymer ?
#
loop_
_entity_poly.entity_id
_entity_poly.type
_entity_poly.pdbx_seq_one_letter_code
_entity_poly.pdbx_strand_id
1 'polypeptide(L)'
;MKKLLSFFLSVIILCSVPFAFSAMTEEELGQAQEAKNYLKSLYLAYKGYEMRVLLDENKQNEDYIYYRDILMKRAIELLQQEEYEPANTYYSLVKSLEMCWYRWREQMPVSNGLFIIRDNLVAEIAPSYSYTPSSWNEYVLRRAFCDQAIDELKNSTNASDEAGQRAVDDYKAAIAVLKPINLAELSSDLEKPTDESTSLNAKKELLDKLSDANSYAARITELNSIEQKDVKDFFAALNFFNAIANDETLYHAGYYNVHALKEKLAIVKASSKIPIGDALVAMCEKYTYRSGVEISAVKARIDDITAKSVTCTDSEGQKLYTDFCLAVDELAKNVLTSETDTAKNYFTYVVENISKPLMERTADITFKYAYSYLEYCVNTLFPSYIQDKGVKAEEIYSFADYLYDFIDYWSPETYIGVDLIRYAEKCIDDHFFTVKTIPDNIAAIREKIYAASQDDTLTSGQGELLINELISALDEAGGDQYAAHSELNLKMGLYAVNASRDTKKEKSESTKAFYSKLEEAKALLSTCYDQPVYAYYDMIGQLDNICENLFFPQINVSRPFILKCRELYYKYSPLSGTYTNESWTAVSDAMNYCDAVYGKGTDAQCAEAYSILEKAVNALVKDVPNEAEISLTSALGKIGDTVEIKLNVSRDSNMSYGKFVLYYDDTVLEYVSASDNVTSLAGALEYTYYNLSPSPRNTNLITLNFKIKNTAANGPSAIVLTGEKVRDKYNRDISAQFTSGAVEVGEGVVYGDINSTKSIELADAMGVFQYVAGKYAFNSERNISADYNKDGVLDLSDAMNIFMIVAGKQTPPISAKYIANEKLVEVENNNSDMHSCPEAPEKPGYVFRGWYTGENGTGQKLATEKVKVSKPSVYYAYYEKFEQKHLKQGEIMTAGYVAIHTEFAVEEDFKKLAECGIDIIIIDYDKSNPKTAQNLKWAEKYGLRVFISDNMMLKTEPLTEEKVLEFTEPYRDSPSFLGNFIVDEPSADKFDHYAARVDVYRKALPDYDLHVNLFSMDAPVGMPFSDYVSSYVEKFNLPFISTSTYSLFSENNIKITAQNHIANIQTVAQAAKENNLDFWMYTQSMSGIEGHNNRYITLDDIRFQMYSALAFGASKLMHFCYDVPGYDGTVKYNTQVYGARNYAHEYTEIYDYMQTANLEVKAFSEEFSKYSWEKTTAFKSSAVPKYLNCLEPYSADNIYADQSLLIGEFKSNENSSKALLISNASELNNNRKANVSLSATGAKHVYAYLNGVKTELTAKNGKYTFTLPCGGGTFLIIE
;
A
#
# COMPACT_ATOMS: atom_id res chain seq x y z
N MET A 1 -5.96 -40.03 49.28
CA MET A 1 -5.59 -40.08 47.85
C MET A 1 -4.12 -40.44 47.63
N LYS A 2 -3.11 -39.67 48.07
CA LYS A 2 -1.68 -39.98 47.80
C LYS A 2 -1.15 -41.34 48.31
N LYS A 3 -1.63 -41.88 49.43
CA LYS A 3 -1.30 -43.26 49.90
C LYS A 3 -2.09 -44.38 49.20
N LEU A 4 -3.24 -44.04 48.59
CA LEU A 4 -4.05 -45.00 47.83
C LEU A 4 -3.45 -45.22 46.42
N LEU A 5 -2.90 -44.16 45.81
CA LEU A 5 -2.26 -44.21 44.50
C LEU A 5 -0.97 -45.07 44.53
N SER A 6 -0.17 -44.97 45.59
CA SER A 6 1.03 -45.80 45.78
C SER A 6 0.73 -47.28 46.04
N PHE A 7 -0.47 -47.60 46.57
CA PHE A 7 -0.91 -48.98 46.80
C PHE A 7 -1.40 -49.62 45.49
N PHE A 8 -2.14 -48.90 44.65
CA PHE A 8 -2.62 -49.39 43.35
C PHE A 8 -1.49 -49.63 42.34
N LEU A 9 -0.46 -48.77 42.31
CA LEU A 9 0.72 -48.97 41.44
C LEU A 9 1.59 -50.16 41.86
N SER A 10 1.58 -50.53 43.15
CA SER A 10 2.32 -51.70 43.65
C SER A 10 1.63 -53.03 43.32
N VAL A 11 0.31 -53.02 43.11
CA VAL A 11 -0.51 -54.21 42.79
C VAL A 11 -0.43 -54.57 41.29
N ILE A 12 -0.25 -53.58 40.41
CA ILE A 12 -0.06 -53.80 38.96
C ILE A 12 1.28 -54.50 38.67
N ILE A 13 2.31 -54.28 39.50
CA ILE A 13 3.63 -54.94 39.37
C ILE A 13 3.63 -56.37 39.97
N LEU A 14 2.69 -56.71 40.86
CA LEU A 14 2.60 -58.03 41.52
C LEU A 14 1.72 -59.06 40.78
N CYS A 15 1.01 -58.66 39.71
CA CYS A 15 0.11 -59.56 38.97
C CYS A 15 0.76 -60.31 37.80
N SER A 16 2.04 -60.13 37.54
CA SER A 16 2.82 -60.94 36.61
C SER A 16 3.50 -62.13 37.33
N VAL A 17 2.68 -63.07 37.80
CA VAL A 17 3.13 -64.44 38.08
C VAL A 17 3.12 -65.20 36.75
N PRO A 18 4.17 -65.98 36.41
CA PRO A 18 4.36 -66.51 35.06
C PRO A 18 3.29 -67.54 34.72
N PHE A 19 2.50 -67.27 33.67
CA PHE A 19 1.75 -68.32 32.99
C PHE A 19 2.75 -69.15 32.17
N ALA A 20 2.69 -70.46 32.35
CA ALA A 20 3.59 -71.43 31.75
C ALA A 20 3.68 -71.25 30.22
N PHE A 21 4.91 -71.06 29.75
CA PHE A 21 5.28 -70.99 28.33
C PHE A 21 4.77 -72.21 27.56
N SER A 22 3.87 -72.02 26.60
CA SER A 22 3.92 -72.80 25.37
C SER A 22 5.13 -72.31 24.57
N ALA A 23 5.96 -73.21 24.06
CA ALA A 23 7.10 -72.84 23.23
C ALA A 23 6.61 -71.97 22.05
N MET A 24 7.16 -70.76 21.92
CA MET A 24 6.90 -69.88 20.78
C MET A 24 7.25 -70.61 19.49
N THR A 25 6.46 -70.39 18.44
CA THR A 25 6.78 -70.89 17.11
C THR A 25 8.06 -70.23 16.57
N GLU A 26 8.75 -70.85 15.61
CA GLU A 26 9.98 -70.26 15.02
C GLU A 26 9.74 -68.86 14.45
N GLU A 27 8.56 -68.61 13.90
CA GLU A 27 8.16 -67.31 13.36
C GLU A 27 7.96 -66.27 14.47
N GLU A 28 7.26 -66.63 15.56
CA GLU A 28 7.08 -65.76 16.72
C GLU A 28 8.40 -65.49 17.45
N LEU A 29 9.31 -66.47 17.48
CA LEU A 29 10.66 -66.30 18.03
C LEU A 29 11.50 -65.34 17.16
N GLY A 30 11.35 -65.42 15.83
CA GLY A 30 11.98 -64.50 14.87
C GLY A 30 11.49 -63.07 15.05
N GLN A 31 10.17 -62.88 15.17
CA GLN A 31 9.57 -61.56 15.41
C GLN A 31 9.96 -60.99 16.79
N ALA A 32 9.99 -61.83 17.82
CA ALA A 32 10.43 -61.44 19.16
C ALA A 32 11.92 -61.06 19.18
N GLN A 33 12.76 -61.77 18.43
CA GLN A 33 14.18 -61.46 18.27
C GLN A 33 14.39 -60.11 17.58
N GLU A 34 13.64 -59.83 16.52
CA GLU A 34 13.67 -58.56 15.80
C GLU A 34 13.20 -57.40 16.67
N ALA A 35 12.06 -57.57 17.35
CA ALA A 35 11.50 -56.57 18.25
C ALA A 35 12.44 -56.27 19.45
N LYS A 36 13.10 -57.29 20.02
CA LYS A 36 14.11 -57.13 21.08
C LYS A 36 15.36 -56.40 20.57
N ASN A 37 15.82 -56.70 19.35
CA ASN A 37 16.95 -55.99 18.73
C ASN A 37 16.60 -54.53 18.43
N TYR A 38 15.36 -54.25 18.04
CA TYR A 38 14.88 -52.90 17.81
C TYR A 38 14.82 -52.10 19.13
N LEU A 39 14.23 -52.68 20.19
CA LEU A 39 14.27 -52.10 21.53
C LEU A 39 15.71 -51.85 22.01
N LYS A 40 16.65 -52.76 21.71
CA LYS A 40 18.08 -52.61 22.08
C LYS A 40 18.71 -51.41 21.40
N SER A 41 18.48 -51.24 20.10
CA SER A 41 19.00 -50.11 19.32
C SER A 41 18.43 -48.79 19.83
N LEU A 42 17.13 -48.76 20.12
CA LEU A 42 16.44 -47.59 20.65
C LEU A 42 16.89 -47.24 22.06
N TYR A 43 16.97 -48.23 22.95
CA TYR A 43 17.49 -48.08 24.31
C TYR A 43 18.93 -47.56 24.31
N LEU A 44 19.81 -48.07 23.45
CA LEU A 44 21.18 -47.58 23.33
C LEU A 44 21.25 -46.15 22.80
N ALA A 45 20.40 -45.79 21.82
CA ALA A 45 20.28 -44.44 21.33
C ALA A 45 19.79 -43.49 22.43
N TYR A 46 18.86 -43.95 23.27
CA TYR A 46 18.15 -43.10 24.23
C TYR A 46 18.80 -43.01 25.62
N LYS A 47 19.53 -44.04 26.04
CA LYS A 47 20.33 -44.06 27.28
C LYS A 47 21.41 -42.96 27.29
N GLY A 48 21.95 -42.60 26.13
CA GLY A 48 22.90 -41.49 26.00
C GLY A 48 22.32 -40.12 26.40
N TYR A 49 20.99 -39.99 26.41
CA TYR A 49 20.29 -38.76 26.81
C TYR A 49 19.80 -38.79 28.27
N GLU A 50 19.76 -39.95 28.92
CA GLU A 50 19.43 -40.12 30.35
C GLU A 50 20.44 -39.41 31.27
N MET A 51 21.69 -39.27 30.82
CA MET A 51 22.78 -38.62 31.56
C MET A 51 22.82 -37.08 31.41
N ARG A 52 21.83 -36.45 30.75
CA ARG A 52 21.73 -34.98 30.65
C ARG A 52 20.79 -34.49 31.75
N VAL A 53 21.29 -33.69 32.70
CA VAL A 53 20.56 -33.21 33.88
C VAL A 53 19.85 -31.89 33.54
N LEU A 54 19.07 -31.34 34.46
CA LEU A 54 18.29 -30.11 34.29
C LEU A 54 18.94 -28.99 35.12
N LEU A 55 19.07 -27.80 34.55
CA LEU A 55 19.54 -26.61 35.28
C LEU A 55 18.59 -26.15 36.41
N ASP A 56 17.36 -26.65 36.45
CA ASP A 56 16.43 -26.44 37.55
C ASP A 56 15.83 -27.78 37.99
N GLU A 57 16.30 -28.29 39.13
CA GLU A 57 15.81 -29.53 39.74
C GLU A 57 14.33 -29.42 40.15
N ASN A 58 13.77 -28.22 40.26
CA ASN A 58 12.37 -28.00 40.64
C ASN A 58 11.37 -28.14 39.47
N LYS A 59 11.86 -28.40 38.24
CA LYS A 59 11.03 -28.62 37.05
C LYS A 59 11.17 -30.02 36.44
N GLN A 60 11.50 -31.03 37.24
CA GLN A 60 11.31 -32.42 36.82
C GLN A 60 9.80 -32.68 36.66
N ASN A 61 9.28 -32.61 35.43
CA ASN A 61 7.89 -32.97 35.17
C ASN A 61 7.70 -34.49 35.34
N GLU A 62 6.46 -34.91 35.62
CA GLU A 62 6.14 -36.31 35.91
C GLU A 62 6.46 -37.25 34.74
N ASP A 63 6.42 -36.74 33.50
CA ASP A 63 6.76 -37.47 32.26
C ASP A 63 8.25 -37.85 32.16
N TYR A 64 9.16 -36.97 32.59
CA TYR A 64 10.61 -37.27 32.62
C TYR A 64 10.95 -38.31 33.68
N ILE A 65 10.32 -38.23 34.86
CA ILE A 65 10.50 -39.22 35.94
C ILE A 65 9.95 -40.58 35.49
N TYR A 66 8.80 -40.61 34.82
CA TYR A 66 8.21 -41.83 34.26
C TYR A 66 9.08 -42.47 33.17
N TYR A 67 9.64 -41.65 32.27
CA TYR A 67 10.57 -42.10 31.23
C TYR A 67 11.86 -42.71 31.83
N ARG A 68 12.52 -42.02 32.77
CA ARG A 68 13.80 -42.42 33.38
C ARG A 68 13.64 -43.63 34.32
N ASP A 69 12.73 -43.54 35.29
CA ASP A 69 12.71 -44.48 36.42
C ASP A 69 11.89 -45.74 36.14
N ILE A 70 10.99 -45.71 35.14
CA ILE A 70 10.09 -46.82 34.82
C ILE A 70 10.36 -47.39 33.43
N LEU A 71 10.25 -46.61 32.35
CA LEU A 71 10.36 -47.14 30.99
C LEU A 71 11.78 -47.61 30.65
N MET A 72 12.80 -46.80 30.94
CA MET A 72 14.20 -47.15 30.68
C MET A 72 14.66 -48.35 31.52
N LYS A 73 14.19 -48.45 32.77
CA LYS A 73 14.49 -49.60 33.64
C LYS A 73 13.84 -50.89 33.13
N ARG A 74 12.59 -50.83 32.68
CA ARG A 74 11.89 -51.98 32.09
C ARG A 74 12.53 -52.43 30.77
N ALA A 75 13.04 -51.49 29.97
CA ALA A 75 13.77 -51.80 28.74
C ALA A 75 15.06 -52.56 29.05
N ILE A 76 15.81 -52.19 30.09
CA ILE A 76 17.01 -52.93 30.53
C ILE A 76 16.66 -54.35 30.96
N GLU A 77 15.62 -54.52 31.77
CA GLU A 77 15.19 -55.83 32.27
C GLU A 77 14.85 -56.77 31.11
N LEU A 78 14.05 -56.32 30.14
CA LEU A 78 13.68 -57.09 28.95
C LEU A 78 14.89 -57.39 28.04
N LEU A 79 15.85 -56.47 27.94
CA LEU A 79 17.07 -56.66 27.15
C LEU A 79 18.08 -57.62 27.80
N GLN A 80 18.04 -57.80 29.12
CA GLN A 80 18.94 -58.67 29.89
C GLN A 80 18.39 -60.08 30.14
N GLN A 81 17.09 -60.31 29.92
CA GLN A 81 16.48 -61.64 30.03
C GLN A 81 16.95 -62.58 28.91
N GLU A 82 17.23 -63.85 29.25
CA GLU A 82 17.68 -64.87 28.29
C GLU A 82 16.53 -65.45 27.46
N GLU A 83 15.31 -65.51 28.02
CA GLU A 83 14.11 -65.95 27.32
C GLU A 83 13.45 -64.79 26.54
N TYR A 84 12.78 -65.10 25.42
CA TYR A 84 12.08 -64.13 24.59
C TYR A 84 10.62 -63.96 25.05
N GLU A 85 10.22 -62.72 25.32
CA GLU A 85 8.81 -62.33 25.42
C GLU A 85 8.15 -62.19 24.04
N PRO A 86 6.80 -62.14 23.93
CA PRO A 86 6.10 -61.84 22.67
C PRO A 86 6.53 -60.49 22.05
N ALA A 87 6.59 -60.43 20.72
CA ALA A 87 7.04 -59.24 19.97
C ALA A 87 6.30 -57.95 20.37
N ASN A 88 5.00 -58.05 20.62
CA ASN A 88 4.16 -56.93 21.06
C ASN A 88 4.62 -56.30 22.39
N THR A 89 5.20 -57.10 23.30
CA THR A 89 5.74 -56.60 24.56
C THR A 89 6.92 -55.65 24.33
N TYR A 90 7.80 -55.97 23.38
CA TYR A 90 8.92 -55.10 23.01
C TYR A 90 8.45 -53.88 22.21
N TYR A 91 7.57 -54.05 21.22
CA TYR A 91 7.07 -52.94 20.40
C TYR A 91 6.23 -51.92 21.18
N SER A 92 5.41 -52.39 22.13
CA SER A 92 4.65 -51.50 23.02
C SER A 92 5.58 -50.65 23.88
N LEU A 93 6.69 -51.22 24.35
CA LEU A 93 7.68 -50.48 25.13
C LEU A 93 8.47 -49.50 24.26
N VAL A 94 8.82 -49.88 23.03
CA VAL A 94 9.44 -48.99 22.04
C VAL A 94 8.55 -47.77 21.77
N LYS A 95 7.27 -47.98 21.46
CA LYS A 95 6.33 -46.90 21.17
C LYS A 95 6.14 -45.96 22.36
N SER A 96 6.16 -46.52 23.58
CA SER A 96 6.09 -45.74 24.82
C SER A 96 7.36 -44.92 25.06
N LEU A 97 8.54 -45.49 24.80
CA LEU A 97 9.83 -44.79 24.88
C LEU A 97 9.90 -43.64 23.87
N GLU A 98 9.47 -43.85 22.62
CA GLU A 98 9.46 -42.83 21.57
C GLU A 98 8.47 -41.70 21.86
N MET A 99 7.24 -42.02 22.28
CA MET A 99 6.24 -41.01 22.61
C MET A 99 6.63 -40.16 23.83
N CYS A 100 7.14 -40.78 24.88
CA CYS A 100 7.62 -40.05 26.06
C CYS A 100 8.85 -39.20 25.71
N TRP A 101 9.77 -39.72 24.89
CA TRP A 101 10.91 -38.95 24.38
C TRP A 101 10.47 -37.75 23.54
N TYR A 102 9.50 -37.93 22.62
CA TYR A 102 8.99 -36.86 21.78
C TYR A 102 8.32 -35.75 22.60
N ARG A 103 7.43 -36.11 23.53
CA ARG A 103 6.77 -35.16 24.43
C ARG A 103 7.74 -34.45 25.37
N TRP A 104 8.74 -35.16 25.88
CA TRP A 104 9.77 -34.57 26.73
C TRP A 104 10.68 -33.60 25.93
N ARG A 105 11.06 -33.97 24.69
CA ARG A 105 11.89 -33.14 23.80
C ARG A 105 11.20 -31.84 23.37
N GLU A 106 9.89 -31.87 23.12
CA GLU A 106 9.12 -30.65 22.81
C GLU A 106 9.11 -29.65 23.97
N GLN A 107 9.21 -30.14 25.21
CA GLN A 107 9.15 -29.29 26.41
C GLN A 107 10.52 -28.81 26.90
N MET A 108 11.63 -29.37 26.40
CA MET A 108 12.98 -28.99 26.83
C MET A 108 14.02 -28.97 25.70
N PRO A 109 14.08 -27.89 24.91
CA PRO A 109 15.30 -27.52 24.22
C PRO A 109 16.18 -26.78 25.25
N VAL A 110 17.28 -27.39 25.70
CA VAL A 110 18.35 -26.70 26.43
C VAL A 110 18.78 -25.40 25.70
N SER A 111 18.54 -25.33 24.39
CA SER A 111 18.80 -24.18 23.51
C SER A 111 17.84 -22.99 23.65
N ASN A 112 16.56 -23.15 24.01
CA ASN A 112 15.62 -22.03 24.16
C ASN A 112 15.62 -21.44 25.58
N GLY A 113 15.87 -22.27 26.60
CA GLY A 113 15.94 -21.82 27.99
C GLY A 113 17.06 -20.80 28.22
N LEU A 114 18.24 -21.00 27.61
CA LEU A 114 19.37 -20.07 27.72
C LEU A 114 19.08 -18.71 27.07
N PHE A 115 18.35 -18.68 25.95
CA PHE A 115 17.92 -17.42 25.34
C PHE A 115 16.86 -16.70 26.15
N ILE A 116 15.87 -17.42 26.68
CA ILE A 116 14.87 -16.81 27.56
C ILE A 116 15.54 -16.23 28.81
N ILE A 117 16.48 -16.96 29.41
CA ILE A 117 17.24 -16.46 30.58
C ILE A 117 18.10 -15.26 30.20
N ARG A 118 18.81 -15.29 29.06
CA ARG A 118 19.58 -14.16 28.54
C ARG A 118 18.68 -12.93 28.33
N ASP A 119 17.59 -13.10 27.60
CA ASP A 119 16.71 -11.99 27.21
C ASP A 119 16.03 -11.37 28.42
N ASN A 120 15.64 -12.19 29.40
CA ASN A 120 15.15 -11.71 30.69
C ASN A 120 16.23 -10.93 31.47
N LEU A 121 17.47 -11.43 31.52
CA LEU A 121 18.58 -10.73 32.18
C LEU A 121 18.94 -9.40 31.49
N VAL A 122 18.81 -9.31 30.16
CA VAL A 122 19.04 -8.07 29.40
C VAL A 122 17.89 -7.09 29.57
N ALA A 123 16.64 -7.58 29.65
CA ALA A 123 15.45 -6.75 29.85
C ALA A 123 15.43 -6.03 31.21
N GLU A 124 16.15 -6.55 32.21
CA GLU A 124 16.31 -5.92 33.53
C GLU A 124 17.34 -4.78 33.57
N ILE A 125 18.07 -4.54 32.47
CA ILE A 125 19.11 -3.49 32.38
C ILE A 125 18.47 -2.17 31.92
N ALA A 126 18.72 -1.08 32.64
CA ALA A 126 18.25 0.24 32.27
C ALA A 126 18.90 0.74 30.95
N PRO A 127 18.36 1.75 30.27
CA PRO A 127 18.96 2.30 29.06
C PRO A 127 20.42 2.75 29.27
N SER A 128 21.24 2.66 28.23
CA SER A 128 22.71 2.85 28.29
C SER A 128 23.17 4.13 28.98
N TYR A 129 22.39 5.20 28.93
CA TYR A 129 22.67 6.48 29.60
C TYR A 129 22.58 6.42 31.14
N SER A 130 22.11 5.32 31.71
CA SER A 130 21.98 5.12 33.17
C SER A 130 23.27 4.64 33.84
N TYR A 131 24.30 4.28 33.05
CA TYR A 131 25.57 3.69 33.51
C TYR A 131 26.78 4.47 33.00
N THR A 132 27.92 4.36 33.67
CA THR A 132 29.13 5.06 33.21
C THR A 132 29.58 4.56 31.84
N PRO A 133 30.07 5.42 30.92
CA PRO A 133 30.47 5.00 29.57
C PRO A 133 31.51 3.87 29.55
N SER A 134 32.45 3.88 30.51
CA SER A 134 33.46 2.83 30.66
C SER A 134 32.86 1.49 31.09
N SER A 135 31.93 1.47 32.05
CA SER A 135 31.28 0.23 32.46
C SER A 135 30.31 -0.30 31.41
N TRP A 136 29.64 0.59 30.66
CA TRP A 136 28.77 0.22 29.56
C TRP A 136 29.55 -0.41 28.40
N ASN A 137 30.67 0.20 27.98
CA ASN A 137 31.52 -0.36 26.94
C ASN A 137 32.14 -1.70 27.36
N GLU A 138 32.55 -1.84 28.62
CA GLU A 138 33.06 -3.10 29.15
C GLU A 138 31.97 -4.19 29.20
N TYR A 139 30.75 -3.83 29.58
CA TYR A 139 29.58 -4.72 29.49
C TYR A 139 29.31 -5.16 28.05
N VAL A 140 29.25 -4.24 27.08
CA VAL A 140 28.98 -4.56 25.67
C VAL A 140 30.02 -5.52 25.10
N LEU A 141 31.31 -5.31 25.43
CA LEU A 141 32.38 -6.22 25.01
C LEU A 141 32.23 -7.61 25.64
N ARG A 142 31.97 -7.71 26.95
CA ARG A 142 31.79 -9.00 27.63
C ARG A 142 30.52 -9.72 27.18
N ARG A 143 29.44 -8.96 26.94
CA ARG A 143 28.17 -9.46 26.42
C ARG A 143 28.36 -10.14 25.08
N ALA A 144 29.09 -9.53 24.15
CA ALA A 144 29.33 -10.13 22.84
C ALA A 144 29.98 -11.52 22.92
N PHE A 145 30.92 -11.71 23.86
CA PHE A 145 31.52 -13.02 24.13
C PHE A 145 30.54 -14.00 24.77
N CYS A 146 29.69 -13.54 25.70
CA CYS A 146 28.69 -14.39 26.35
C CYS A 146 27.56 -14.79 25.40
N ASP A 147 27.12 -13.88 24.53
CA ASP A 147 26.14 -14.14 23.47
C ASP A 147 26.66 -15.21 22.51
N GLN A 148 27.93 -15.12 22.10
CA GLN A 148 28.58 -16.13 21.26
C GLN A 148 28.70 -17.48 21.99
N ALA A 149 29.09 -17.50 23.26
CA ALA A 149 29.18 -18.74 24.03
C ALA A 149 27.81 -19.43 24.21
N ILE A 150 26.75 -18.66 24.44
CA ILE A 150 25.37 -19.18 24.50
C ILE A 150 24.94 -19.72 23.12
N ASP A 151 25.25 -19.01 22.03
CA ASP A 151 24.94 -19.46 20.66
C ASP A 151 25.68 -20.76 20.28
N GLU A 152 26.94 -20.92 20.68
CA GLU A 152 27.72 -22.14 20.47
C GLU A 152 27.17 -23.31 21.29
N LEU A 153 26.71 -23.05 22.53
CA LEU A 153 26.09 -24.06 23.38
C LEU A 153 24.71 -24.51 22.89
N LYS A 154 23.91 -23.60 22.29
CA LYS A 154 22.57 -23.92 21.80
C LYS A 154 22.57 -24.99 20.69
N ASN A 155 23.61 -25.01 19.87
CA ASN A 155 23.73 -25.89 18.71
C ASN A 155 24.59 -27.12 19.01
N SER A 156 25.14 -27.24 20.21
CA SER A 156 26.05 -28.32 20.59
C SER A 156 25.30 -29.57 20.99
N THR A 157 25.60 -30.70 20.33
CA THR A 157 25.08 -32.01 20.72
C THR A 157 25.74 -32.56 21.98
N ASN A 158 26.81 -31.93 22.49
CA ASN A 158 27.68 -32.43 23.57
C ASN A 158 27.78 -31.47 24.78
N ALA A 159 27.03 -30.36 24.80
CA ALA A 159 27.06 -29.41 25.92
C ALA A 159 26.46 -30.01 27.19
N SER A 160 27.09 -29.76 28.35
CA SER A 160 26.60 -30.16 29.67
C SER A 160 25.87 -29.03 30.39
N ASP A 161 25.06 -29.35 31.41
CA ASP A 161 24.35 -28.33 32.20
C ASP A 161 25.32 -27.42 32.93
N GLU A 162 26.44 -27.93 33.42
CA GLU A 162 27.48 -27.08 33.97
C GLU A 162 28.03 -26.07 32.94
N ALA A 163 28.06 -26.40 31.64
CA ALA A 163 28.43 -25.44 30.60
C ALA A 163 27.34 -24.39 30.38
N GLY A 164 26.07 -24.78 30.44
CA GLY A 164 24.92 -23.86 30.41
C GLY A 164 24.86 -22.93 31.65
N GLN A 165 25.07 -23.47 32.85
CA GLN A 165 25.11 -22.69 34.09
C GLN A 165 26.30 -21.73 34.10
N ARG A 166 27.49 -22.18 33.66
CA ARG A 166 28.65 -21.31 33.48
C ARG A 166 28.36 -20.17 32.50
N ALA A 167 27.68 -20.44 31.39
CA ALA A 167 27.31 -19.40 30.44
C ALA A 167 26.30 -18.38 31.02
N VAL A 168 25.33 -18.82 31.82
CA VAL A 168 24.41 -17.92 32.53
C VAL A 168 25.13 -17.10 33.60
N ASP A 169 26.05 -17.72 34.35
CA ASP A 169 26.83 -17.05 35.39
C ASP A 169 27.82 -16.04 34.79
N ASP A 170 28.44 -16.36 33.65
CA ASP A 170 29.29 -15.45 32.88
C ASP A 170 28.47 -14.26 32.36
N TYR A 171 27.23 -14.49 31.92
CA TYR A 171 26.31 -13.42 31.50
C TYR A 171 25.94 -12.49 32.66
N LYS A 172 25.61 -13.07 33.83
CA LYS A 172 25.36 -12.30 35.05
C LYS A 172 26.60 -11.53 35.51
N ALA A 173 27.78 -12.12 35.37
CA ALA A 173 29.04 -11.45 35.67
C ALA A 173 29.34 -10.30 34.70
N ALA A 174 28.97 -10.42 33.42
CA ALA A 174 29.05 -9.33 32.46
C ALA A 174 28.15 -8.15 32.88
N ILE A 175 26.91 -8.43 33.27
CA ILE A 175 25.96 -7.42 33.76
C ILE A 175 26.47 -6.75 35.04
N ALA A 176 27.08 -7.51 35.96
CA ALA A 176 27.60 -6.99 37.23
C ALA A 176 28.73 -5.96 37.09
N VAL A 177 29.33 -5.81 35.89
CA VAL A 177 30.33 -4.77 35.60
C VAL A 177 29.70 -3.38 35.50
N LEU A 178 28.41 -3.30 35.18
CA LEU A 178 27.68 -2.05 35.02
C LEU A 178 27.70 -1.23 36.32
N LYS A 179 28.19 0.00 36.23
CA LYS A 179 28.24 0.96 37.34
C LYS A 179 27.21 2.06 37.08
N PRO A 180 26.10 2.12 37.86
CA PRO A 180 25.09 3.15 37.69
C PRO A 180 25.69 4.55 37.88
N ILE A 181 25.23 5.53 37.11
CA ILE A 181 25.60 6.92 37.34
C ILE A 181 24.85 7.42 38.59
N ASN A 182 25.58 7.67 39.67
CA ASN A 182 25.02 8.30 40.86
C ASN A 182 24.90 9.81 40.65
N LEU A 183 23.73 10.26 40.18
CA LEU A 183 23.43 11.69 39.95
C LEU A 183 23.55 12.54 41.23
N ALA A 184 23.41 11.93 42.42
CA ALA A 184 23.54 12.63 43.70
C ALA A 184 24.99 12.99 44.05
N GLU A 185 25.98 12.21 43.63
CA GLU A 185 27.41 12.55 43.81
C GLU A 185 27.83 13.71 42.88
N LEU A 186 27.33 13.73 41.63
CA LEU A 186 27.54 14.83 40.68
C LEU A 186 26.92 16.16 41.14
N SER A 187 25.78 16.09 41.84
CA SER A 187 25.11 17.27 42.42
C SER A 187 25.84 17.83 43.65
N SER A 188 26.43 16.98 44.49
CA SER A 188 27.10 17.42 45.73
C SER A 188 28.43 18.14 45.50
N ASP A 189 29.08 17.90 44.36
CA ASP A 189 30.33 18.57 43.96
C ASP A 189 30.08 19.96 43.34
N LEU A 190 28.85 20.26 42.91
CA LEU A 190 28.46 21.54 42.32
C LEU A 190 28.09 22.61 43.38
N GLU A 191 27.90 22.23 44.64
CA GLU A 191 27.40 23.14 45.69
C GLU A 191 28.45 23.62 46.70
N LYS A 192 29.74 23.25 46.58
CA LYS A 192 30.79 23.81 47.47
C LYS A 192 31.38 25.11 46.88
N PRO A 193 31.29 26.24 47.60
CA PRO A 193 31.97 27.47 47.18
C PRO A 193 33.45 27.33 47.52
N THR A 194 34.33 27.45 46.53
CA THR A 194 35.78 27.58 46.78
C THR A 194 36.34 28.82 46.12
N ASP A 195 36.98 29.60 46.99
CA ASP A 195 37.62 30.90 46.79
C ASP A 195 38.59 30.98 45.60
N GLU A 196 38.79 32.23 45.17
CA GLU A 196 39.49 32.74 43.98
C GLU A 196 40.98 32.34 43.76
N SER A 197 41.53 31.32 44.42
CA SER A 197 42.94 30.92 44.21
C SER A 197 43.18 29.47 43.81
N THR A 198 42.14 28.70 43.45
CA THR A 198 42.31 27.29 43.00
C THR A 198 41.48 26.94 41.75
N SER A 199 41.39 27.84 40.77
CA SER A 199 40.46 27.69 39.64
C SER A 199 41.04 27.26 38.28
N LEU A 200 42.25 26.70 38.20
CA LEU A 200 42.74 26.11 36.94
C LEU A 200 42.59 24.58 36.86
N ASN A 201 42.86 23.85 37.94
CA ASN A 201 42.78 22.38 37.92
C ASN A 201 41.36 21.84 38.09
N ALA A 202 40.53 22.43 38.96
CA ALA A 202 39.12 22.03 39.10
C ALA A 202 38.29 22.36 37.85
N LYS A 203 38.61 23.48 37.17
CA LYS A 203 37.98 23.87 35.90
C LYS A 203 38.42 22.96 34.76
N LYS A 204 39.66 22.47 34.77
CA LYS A 204 40.18 21.49 33.82
C LYS A 204 39.55 20.11 34.01
N GLU A 205 39.35 19.67 35.25
CA GLU A 205 38.69 18.39 35.54
C GLU A 205 37.18 18.41 35.21
N LEU A 206 36.51 19.55 35.35
CA LEU A 206 35.12 19.75 34.91
C LEU A 206 35.00 19.86 33.37
N LEU A 207 35.98 20.50 32.71
CA LEU A 207 36.09 20.58 31.25
C LEU A 207 36.41 19.23 30.61
N ASP A 208 37.25 18.41 31.24
CA ASP A 208 37.56 17.06 30.76
C ASP A 208 36.32 16.15 30.87
N LYS A 209 35.52 16.28 31.93
CA LYS A 209 34.22 15.58 32.09
C LYS A 209 33.13 16.06 31.12
N LEU A 210 33.13 17.35 30.74
CA LEU A 210 32.22 17.90 29.71
C LEU A 210 32.71 17.63 28.27
N SER A 211 34.01 17.38 28.07
CA SER A 211 34.57 17.00 26.77
C SER A 211 34.05 15.64 26.30
N ASP A 212 33.76 14.73 27.24
CA ASP A 212 33.11 13.45 26.93
C ASP A 212 31.65 13.63 26.49
N ALA A 213 30.93 14.66 26.96
CA ALA A 213 29.57 14.97 26.50
C ALA A 213 29.56 15.69 25.13
N ASN A 214 30.56 16.54 24.86
CA ASN A 214 30.72 17.19 23.55
C ASN A 214 31.22 16.24 22.45
N SER A 215 31.75 15.06 22.81
CA SER A 215 32.05 13.99 21.85
C SER A 215 30.79 13.40 21.18
N TYR A 216 29.60 13.75 21.68
CA TYR A 216 28.31 13.32 21.14
C TYR A 216 27.75 14.28 20.06
N ALA A 217 28.18 15.54 20.02
CA ALA A 217 27.71 16.54 19.04
C ALA A 217 28.66 16.73 17.83
N ALA A 218 29.86 16.14 17.87
CA ALA A 218 30.89 16.33 16.84
C ALA A 218 31.13 15.10 15.94
N ARG A 219 30.14 14.21 15.78
CA ARG A 219 30.26 12.98 14.96
C ARG A 219 29.46 12.96 13.65
N ILE A 220 28.88 14.10 13.23
CA ILE A 220 28.13 14.18 11.96
C ILE A 220 28.78 15.11 10.91
N THR A 221 29.86 15.80 11.21
CA THR A 221 30.47 16.71 10.22
C THR A 221 31.99 16.59 10.19
N GLU A 222 32.48 16.07 9.06
CA GLU A 222 33.88 15.99 8.58
C GLU A 222 34.67 14.71 8.93
N LEU A 223 34.59 13.74 8.01
CA LEU A 223 35.37 12.50 7.88
C LEU A 223 36.89 12.75 7.89
N ASN A 224 37.66 11.86 8.54
CA ASN A 224 39.09 11.45 8.31
C ASN A 224 39.58 10.64 9.55
N SER A 225 40.39 9.56 9.54
CA SER A 225 41.24 8.85 8.58
C SER A 225 41.02 7.32 8.58
N ILE A 226 40.04 6.81 9.34
CA ILE A 226 39.63 5.40 9.28
C ILE A 226 38.70 5.16 8.07
N GLU A 227 37.93 6.16 7.65
CA GLU A 227 37.11 6.06 6.44
C GLU A 227 37.95 6.06 5.15
N GLN A 228 39.22 6.50 5.16
CA GLN A 228 40.12 6.25 4.04
C GLN A 228 40.55 4.78 3.94
N LYS A 229 40.47 4.02 5.03
CA LYS A 229 40.72 2.57 5.04
C LYS A 229 39.45 1.82 4.63
N ASP A 230 38.28 2.25 5.11
CA ASP A 230 37.00 1.62 4.75
C ASP A 230 36.59 1.94 3.30
N VAL A 231 36.90 3.12 2.76
CA VAL A 231 36.73 3.44 1.33
C VAL A 231 37.74 2.68 0.47
N LYS A 232 38.95 2.41 0.96
CA LYS A 232 39.97 1.63 0.24
C LYS A 232 39.65 0.12 0.27
N ASP A 233 39.09 -0.37 1.36
CA ASP A 233 38.57 -1.74 1.51
C ASP A 233 37.25 -1.90 0.72
N PHE A 234 36.42 -0.84 0.64
CA PHE A 234 35.25 -0.77 -0.23
C PHE A 234 35.63 -0.72 -1.71
N PHE A 235 36.67 0.03 -2.13
CA PHE A 235 37.16 0.00 -3.51
C PHE A 235 37.91 -1.30 -3.85
N ALA A 236 38.52 -1.98 -2.87
CA ALA A 236 39.06 -3.33 -3.05
C ALA A 236 37.94 -4.37 -3.23
N ALA A 237 36.84 -4.24 -2.49
CA ALA A 237 35.62 -5.02 -2.68
C ALA A 237 34.94 -4.67 -4.02
N LEU A 238 34.91 -3.38 -4.42
CA LEU A 238 34.35 -2.92 -5.69
C LEU A 238 35.20 -3.38 -6.89
N ASN A 239 36.52 -3.45 -6.75
CA ASN A 239 37.43 -4.04 -7.76
C ASN A 239 37.30 -5.57 -7.83
N PHE A 240 36.99 -6.22 -6.70
CA PHE A 240 36.62 -7.64 -6.67
C PHE A 240 35.27 -7.89 -7.36
N PHE A 241 34.28 -7.03 -7.15
CA PHE A 241 32.98 -7.08 -7.85
C PHE A 241 33.09 -6.68 -9.33
N ASN A 242 33.96 -5.75 -9.70
CA ASN A 242 34.25 -5.41 -11.11
C ASN A 242 35.04 -6.52 -11.84
N ALA A 243 35.81 -7.34 -11.12
CA ALA A 243 36.45 -8.54 -11.67
C ALA A 243 35.42 -9.67 -11.91
N ILE A 244 34.38 -9.75 -11.07
CA ILE A 244 33.24 -10.67 -11.24
C ILE A 244 32.30 -10.17 -12.36
N ALA A 245 32.14 -8.85 -12.52
CA ALA A 245 31.28 -8.25 -13.54
C ALA A 245 31.87 -8.28 -14.97
N ASN A 246 33.15 -8.63 -15.13
CA ASN A 246 33.82 -8.78 -16.44
C ASN A 246 34.10 -10.25 -16.82
N ASP A 247 33.61 -11.22 -16.05
CA ASP A 247 33.65 -12.63 -16.43
C ASP A 247 32.32 -13.02 -17.08
N GLU A 248 32.34 -13.27 -18.39
CA GLU A 248 31.16 -13.62 -19.20
C GLU A 248 30.55 -14.99 -18.85
N THR A 249 30.97 -15.65 -17.77
CA THR A 249 30.47 -17.00 -17.40
C THR A 249 29.50 -17.06 -16.22
N LEU A 250 29.06 -15.93 -15.63
CA LEU A 250 28.14 -15.93 -14.49
C LEU A 250 26.86 -15.13 -14.73
N TYR A 251 25.96 -15.70 -15.53
CA TYR A 251 24.56 -15.31 -15.58
C TYR A 251 23.73 -16.23 -14.66
N HIS A 252 22.83 -15.62 -13.87
CA HIS A 252 21.80 -16.20 -12.98
C HIS A 252 22.20 -16.68 -11.58
N ALA A 253 22.12 -15.78 -10.59
CA ALA A 253 21.60 -16.09 -9.25
C ALA A 253 21.30 -14.79 -8.47
N GLY A 254 20.02 -14.45 -8.32
CA GLY A 254 19.59 -13.32 -7.51
C GLY A 254 18.27 -13.65 -6.80
N TYR A 255 18.34 -14.43 -5.73
CA TYR A 255 17.32 -14.59 -4.68
C TYR A 255 17.98 -15.44 -3.59
N TYR A 256 18.43 -14.85 -2.47
CA TYR A 256 18.50 -15.47 -1.12
C TYR A 256 19.15 -14.50 -0.11
N ASN A 257 18.51 -14.43 1.07
CA ASN A 257 18.90 -13.70 2.27
C ASN A 257 20.32 -14.04 2.77
N VAL A 258 21.02 -13.03 3.28
CA VAL A 258 22.48 -12.95 3.52
C VAL A 258 22.95 -13.68 4.80
N HIS A 259 22.23 -14.68 5.32
CA HIS A 259 22.66 -15.38 6.55
C HIS A 259 23.39 -16.72 6.36
N ALA A 260 23.54 -17.22 5.12
CA ALA A 260 24.10 -18.56 4.84
C ALA A 260 25.53 -18.58 4.24
N LEU A 261 26.27 -17.47 4.23
CA LEU A 261 27.55 -17.36 3.50
C LEU A 261 28.81 -17.62 4.35
N LYS A 262 28.72 -17.68 5.69
CA LYS A 262 29.88 -17.99 6.55
C LYS A 262 30.17 -19.48 6.71
N GLU A 263 29.17 -20.35 6.66
CA GLU A 263 29.38 -21.81 6.85
C GLU A 263 29.75 -22.55 5.56
N LYS A 264 29.33 -22.09 4.38
CA LYS A 264 29.65 -22.77 3.11
C LYS A 264 31.05 -22.48 2.58
N LEU A 265 31.75 -21.46 3.09
CA LEU A 265 33.15 -21.20 2.73
C LEU A 265 34.13 -22.25 3.32
N ALA A 266 33.71 -23.02 4.33
CA ALA A 266 34.51 -24.09 4.92
C ALA A 266 34.44 -25.41 4.12
N ILE A 267 33.36 -25.65 3.37
CA ILE A 267 33.14 -26.91 2.63
C ILE A 267 33.86 -26.92 1.27
N VAL A 268 34.00 -25.75 0.62
CA VAL A 268 34.69 -25.63 -0.69
C VAL A 268 36.20 -25.87 -0.57
N LYS A 269 36.81 -25.69 0.61
CA LYS A 269 38.23 -26.02 0.83
C LYS A 269 38.52 -27.51 1.06
N ALA A 270 37.49 -28.36 1.20
CA ALA A 270 37.66 -29.79 1.45
C ALA A 270 37.42 -30.69 0.22
N SER A 271 36.85 -30.16 -0.88
CA SER A 271 36.38 -30.97 -2.01
C SER A 271 37.41 -31.21 -3.13
N SER A 272 38.63 -30.65 -3.04
CA SER A 272 39.63 -30.73 -4.10
C SER A 272 40.42 -32.05 -4.17
N LYS A 273 39.84 -33.20 -3.74
CA LYS A 273 40.55 -34.49 -3.67
C LYS A 273 39.73 -35.75 -4.03
N ILE A 274 38.58 -35.65 -4.71
CA ILE A 274 37.84 -36.83 -5.17
C ILE A 274 38.06 -37.03 -6.68
N PRO A 275 38.61 -38.17 -7.13
CA PRO A 275 38.74 -38.47 -8.57
C PRO A 275 37.35 -38.55 -9.23
N ILE A 276 37.24 -38.05 -10.46
CA ILE A 276 36.01 -37.99 -11.28
C ILE A 276 35.28 -39.35 -11.33
N GLY A 277 36.03 -40.46 -11.27
CA GLY A 277 35.47 -41.80 -11.32
C GLY A 277 34.51 -42.17 -10.18
N ASP A 278 34.76 -41.70 -8.96
CA ASP A 278 33.90 -42.00 -7.81
C ASP A 278 32.60 -41.19 -7.83
N ALA A 279 32.67 -39.96 -8.36
CA ALA A 279 31.51 -39.11 -8.53
C ALA A 279 30.57 -39.64 -9.62
N LEU A 280 31.12 -40.17 -10.72
CA LEU A 280 30.33 -40.74 -11.83
C LEU A 280 29.58 -42.01 -11.39
N VAL A 281 30.24 -42.89 -10.63
CA VAL A 281 29.64 -44.12 -10.10
C VAL A 281 28.52 -43.79 -9.10
N ALA A 282 28.75 -42.84 -8.19
CA ALA A 282 27.72 -42.37 -7.27
C ALA A 282 26.51 -41.76 -7.98
N MET A 283 26.72 -41.10 -9.12
CA MET A 283 25.63 -40.57 -9.95
C MET A 283 24.84 -41.69 -10.64
N CYS A 284 25.49 -42.74 -11.16
CA CYS A 284 24.83 -43.91 -11.75
C CYS A 284 23.99 -44.68 -10.71
N GLU A 285 24.56 -44.93 -9.53
CA GLU A 285 23.87 -45.63 -8.43
C GLU A 285 22.65 -44.84 -7.95
N LYS A 286 22.78 -43.50 -7.85
CA LYS A 286 21.69 -42.62 -7.44
C LYS A 286 20.60 -42.48 -8.50
N TYR A 287 20.94 -42.52 -9.80
CA TYR A 287 19.94 -42.52 -10.87
C TYR A 287 19.16 -43.86 -10.90
N THR A 288 19.87 -44.98 -10.76
CA THR A 288 19.27 -46.32 -10.67
C THR A 288 18.27 -46.43 -9.52
N TYR A 289 18.67 -45.96 -8.33
CA TYR A 289 17.80 -45.94 -7.15
C TYR A 289 16.55 -45.08 -7.36
N ARG A 290 16.68 -43.95 -8.08
CA ARG A 290 15.56 -43.03 -8.36
C ARG A 290 14.61 -43.55 -9.43
N SER A 291 15.10 -44.30 -10.41
CA SER A 291 14.30 -44.92 -11.47
C SER A 291 13.60 -46.21 -11.02
N GLY A 292 13.78 -46.64 -9.76
CA GLY A 292 13.13 -47.83 -9.19
C GLY A 292 13.63 -49.16 -9.73
N VAL A 293 14.71 -49.15 -10.52
CA VAL A 293 15.35 -50.36 -11.06
C VAL A 293 16.28 -50.92 -10.00
N GLU A 294 16.16 -52.21 -9.67
CA GLU A 294 17.05 -52.86 -8.73
C GLU A 294 18.53 -52.72 -9.16
N ILE A 295 19.39 -52.28 -8.23
CA ILE A 295 20.84 -52.13 -8.48
C ILE A 295 21.46 -53.43 -9.00
N SER A 296 20.94 -54.59 -8.62
CA SER A 296 21.38 -55.91 -9.07
C SER A 296 21.22 -56.09 -10.60
N ALA A 297 20.18 -55.50 -11.20
CA ALA A 297 19.86 -55.61 -12.63
C ALA A 297 20.77 -54.77 -13.54
N VAL A 298 21.43 -53.76 -12.98
CA VAL A 298 22.37 -52.89 -13.71
C VAL A 298 23.79 -52.94 -13.18
N LYS A 299 24.06 -53.81 -12.19
CA LYS A 299 25.34 -53.91 -11.49
C LYS A 299 26.53 -54.14 -12.43
N ALA A 300 26.38 -55.01 -13.43
CA ALA A 300 27.44 -55.26 -14.42
C ALA A 300 27.79 -54.03 -15.27
N ARG A 301 26.85 -53.10 -15.47
CA ARG A 301 27.09 -51.83 -16.19
C ARG A 301 27.71 -50.78 -15.29
N ILE A 302 27.31 -50.73 -14.02
CA ILE A 302 27.96 -49.88 -13.01
C ILE A 302 29.41 -50.33 -12.82
N ASP A 303 29.68 -51.63 -12.79
CA ASP A 303 31.04 -52.17 -12.63
C ASP A 303 31.91 -51.88 -13.88
N ASP A 304 31.34 -51.92 -15.10
CA ASP A 304 32.04 -51.51 -16.34
C ASP A 304 32.33 -50.01 -16.41
N ILE A 305 31.40 -49.17 -15.93
CA ILE A 305 31.60 -47.72 -15.80
C ILE A 305 32.65 -47.44 -14.73
N THR A 306 32.61 -48.13 -13.60
CA THR A 306 33.61 -48.01 -12.52
C THR A 306 35.00 -48.37 -13.02
N ALA A 307 35.12 -49.39 -13.88
CA ALA A 307 36.40 -49.78 -14.47
C ALA A 307 36.93 -48.76 -15.50
N LYS A 308 36.05 -48.08 -16.22
CA LYS A 308 36.38 -47.06 -17.24
C LYS A 308 36.52 -45.65 -16.68
N SER A 309 35.89 -45.36 -15.55
CA SER A 309 35.82 -44.03 -14.96
C SER A 309 37.13 -43.55 -14.34
N VAL A 310 38.07 -44.49 -14.13
CA VAL A 310 39.41 -44.21 -13.59
C VAL A 310 40.34 -43.57 -14.64
N THR A 311 40.01 -43.67 -15.93
CA THR A 311 40.87 -43.21 -17.04
C THR A 311 40.15 -42.38 -18.11
N CYS A 312 38.83 -42.15 -17.99
CA CYS A 312 38.06 -41.41 -19.00
C CYS A 312 38.19 -39.88 -18.86
N THR A 313 38.08 -39.18 -19.98
CA THR A 313 37.94 -37.71 -20.00
C THR A 313 36.53 -37.28 -19.60
N ASP A 314 36.33 -36.00 -19.22
CA ASP A 314 35.02 -35.48 -18.79
C ASP A 314 33.91 -35.72 -19.84
N SER A 315 34.24 -35.56 -21.13
CA SER A 315 33.28 -35.80 -22.22
C SER A 315 32.91 -37.28 -22.39
N GLU A 316 33.86 -38.18 -22.12
CA GLU A 316 33.63 -39.63 -22.16
C GLU A 316 32.86 -40.09 -20.93
N GLY A 317 33.12 -39.51 -19.76
CA GLY A 317 32.36 -39.74 -18.54
C GLY A 317 30.89 -39.31 -18.68
N GLN A 318 30.65 -38.13 -19.27
CA GLN A 318 29.30 -37.64 -19.52
C GLN A 318 28.53 -38.53 -20.51
N LYS A 319 29.21 -39.05 -21.54
CA LYS A 319 28.63 -40.02 -22.47
C LYS A 319 28.32 -41.36 -21.81
N LEU A 320 29.24 -41.89 -21.00
CA LEU A 320 29.04 -43.12 -20.21
C LEU A 320 27.86 -43.01 -19.25
N TYR A 321 27.69 -41.86 -18.60
CA TYR A 321 26.55 -41.59 -17.72
C TYR A 321 25.23 -41.50 -18.50
N THR A 322 25.23 -40.84 -19.65
CA THR A 322 24.03 -40.69 -20.49
C THR A 322 23.58 -42.03 -21.07
N ASP A 323 24.54 -42.82 -21.57
CA ASP A 323 24.26 -44.16 -22.09
C ASP A 323 23.76 -45.09 -20.97
N PHE A 324 24.26 -44.92 -19.73
CA PHE A 324 23.77 -45.63 -18.55
C PHE A 324 22.31 -45.28 -18.20
N CYS A 325 21.97 -43.99 -18.15
CA CYS A 325 20.61 -43.55 -17.84
C CYS A 325 19.60 -44.05 -18.88
N LEU A 326 19.93 -44.00 -20.17
CA LEU A 326 19.07 -44.52 -21.24
C LEU A 326 18.82 -46.03 -21.10
N ALA A 327 19.83 -46.78 -20.67
CA ALA A 327 19.74 -48.21 -20.45
C ALA A 327 18.91 -48.57 -19.20
N VAL A 328 18.96 -47.73 -18.15
CA VAL A 328 18.11 -47.84 -16.96
C VAL A 328 16.66 -47.52 -17.30
N ASP A 329 16.43 -46.49 -18.13
CA ASP A 329 15.08 -46.09 -18.56
C ASP A 329 14.44 -47.15 -19.49
N GLU A 330 15.23 -47.84 -20.31
CA GLU A 330 14.75 -48.97 -21.14
C GLU A 330 14.40 -50.21 -20.30
N LEU A 331 15.15 -50.47 -19.22
CA LEU A 331 14.83 -51.51 -18.23
C LEU A 331 13.56 -51.15 -17.45
N ALA A 332 13.43 -49.90 -17.01
CA ALA A 332 12.22 -49.40 -16.35
C ALA A 332 10.98 -49.51 -17.25
N LYS A 333 11.14 -49.32 -18.58
CA LYS A 333 10.07 -49.52 -19.56
C LYS A 333 9.66 -50.98 -19.75
N ASN A 334 10.60 -51.93 -19.71
CA ASN A 334 10.26 -53.35 -19.86
C ASN A 334 9.53 -53.94 -18.63
N VAL A 335 9.72 -53.33 -17.46
CA VAL A 335 8.95 -53.63 -16.24
C VAL A 335 7.46 -53.22 -16.37
N LEU A 336 7.10 -52.35 -17.32
CA LEU A 336 5.74 -51.84 -17.52
C LEU A 336 4.80 -52.75 -18.35
N THR A 337 5.21 -53.96 -18.71
CA THR A 337 4.36 -54.88 -19.50
C THR A 337 3.76 -56.06 -18.73
N SER A 338 3.97 -56.14 -17.42
CA SER A 338 3.35 -57.18 -16.59
C SER A 338 2.68 -56.62 -15.32
N GLU A 339 1.35 -56.70 -15.34
CA GLU A 339 0.39 -56.81 -14.23
C GLU A 339 0.07 -55.59 -13.32
N THR A 340 -1.14 -55.06 -13.56
CA THR A 340 -2.20 -54.49 -12.70
C THR A 340 -1.96 -53.66 -11.44
N ASP A 341 -0.83 -53.74 -10.74
CA ASP A 341 -0.56 -52.87 -9.55
C ASP A 341 0.17 -51.56 -9.91
N THR A 342 0.53 -51.40 -11.19
CA THR A 342 1.43 -50.36 -11.65
C THR A 342 0.76 -49.00 -11.85
N ALA A 343 -0.55 -48.93 -12.11
CA ALA A 343 -1.22 -47.64 -12.36
C ALA A 343 -1.39 -46.80 -11.08
N LYS A 344 -1.72 -47.45 -9.96
CA LYS A 344 -1.87 -46.81 -8.64
C LYS A 344 -0.52 -46.31 -8.11
N ASN A 345 0.52 -47.15 -8.20
CA ASN A 345 1.87 -46.78 -7.76
C ASN A 345 2.55 -45.75 -8.67
N TYR A 346 2.24 -45.74 -9.97
CA TYR A 346 2.75 -44.72 -10.90
C TYR A 346 2.08 -43.36 -10.69
N PHE A 347 0.78 -43.32 -10.34
CA PHE A 347 0.07 -42.08 -10.03
C PHE A 347 0.62 -41.44 -8.73
N THR A 348 0.82 -42.23 -7.67
CA THR A 348 1.47 -41.77 -6.43
C THR A 348 2.91 -41.30 -6.68
N TYR A 349 3.68 -42.02 -7.52
CA TYR A 349 5.06 -41.64 -7.84
C TYR A 349 5.17 -40.32 -8.63
N VAL A 350 4.28 -40.07 -9.61
CA VAL A 350 4.27 -38.83 -10.41
C VAL A 350 3.85 -37.62 -9.58
N VAL A 351 2.89 -37.79 -8.66
CA VAL A 351 2.43 -36.71 -7.78
C VAL A 351 3.49 -36.36 -6.73
N GLU A 352 4.07 -37.36 -6.08
CA GLU A 352 4.99 -37.14 -4.96
C GLU A 352 6.42 -36.78 -5.39
N ASN A 353 6.89 -37.28 -6.53
CA ASN A 353 8.31 -37.18 -6.91
C ASN A 353 8.60 -36.39 -8.19
N ILE A 354 7.60 -36.15 -9.05
CA ILE A 354 7.75 -35.31 -10.26
C ILE A 354 7.04 -33.98 -10.07
N SER A 355 5.78 -34.02 -9.64
CA SER A 355 4.94 -32.82 -9.50
C SER A 355 5.40 -32.00 -8.29
N LYS A 356 5.60 -32.62 -7.12
CA LYS A 356 6.01 -31.94 -5.88
C LYS A 356 7.30 -31.11 -6.03
N PRO A 357 8.39 -31.62 -6.66
CA PRO A 357 9.62 -30.84 -6.83
C PRO A 357 9.59 -29.82 -7.98
N LEU A 358 8.76 -30.03 -9.03
CA LEU A 358 8.52 -29.01 -10.07
C LEU A 358 7.67 -27.85 -9.50
N MET A 359 6.71 -28.15 -8.63
CA MET A 359 5.82 -27.20 -7.96
C MET A 359 6.58 -26.31 -6.96
N GLU A 360 7.68 -26.78 -6.38
CA GLU A 360 8.56 -25.97 -5.52
C GLU A 360 9.42 -24.94 -6.29
N ARG A 361 9.43 -24.94 -7.64
CA ARG A 361 10.37 -24.11 -8.43
C ARG A 361 9.76 -23.14 -9.44
N THR A 362 8.51 -23.27 -9.88
CA THR A 362 7.88 -22.30 -10.81
C THR A 362 6.35 -22.28 -10.72
N ALA A 363 5.76 -21.12 -10.40
CA ALA A 363 4.32 -20.99 -10.11
C ALA A 363 3.41 -20.86 -11.36
N ASP A 364 3.88 -20.37 -12.51
CA ASP A 364 2.95 -19.90 -13.56
C ASP A 364 2.69 -20.86 -14.75
N ILE A 365 3.61 -21.78 -15.10
CA ILE A 365 3.43 -22.65 -16.28
C ILE A 365 2.73 -23.98 -15.93
N THR A 366 2.80 -24.38 -14.67
CA THR A 366 2.33 -25.69 -14.17
C THR A 366 0.80 -25.77 -14.06
N PHE A 367 0.12 -24.64 -13.83
CA PHE A 367 -1.33 -24.61 -13.58
C PHE A 367 -2.18 -24.95 -14.82
N LYS A 368 -1.75 -24.48 -16.01
CA LYS A 368 -2.47 -24.71 -17.28
C LYS A 368 -2.37 -26.16 -17.78
N TYR A 369 -1.23 -26.81 -17.51
CA TYR A 369 -1.03 -28.23 -17.83
C TYR A 369 -1.71 -29.16 -16.83
N ALA A 370 -1.74 -28.81 -15.54
CA ALA A 370 -2.45 -29.57 -14.52
C ALA A 370 -3.97 -29.57 -14.76
N TYR A 371 -4.55 -28.40 -15.09
CA TYR A 371 -5.99 -28.27 -15.39
C TYR A 371 -6.41 -29.09 -16.62
N SER A 372 -5.68 -28.97 -17.73
CA SER A 372 -5.96 -29.72 -18.97
C SER A 372 -5.81 -31.24 -18.82
N TYR A 373 -4.94 -31.68 -17.90
CA TYR A 373 -4.69 -33.10 -17.63
C TYR A 373 -5.73 -33.68 -16.65
N LEU A 374 -6.17 -32.92 -15.64
CA LEU A 374 -7.28 -33.28 -14.76
C LEU A 374 -8.60 -33.40 -15.55
N GLU A 375 -8.84 -32.48 -16.47
CA GLU A 375 -10.00 -32.54 -17.37
C GLU A 375 -9.95 -33.78 -18.28
N TYR A 376 -8.78 -34.18 -18.78
CA TYR A 376 -8.60 -35.42 -19.54
C TYR A 376 -8.82 -36.69 -18.68
N CYS A 377 -8.32 -36.71 -17.44
CA CYS A 377 -8.49 -37.81 -16.51
C CYS A 377 -9.97 -38.02 -16.14
N VAL A 378 -10.69 -36.94 -15.81
CA VAL A 378 -12.09 -37.00 -15.38
C VAL A 378 -13.04 -37.27 -16.55
N ASN A 379 -12.83 -36.64 -17.71
CA ASN A 379 -13.78 -36.75 -18.83
C ASN A 379 -13.49 -37.95 -19.76
N THR A 380 -12.27 -38.51 -19.77
CA THR A 380 -11.88 -39.55 -20.74
C THR A 380 -11.50 -40.87 -20.07
N LEU A 381 -10.59 -40.86 -19.08
CA LEU A 381 -10.09 -42.08 -18.42
C LEU A 381 -11.09 -42.65 -17.41
N PHE A 382 -11.77 -41.79 -16.65
CA PHE A 382 -12.70 -42.22 -15.59
C PHE A 382 -13.95 -42.95 -16.13
N PRO A 383 -14.65 -42.44 -17.18
CA PRO A 383 -15.83 -43.11 -17.73
C PRO A 383 -15.49 -44.44 -18.42
N SER A 384 -14.32 -44.53 -19.06
CA SER A 384 -13.85 -45.76 -19.70
C SER A 384 -13.35 -46.80 -18.68
N TYR A 385 -12.85 -46.37 -17.52
CA TYR A 385 -12.50 -47.25 -16.39
C TYR A 385 -13.73 -47.85 -15.69
N ILE A 386 -14.81 -47.08 -15.55
CA ILE A 386 -16.08 -47.55 -14.95
C ILE A 386 -16.84 -48.49 -15.91
N GLN A 387 -16.84 -48.23 -17.22
CA GLN A 387 -17.55 -49.06 -18.20
C GLN A 387 -16.98 -50.47 -18.38
N ASP A 388 -15.66 -50.66 -18.19
CA ASP A 388 -15.00 -51.91 -18.58
C ASP A 388 -14.83 -52.92 -17.42
N LYS A 389 -14.98 -52.50 -16.15
CA LYS A 389 -14.57 -53.37 -15.01
C LYS A 389 -15.46 -53.44 -13.77
N GLY A 390 -16.61 -52.77 -13.70
CA GLY A 390 -17.54 -52.97 -12.57
C GLY A 390 -16.88 -52.70 -11.21
N VAL A 391 -16.45 -51.46 -11.00
CA VAL A 391 -15.69 -51.03 -9.82
C VAL A 391 -16.58 -50.96 -8.57
N LYS A 392 -16.03 -51.33 -7.40
CA LYS A 392 -16.72 -51.28 -6.11
C LYS A 392 -16.79 -49.83 -5.59
N ALA A 393 -17.89 -49.47 -4.93
CA ALA A 393 -18.13 -48.10 -4.42
C ALA A 393 -16.98 -47.55 -3.56
N GLU A 394 -16.35 -48.41 -2.76
CA GLU A 394 -15.21 -48.10 -1.86
C GLU A 394 -14.00 -47.49 -2.60
N GLU A 395 -13.71 -47.94 -3.83
CA GLU A 395 -12.56 -47.44 -4.61
C GLU A 395 -12.84 -46.08 -5.26
N ILE A 396 -14.13 -45.74 -5.42
CA ILE A 396 -14.59 -44.45 -5.97
C ILE A 396 -14.66 -43.40 -4.84
N TYR A 397 -15.09 -43.77 -3.64
CA TYR A 397 -15.05 -42.90 -2.46
C TYR A 397 -13.63 -42.50 -2.08
N SER A 398 -12.69 -43.45 -2.11
CA SER A 398 -11.27 -43.16 -1.84
C SER A 398 -10.65 -42.21 -2.87
N PHE A 399 -11.17 -42.17 -4.11
CA PHE A 399 -10.76 -41.21 -5.13
C PHE A 399 -11.38 -39.83 -4.92
N ALA A 400 -12.64 -39.76 -4.47
CA ALA A 400 -13.33 -38.51 -4.13
C ALA A 400 -12.70 -37.82 -2.91
N ASP A 401 -12.40 -38.56 -1.85
CA ASP A 401 -11.71 -38.05 -0.65
C ASP A 401 -10.33 -37.49 -1.01
N TYR A 402 -9.59 -38.17 -1.89
CA TYR A 402 -8.28 -37.71 -2.34
C TYR A 402 -8.36 -36.45 -3.23
N LEU A 403 -9.45 -36.28 -3.98
CA LEU A 403 -9.71 -35.06 -4.76
C LEU A 403 -10.10 -33.89 -3.85
N TYR A 404 -10.89 -34.16 -2.80
CA TYR A 404 -11.26 -33.19 -1.78
C TYR A 404 -10.03 -32.70 -1.01
N ASP A 405 -9.17 -33.59 -0.53
CA ASP A 405 -7.91 -33.24 0.14
C ASP A 405 -6.96 -32.44 -0.77
N PHE A 406 -6.96 -32.75 -2.08
CA PHE A 406 -6.17 -32.02 -3.08
C PHE A 406 -6.68 -30.59 -3.33
N ILE A 407 -8.00 -30.37 -3.28
CA ILE A 407 -8.65 -29.06 -3.46
C ILE A 407 -8.53 -28.21 -2.20
N ASP A 408 -8.67 -28.81 -1.01
CA ASP A 408 -8.62 -28.13 0.30
C ASP A 408 -7.21 -27.61 0.61
N TYR A 409 -6.16 -28.22 0.05
CA TYR A 409 -4.77 -27.78 0.20
C TYR A 409 -4.42 -26.48 -0.57
N TRP A 410 -5.24 -26.04 -1.55
CA TRP A 410 -4.85 -24.93 -2.45
C TRP A 410 -5.42 -23.55 -2.09
N SER A 411 -6.50 -23.42 -1.31
CA SER A 411 -6.97 -22.21 -0.59
C SER A 411 -8.49 -22.20 -0.38
N PRO A 412 -9.01 -21.81 0.82
CA PRO A 412 -10.44 -21.56 1.05
C PRO A 412 -11.01 -20.28 0.38
N GLU A 413 -10.19 -19.46 -0.29
CA GLU A 413 -10.53 -18.06 -0.59
C GLU A 413 -10.55 -17.69 -2.08
N THR A 414 -10.73 -18.65 -3.00
CA THR A 414 -11.00 -18.33 -4.42
C THR A 414 -12.32 -18.91 -4.93
N TYR A 415 -13.06 -18.10 -5.70
CA TYR A 415 -14.41 -18.37 -6.21
C TYR A 415 -14.53 -19.65 -7.09
N ILE A 416 -13.41 -20.26 -7.51
CA ILE A 416 -13.36 -21.41 -8.42
C ILE A 416 -13.38 -22.77 -7.67
N GLY A 417 -12.94 -22.81 -6.41
CA GLY A 417 -12.96 -24.05 -5.59
C GLY A 417 -14.38 -24.53 -5.27
N VAL A 418 -15.32 -23.59 -5.13
CA VAL A 418 -16.73 -23.87 -4.80
C VAL A 418 -17.49 -24.49 -5.98
N ASP A 419 -17.14 -24.16 -7.23
CA ASP A 419 -17.83 -24.70 -8.42
C ASP A 419 -17.35 -26.12 -8.77
N LEU A 420 -16.09 -26.45 -8.48
CA LEU A 420 -15.54 -27.80 -8.62
C LEU A 420 -16.13 -28.77 -7.57
N ILE A 421 -16.28 -28.31 -6.34
CA ILE A 421 -16.94 -29.05 -5.24
C ILE A 421 -18.41 -29.32 -5.61
N ARG A 422 -19.16 -28.29 -6.03
CA ARG A 422 -20.57 -28.44 -6.45
C ARG A 422 -20.76 -29.35 -7.67
N TYR A 423 -19.80 -29.40 -8.59
CA TYR A 423 -19.86 -30.28 -9.76
C TYR A 423 -19.54 -31.74 -9.40
N ALA A 424 -18.63 -31.97 -8.45
CA ALA A 424 -18.32 -33.29 -7.90
C ALA A 424 -19.48 -33.85 -7.06
N GLU A 425 -20.07 -33.04 -6.18
CA GLU A 425 -21.24 -33.39 -5.37
C GLU A 425 -22.44 -33.78 -6.23
N LYS A 426 -22.73 -33.02 -7.29
CA LYS A 426 -23.83 -33.30 -8.22
C LYS A 426 -23.67 -34.63 -8.97
N CYS A 427 -22.45 -35.02 -9.32
CA CYS A 427 -22.19 -36.31 -9.98
C CYS A 427 -22.35 -37.51 -9.03
N ILE A 428 -22.14 -37.31 -7.73
CA ILE A 428 -22.26 -38.34 -6.68
C ILE A 428 -23.74 -38.55 -6.31
N ASP A 429 -24.51 -37.47 -6.17
CA ASP A 429 -25.93 -37.51 -5.80
C ASP A 429 -26.82 -38.15 -6.87
N ASP A 430 -26.49 -38.02 -8.16
CA ASP A 430 -27.32 -38.52 -9.26
C ASP A 430 -27.32 -40.07 -9.39
N HIS A 431 -26.46 -40.82 -8.67
CA HIS A 431 -26.18 -42.24 -9.00
C HIS A 431 -26.24 -43.31 -7.88
N PHE A 432 -26.41 -43.02 -6.57
CA PHE A 432 -25.98 -44.02 -5.54
C PHE A 432 -26.92 -44.54 -4.42
N PHE A 433 -28.21 -44.18 -4.31
CA PHE A 433 -29.00 -44.71 -3.18
C PHE A 433 -29.84 -45.96 -3.48
N THR A 434 -29.48 -47.11 -2.86
CA THR A 434 -30.42 -47.99 -2.09
C THR A 434 -29.75 -49.23 -1.41
N VAL A 435 -29.87 -49.29 -0.06
CA VAL A 435 -30.12 -50.48 0.82
C VAL A 435 -28.99 -51.53 1.08
N LYS A 436 -28.50 -51.74 2.33
CA LYS A 436 -28.94 -52.78 3.34
C LYS A 436 -27.99 -53.07 4.55
N THR A 437 -28.59 -53.18 5.75
CA THR A 437 -28.31 -53.98 6.99
C THR A 437 -27.00 -53.87 7.80
N ILE A 438 -27.16 -53.64 9.11
CA ILE A 438 -26.13 -53.50 10.17
C ILE A 438 -25.44 -54.85 10.49
N PRO A 439 -24.09 -54.91 10.62
CA PRO A 439 -23.34 -56.15 10.91
C PRO A 439 -23.26 -56.54 12.40
N ASP A 440 -23.02 -57.82 12.66
CA ASP A 440 -23.00 -58.46 14.00
C ASP A 440 -21.90 -57.96 14.96
N ASN A 441 -20.90 -57.22 14.47
CA ASN A 441 -19.81 -56.66 15.25
C ASN A 441 -20.27 -55.54 16.21
N ILE A 442 -21.31 -54.77 15.83
CA ILE A 442 -21.85 -53.67 16.63
C ILE A 442 -22.65 -54.19 17.84
N ALA A 443 -23.32 -55.35 17.70
CA ALA A 443 -24.06 -55.96 18.81
C ALA A 443 -23.13 -56.43 19.94
N ALA A 444 -21.93 -56.94 19.59
CA ALA A 444 -20.93 -57.41 20.56
C ALA A 444 -20.23 -56.25 21.30
N ILE A 445 -20.02 -55.10 20.66
CA ILE A 445 -19.45 -53.89 21.29
C ILE A 445 -20.50 -53.23 22.20
N ARG A 446 -21.77 -53.25 21.81
CA ARG A 446 -22.90 -52.80 22.66
C ARG A 446 -23.01 -53.57 23.98
N GLU A 447 -22.82 -54.89 23.96
CA GLU A 447 -22.80 -55.70 25.21
C GLU A 447 -21.61 -55.37 26.11
N LYS A 448 -20.43 -55.06 25.54
CA LYS A 448 -19.25 -54.64 26.31
C LYS A 448 -19.44 -53.26 26.96
N ILE A 449 -20.05 -52.31 26.25
CA ILE A 449 -20.37 -50.99 26.79
C ILE A 449 -21.48 -51.08 27.85
N TYR A 450 -22.48 -51.95 27.65
CA TYR A 450 -23.53 -52.17 28.63
C TYR A 450 -23.00 -52.83 29.92
N ALA A 451 -22.09 -53.80 29.81
CA ALA A 451 -21.40 -54.40 30.95
C ALA A 451 -20.47 -53.40 31.67
N ALA A 452 -19.78 -52.52 30.93
CA ALA A 452 -18.94 -51.45 31.47
C ALA A 452 -19.76 -50.34 32.16
N SER A 453 -20.96 -50.04 31.67
CA SER A 453 -21.87 -49.04 32.27
C SER A 453 -22.46 -49.45 33.62
N GLN A 454 -22.27 -50.71 34.01
CA GLN A 454 -22.69 -51.29 35.29
C GLN A 454 -21.49 -51.44 36.27
N ASP A 455 -20.29 -50.98 35.89
CA ASP A 455 -19.05 -51.05 36.68
C ASP A 455 -18.58 -49.64 37.08
N ASP A 456 -18.77 -49.31 38.35
CA ASP A 456 -18.51 -47.99 38.94
C ASP A 456 -17.01 -47.63 39.04
N THR A 457 -16.10 -48.48 38.52
CA THR A 457 -14.64 -48.33 38.66
C THR A 457 -13.88 -47.92 37.39
N LEU A 458 -14.59 -47.63 36.28
CA LEU A 458 -14.00 -47.20 35.00
C LEU A 458 -13.39 -45.78 35.05
N THR A 459 -12.21 -45.64 34.45
CA THR A 459 -11.50 -44.34 34.32
C THR A 459 -11.75 -43.70 32.95
N SER A 460 -11.63 -42.36 32.86
CA SER A 460 -12.00 -41.56 31.68
C SER A 460 -11.32 -42.02 30.38
N GLY A 461 -10.07 -42.46 30.43
CA GLY A 461 -9.33 -42.95 29.24
C GLY A 461 -9.76 -44.34 28.75
N GLN A 462 -10.36 -45.18 29.61
CA GLN A 462 -10.88 -46.49 29.22
C GLN A 462 -12.28 -46.39 28.59
N GLY A 463 -13.07 -45.39 29.03
CA GLY A 463 -14.30 -45.00 28.35
C GLY A 463 -14.04 -44.40 26.97
N GLU A 464 -12.99 -43.58 26.84
CA GLU A 464 -12.58 -42.94 25.58
C GLU A 464 -12.10 -43.96 24.52
N LEU A 465 -11.43 -45.05 24.94
CA LEU A 465 -11.02 -46.15 24.05
C LEU A 465 -12.21 -47.00 23.54
N LEU A 466 -13.18 -47.31 24.40
CA LEU A 466 -14.41 -48.02 24.01
C LEU A 466 -15.31 -47.14 23.11
N ILE A 467 -15.29 -45.83 23.33
CA ILE A 467 -15.98 -44.83 22.50
C ILE A 467 -15.30 -44.70 21.13
N ASN A 468 -13.97 -44.69 21.06
CA ASN A 468 -13.24 -44.64 19.79
C ASN A 468 -13.35 -45.96 18.99
N GLU A 469 -13.37 -47.13 19.65
CA GLU A 469 -13.69 -48.41 18.99
C GLU A 469 -15.12 -48.43 18.44
N LEU A 470 -16.07 -47.83 19.16
CA LEU A 470 -17.44 -47.68 18.68
C LEU A 470 -17.49 -46.70 17.49
N ILE A 471 -16.84 -45.54 17.57
CA ILE A 471 -16.77 -44.52 16.49
C ILE A 471 -16.17 -45.13 15.22
N SER A 472 -15.06 -45.86 15.30
CA SER A 472 -14.49 -46.53 14.12
C SER A 472 -15.39 -47.63 13.55
N ALA A 473 -16.09 -48.40 14.40
CA ALA A 473 -17.06 -49.41 13.93
C ALA A 473 -18.35 -48.80 13.34
N LEU A 474 -18.64 -47.54 13.65
CA LEU A 474 -19.79 -46.78 13.16
C LEU A 474 -19.49 -46.01 11.88
N ASP A 475 -18.27 -45.48 11.75
CA ASP A 475 -17.72 -44.96 10.51
C ASP A 475 -17.69 -46.07 9.43
N GLU A 476 -17.40 -47.31 9.81
CA GLU A 476 -17.50 -48.48 8.91
C GLU A 476 -18.95 -48.90 8.57
N ALA A 477 -19.98 -48.41 9.28
CA ALA A 477 -21.37 -48.84 9.14
C ALA A 477 -22.32 -47.82 8.48
N GLY A 478 -21.85 -46.60 8.19
CA GLY A 478 -22.52 -45.62 7.30
C GLY A 478 -23.91 -45.13 7.73
N GLY A 479 -24.02 -44.34 8.80
CA GLY A 479 -25.29 -43.69 9.17
C GLY A 479 -25.14 -42.21 9.57
N ASP A 480 -25.78 -41.30 8.82
CA ASP A 480 -25.79 -39.82 9.00
C ASP A 480 -26.02 -39.32 10.44
N GLN A 481 -26.71 -40.11 11.26
CA GLN A 481 -27.02 -39.76 12.65
C GLN A 481 -25.80 -39.80 13.58
N TYR A 482 -24.79 -40.59 13.23
CA TYR A 482 -23.56 -40.72 14.02
C TYR A 482 -22.60 -39.56 13.78
N ALA A 483 -22.47 -39.08 12.55
CA ALA A 483 -21.69 -37.90 12.20
C ALA A 483 -22.24 -36.64 12.88
N ALA A 484 -23.56 -36.41 12.79
CA ALA A 484 -24.21 -35.26 13.41
C ALA A 484 -24.12 -35.24 14.95
N HIS A 485 -24.12 -36.42 15.58
CA HIS A 485 -23.92 -36.57 17.03
C HIS A 485 -22.48 -36.22 17.45
N SER A 486 -21.48 -36.70 16.70
CA SER A 486 -20.06 -36.40 16.94
C SER A 486 -19.73 -34.91 16.74
N GLU A 487 -20.30 -34.28 15.70
CA GLU A 487 -20.12 -32.86 15.43
C GLU A 487 -20.68 -31.97 16.54
N LEU A 488 -21.90 -32.26 17.03
CA LEU A 488 -22.51 -31.54 18.15
C LEU A 488 -21.64 -31.64 19.42
N ASN A 489 -21.06 -32.81 19.70
CA ASN A 489 -20.20 -33.02 20.85
C ASN A 489 -18.89 -32.19 20.77
N LEU A 490 -18.27 -32.12 19.59
CA LEU A 490 -17.09 -31.28 19.33
C LEU A 490 -17.42 -29.78 19.52
N LYS A 491 -18.50 -29.30 18.90
CA LYS A 491 -18.98 -27.91 19.01
C LYS A 491 -19.29 -27.53 20.45
N MET A 492 -19.89 -28.43 21.22
CA MET A 492 -20.15 -28.20 22.65
C MET A 492 -18.88 -28.02 23.49
N GLY A 493 -17.80 -28.78 23.20
CA GLY A 493 -16.51 -28.59 23.85
C GLY A 493 -15.94 -27.19 23.58
N LEU A 494 -15.98 -26.74 22.33
CA LEU A 494 -15.55 -25.41 21.93
C LEU A 494 -16.41 -24.32 22.58
N TYR A 495 -17.73 -24.49 22.60
CA TYR A 495 -18.67 -23.53 23.17
C TYR A 495 -18.63 -23.48 24.69
N ALA A 496 -18.32 -24.58 25.38
CA ALA A 496 -18.06 -24.57 26.82
C ALA A 496 -16.81 -23.74 27.17
N VAL A 497 -15.75 -23.84 26.36
CA VAL A 497 -14.56 -22.99 26.49
C VAL A 497 -14.91 -21.52 26.26
N ASN A 498 -15.69 -21.20 25.23
CA ASN A 498 -16.12 -19.83 24.96
C ASN A 498 -17.01 -19.26 26.09
N ALA A 499 -17.93 -20.06 26.62
CA ALA A 499 -18.78 -19.69 27.74
C ALA A 499 -17.97 -19.39 29.02
N SER A 500 -16.85 -20.08 29.23
CA SER A 500 -15.95 -19.87 30.38
C SER A 500 -15.21 -18.52 30.36
N ARG A 501 -15.18 -17.83 29.22
CA ARG A 501 -14.49 -16.53 29.05
C ARG A 501 -15.23 -15.33 29.63
N ASP A 502 -16.53 -15.47 29.92
CA ASP A 502 -17.29 -14.49 30.70
C ASP A 502 -16.84 -14.54 32.17
N THR A 503 -15.90 -13.72 32.60
CA THR A 503 -15.39 -13.75 33.99
C THR A 503 -16.22 -12.89 34.96
N LYS A 504 -17.37 -12.36 34.54
CA LYS A 504 -18.24 -11.55 35.39
C LYS A 504 -18.74 -12.35 36.59
N LYS A 505 -18.78 -11.69 37.76
CA LYS A 505 -19.21 -12.30 39.04
C LYS A 505 -20.64 -12.82 38.98
N GLU A 506 -21.52 -12.10 38.29
CA GLU A 506 -22.86 -12.57 37.90
C GLU A 506 -22.89 -12.71 36.37
N LYS A 507 -23.17 -13.91 35.88
CA LYS A 507 -23.25 -14.20 34.44
C LYS A 507 -24.42 -13.45 33.81
N SER A 508 -24.25 -12.95 32.59
CA SER A 508 -25.32 -12.26 31.87
C SER A 508 -26.50 -13.19 31.56
N GLU A 509 -27.71 -12.65 31.32
CA GLU A 509 -28.87 -13.47 30.92
C GLU A 509 -28.62 -14.23 29.61
N SER A 510 -27.88 -13.65 28.66
CA SER A 510 -27.47 -14.35 27.43
C SER A 510 -26.43 -15.44 27.69
N THR A 511 -25.51 -15.24 28.65
CA THR A 511 -24.58 -16.28 29.10
C THR A 511 -25.35 -17.43 29.76
N LYS A 512 -26.35 -17.12 30.59
CA LYS A 512 -27.23 -18.12 31.21
C LYS A 512 -28.07 -18.85 30.16
N ALA A 513 -28.60 -18.15 29.15
CA ALA A 513 -29.33 -18.75 28.04
C ALA A 513 -28.44 -19.67 27.19
N PHE A 514 -27.20 -19.25 26.92
CA PHE A 514 -26.22 -20.07 26.21
C PHE A 514 -25.82 -21.31 27.01
N TYR A 515 -25.59 -21.19 28.32
CA TYR A 515 -25.38 -22.35 29.19
C TYR A 515 -26.61 -23.26 29.24
N SER A 516 -27.81 -22.69 29.35
CA SER A 516 -29.06 -23.46 29.30
C SER A 516 -29.16 -24.27 28.00
N LYS A 517 -28.79 -23.65 26.86
CA LYS A 517 -28.80 -24.35 25.58
C LYS A 517 -27.71 -25.40 25.46
N LEU A 518 -26.52 -25.16 26.02
CA LEU A 518 -25.49 -26.18 26.13
C LEU A 518 -25.95 -27.36 26.99
N GLU A 519 -26.73 -27.13 28.04
CA GLU A 519 -27.34 -28.21 28.83
C GLU A 519 -28.46 -28.93 28.07
N GLU A 520 -29.27 -28.22 27.26
CA GLU A 520 -30.23 -28.86 26.34
C GLU A 520 -29.54 -29.71 25.29
N ALA A 521 -28.42 -29.25 24.74
CA ALA A 521 -27.60 -30.01 23.80
C ALA A 521 -26.95 -31.24 24.49
N LYS A 522 -26.48 -31.12 25.74
CA LYS A 522 -26.05 -32.26 26.56
C LYS A 522 -27.19 -33.25 26.81
N ALA A 523 -28.40 -32.75 27.04
CA ALA A 523 -29.59 -33.59 27.21
C ALA A 523 -29.95 -34.30 25.90
N LEU A 524 -29.82 -33.63 24.76
CA LEU A 524 -30.01 -34.24 23.45
C LEU A 524 -28.99 -35.36 23.23
N LEU A 525 -27.71 -35.12 23.52
CA LEU A 525 -26.65 -36.14 23.48
C LEU A 525 -26.92 -37.30 24.46
N SER A 526 -27.55 -37.05 25.61
CA SER A 526 -27.82 -38.08 26.62
C SER A 526 -29.05 -38.94 26.33
N THR A 527 -29.91 -38.55 25.38
CA THR A 527 -31.12 -39.32 24.99
C THR A 527 -30.87 -40.46 24.00
N CYS A 528 -29.61 -40.75 23.65
CA CYS A 528 -29.20 -41.77 22.68
C CYS A 528 -29.86 -41.61 21.28
N TYR A 529 -29.47 -42.47 20.32
CA TYR A 529 -29.82 -42.46 18.88
C TYR A 529 -31.32 -42.55 18.51
N ASP A 530 -32.23 -42.15 19.39
CA ASP A 530 -33.68 -42.12 19.17
C ASP A 530 -34.17 -40.79 18.56
N GLN A 531 -33.28 -39.80 18.44
CA GLN A 531 -33.59 -38.48 17.88
C GLN A 531 -33.21 -38.40 16.39
N PRO A 532 -34.09 -37.92 15.51
CA PRO A 532 -33.79 -37.82 14.08
C PRO A 532 -32.60 -36.90 13.81
N VAL A 533 -31.83 -37.16 12.74
CA VAL A 533 -30.61 -36.41 12.35
C VAL A 533 -30.81 -34.90 12.36
N TYR A 534 -31.96 -34.42 11.87
CA TYR A 534 -32.27 -33.00 11.83
C TYR A 534 -32.29 -32.34 13.22
N ALA A 535 -32.57 -33.08 14.30
CA ALA A 535 -32.59 -32.53 15.66
C ALA A 535 -31.17 -32.16 16.15
N TYR A 536 -30.15 -32.90 15.69
CA TYR A 536 -28.75 -32.59 15.99
C TYR A 536 -28.28 -31.35 15.22
N TYR A 537 -28.55 -31.28 13.91
CA TYR A 537 -28.22 -30.11 13.10
C TYR A 537 -29.00 -28.85 13.52
N ASP A 538 -30.27 -28.99 13.88
CA ASP A 538 -31.08 -27.91 14.43
C ASP A 538 -30.48 -27.41 15.77
N MET A 539 -30.01 -28.32 16.64
CA MET A 539 -29.33 -27.94 17.88
C MET A 539 -27.99 -27.23 17.62
N ILE A 540 -27.19 -27.70 16.65
CA ILE A 540 -25.96 -27.02 16.22
C ILE A 540 -26.29 -25.61 15.71
N GLY A 541 -27.27 -25.48 14.82
CA GLY A 541 -27.72 -24.19 14.29
C GLY A 541 -28.24 -23.24 15.38
N GLN A 542 -28.94 -23.77 16.38
CA GLN A 542 -29.39 -22.98 17.54
C GLN A 542 -28.23 -22.56 18.45
N LEU A 543 -27.26 -23.44 18.72
CA LEU A 543 -26.06 -23.11 19.48
C LEU A 543 -25.21 -22.06 18.76
N ASP A 544 -25.00 -22.21 17.45
CA ASP A 544 -24.26 -21.26 16.61
C ASP A 544 -24.96 -19.90 16.64
N ASN A 545 -26.28 -19.87 16.42
CA ASN A 545 -27.09 -18.65 16.47
C ASN A 545 -27.07 -17.97 17.85
N ILE A 546 -27.20 -18.72 18.95
CA ILE A 546 -27.15 -18.13 20.31
C ILE A 546 -25.73 -17.65 20.62
N CYS A 547 -24.70 -18.40 20.22
CA CYS A 547 -23.31 -18.01 20.41
C CYS A 547 -23.01 -16.68 19.70
N GLU A 548 -23.35 -16.59 18.41
CA GLU A 548 -23.05 -15.44 17.56
C GLU A 548 -23.92 -14.23 17.83
N ASN A 549 -25.24 -14.43 17.97
CA ASN A 549 -26.20 -13.33 18.00
C ASN A 549 -26.67 -12.93 19.39
N LEU A 550 -26.43 -13.76 20.43
CA LEU A 550 -26.85 -13.45 21.81
C LEU A 550 -25.70 -13.41 22.80
N PHE A 551 -24.79 -14.38 22.77
CA PHE A 551 -23.70 -14.51 23.76
C PHE A 551 -22.54 -13.58 23.46
N PHE A 552 -21.90 -13.69 22.28
CA PHE A 552 -20.78 -12.83 21.92
C PHE A 552 -21.07 -11.34 22.04
N PRO A 553 -22.25 -10.81 21.65
CA PRO A 553 -22.56 -9.38 21.80
C PRO A 553 -22.63 -8.86 23.24
N GLN A 554 -22.74 -9.73 24.26
CA GLN A 554 -22.98 -9.35 25.67
C GLN A 554 -21.73 -9.46 26.57
N ILE A 555 -20.62 -9.96 26.03
CA ILE A 555 -19.35 -10.13 26.73
C ILE A 555 -18.27 -9.25 26.08
N ASN A 556 -17.36 -8.72 26.89
CA ASN A 556 -16.32 -7.80 26.41
C ASN A 556 -15.07 -8.59 25.98
N VAL A 557 -15.26 -9.60 25.13
CA VAL A 557 -14.18 -10.39 24.51
C VAL A 557 -14.46 -10.55 23.02
N SER A 558 -13.46 -10.96 22.24
CA SER A 558 -13.62 -11.18 20.79
C SER A 558 -14.05 -9.90 20.06
N ARG A 559 -15.11 -9.96 19.24
CA ARG A 559 -15.50 -8.90 18.30
C ARG A 559 -15.95 -7.61 19.00
N PRO A 560 -16.80 -7.62 20.04
CA PRO A 560 -17.17 -6.38 20.75
C PRO A 560 -15.99 -5.63 21.39
N PHE A 561 -15.06 -6.35 22.02
CA PHE A 561 -13.88 -5.75 22.63
C PHE A 561 -13.02 -5.01 21.60
N ILE A 562 -12.65 -5.70 20.51
CA ILE A 562 -11.76 -5.11 19.52
C ILE A 562 -12.44 -3.97 18.76
N LEU A 563 -13.76 -4.04 18.56
CA LEU A 563 -14.54 -2.93 18.00
C LEU A 563 -14.46 -1.69 18.88
N LYS A 564 -14.61 -1.85 20.19
CA LYS A 564 -14.52 -0.75 21.16
C LYS A 564 -13.11 -0.14 21.22
N CYS A 565 -12.06 -0.98 21.22
CA CYS A 565 -10.67 -0.50 21.16
C CYS A 565 -10.41 0.28 19.85
N ARG A 566 -10.83 -0.28 18.73
CA ARG A 566 -10.68 0.36 17.41
C ARG A 566 -11.45 1.66 17.33
N GLU A 567 -12.67 1.73 17.83
CA GLU A 567 -13.44 2.98 17.92
C GLU A 567 -12.66 4.07 18.67
N LEU A 568 -12.06 3.74 19.82
CA LEU A 568 -11.27 4.68 20.59
C LEU A 568 -9.96 5.08 19.91
N TYR A 569 -9.21 4.13 19.34
CA TYR A 569 -7.97 4.40 18.62
C TYR A 569 -8.21 5.25 17.37
N TYR A 570 -9.21 4.88 16.56
CA TYR A 570 -9.55 5.56 15.32
C TYR A 570 -10.20 6.92 15.54
N LYS A 571 -10.78 7.20 16.71
CA LYS A 571 -11.18 8.55 17.09
C LYS A 571 -10.02 9.55 17.09
N TYR A 572 -8.78 9.09 17.34
CA TYR A 572 -7.60 9.97 17.45
C TYR A 572 -6.52 9.72 16.38
N SER A 573 -6.57 8.59 15.65
CA SER A 573 -5.62 8.28 14.57
C SER A 573 -5.54 9.28 13.41
N PRO A 574 -6.66 9.87 12.93
CA PRO A 574 -6.61 10.95 11.95
C PRO A 574 -5.85 12.18 12.45
N LEU A 575 -5.80 12.36 13.77
CA LEU A 575 -5.10 13.44 14.43
C LEU A 575 -3.68 13.04 14.85
N SER A 576 -3.18 11.86 14.49
CA SER A 576 -1.86 11.36 14.91
C SER A 576 -0.71 12.32 14.60
N GLY A 577 -0.73 12.92 13.40
CA GLY A 577 0.23 13.96 13.01
C GLY A 577 0.08 15.27 13.78
N THR A 578 -1.00 15.46 14.56
CA THR A 578 -1.20 16.60 15.46
C THR A 578 -0.58 16.41 16.84
N TYR A 579 -0.10 15.21 17.14
CA TYR A 579 0.49 14.84 18.41
C TYR A 579 1.98 14.55 18.27
N THR A 580 2.72 14.62 19.37
CA THR A 580 4.14 14.25 19.35
C THR A 580 4.28 12.77 18.99
N ASN A 581 5.31 12.42 18.21
CA ASN A 581 5.60 11.03 17.84
C ASN A 581 5.64 10.09 19.05
N GLU A 582 6.17 10.57 20.18
CA GLU A 582 6.27 9.81 21.42
C GLU A 582 4.87 9.45 21.99
N SER A 583 3.98 10.44 22.11
CA SER A 583 2.63 10.20 22.63
C SER A 583 1.77 9.37 21.68
N TRP A 584 1.94 9.52 20.37
CA TRP A 584 1.25 8.70 19.38
C TRP A 584 1.75 7.25 19.35
N THR A 585 3.05 7.04 19.48
CA THR A 585 3.64 5.68 19.58
C THR A 585 3.02 4.90 20.73
N ALA A 586 2.85 5.54 21.90
CA ALA A 586 2.20 4.92 23.04
C ALA A 586 0.75 4.47 22.76
N VAL A 587 -0.01 5.25 21.99
CA VAL A 587 -1.37 4.88 21.54
C VAL A 587 -1.33 3.70 20.57
N SER A 588 -0.36 3.70 19.65
CA SER A 588 -0.14 2.60 18.70
C SER A 588 0.24 1.29 19.41
N ASP A 589 1.14 1.34 20.38
CA ASP A 589 1.57 0.18 21.15
C ASP A 589 0.42 -0.39 22.01
N ALA A 590 -0.40 0.49 22.60
CA ALA A 590 -1.59 0.06 23.33
C ALA A 590 -2.64 -0.62 22.42
N MET A 591 -2.78 -0.16 21.17
CA MET A 591 -3.65 -0.82 20.20
C MET A 591 -3.10 -2.18 19.76
N ASN A 592 -1.78 -2.29 19.52
CA ASN A 592 -1.12 -3.57 19.24
C ASN A 592 -1.33 -4.58 20.38
N TYR A 593 -1.29 -4.12 21.63
CA TYR A 593 -1.62 -4.96 22.79
C TYR A 593 -3.09 -5.42 22.77
N CYS A 594 -4.03 -4.54 22.38
CA CYS A 594 -5.44 -4.92 22.21
C CYS A 594 -5.63 -6.00 21.13
N ASP A 595 -4.95 -5.90 19.98
CA ASP A 595 -5.00 -6.93 18.93
C ASP A 595 -4.37 -8.25 19.41
N ALA A 596 -3.33 -8.24 20.25
CA ALA A 596 -2.75 -9.46 20.81
C ALA A 596 -3.69 -10.20 21.80
N VAL A 597 -4.55 -9.45 22.49
CA VAL A 597 -5.56 -10.00 23.42
C VAL A 597 -6.79 -10.54 22.67
N TYR A 598 -7.03 -10.08 21.43
CA TYR A 598 -8.15 -10.50 20.59
C TYR A 598 -8.10 -12.01 20.25
N GLY A 599 -9.15 -12.73 20.62
CA GLY A 599 -9.35 -14.17 20.30
C GLY A 599 -8.94 -15.17 21.39
N LYS A 600 -8.06 -14.77 22.31
CA LYS A 600 -7.55 -15.63 23.41
C LYS A 600 -7.72 -15.03 24.82
N GLY A 601 -8.07 -13.75 24.92
CA GLY A 601 -8.26 -13.04 26.19
C GLY A 601 -9.56 -13.37 26.93
N THR A 602 -9.53 -13.18 28.25
CA THR A 602 -10.69 -13.16 29.14
C THR A 602 -11.29 -11.75 29.24
N ASP A 603 -12.54 -11.62 29.71
CA ASP A 603 -13.23 -10.32 29.89
C ASP A 603 -12.39 -9.34 30.74
N ALA A 604 -11.66 -9.85 31.74
CA ALA A 604 -10.74 -9.06 32.58
C ALA A 604 -9.51 -8.55 31.81
N GLN A 605 -8.88 -9.40 30.99
CA GLN A 605 -7.72 -9.01 30.17
C GLN A 605 -8.11 -8.02 29.07
N CYS A 606 -9.28 -8.22 28.46
CA CYS A 606 -9.85 -7.25 27.52
C CYS A 606 -10.17 -5.91 28.19
N ALA A 607 -10.73 -5.91 29.41
CA ALA A 607 -10.95 -4.67 30.16
C ALA A 607 -9.64 -3.94 30.50
N GLU A 608 -8.60 -4.67 30.89
CA GLU A 608 -7.27 -4.11 31.16
C GLU A 608 -6.62 -3.52 29.90
N ALA A 609 -6.63 -4.27 28.79
CA ALA A 609 -6.11 -3.79 27.50
C ALA A 609 -6.82 -2.52 27.01
N TYR A 610 -8.16 -2.48 27.11
CA TYR A 610 -8.92 -1.28 26.78
C TYR A 610 -8.55 -0.11 27.70
N SER A 611 -8.34 -0.34 29.00
CA SER A 611 -7.92 0.71 29.94
C SER A 611 -6.54 1.28 29.61
N ILE A 612 -5.60 0.43 29.15
CA ILE A 612 -4.27 0.88 28.71
C ILE A 612 -4.39 1.80 27.49
N LEU A 613 -5.21 1.40 26.50
CA LEU A 613 -5.48 2.23 25.33
C LEU A 613 -6.15 3.56 25.70
N GLU A 614 -7.13 3.54 26.60
CA GLU A 614 -7.80 4.74 27.08
C GLU A 614 -6.85 5.69 27.82
N LYS A 615 -5.92 5.16 28.63
CA LYS A 615 -4.88 5.96 29.27
C LYS A 615 -3.91 6.56 28.26
N ALA A 616 -3.47 5.80 27.26
CA ALA A 616 -2.57 6.29 26.23
C ALA A 616 -3.21 7.43 25.42
N VAL A 617 -4.48 7.26 25.05
CA VAL A 617 -5.27 8.28 24.36
C VAL A 617 -5.46 9.54 25.21
N ASN A 618 -5.76 9.39 26.50
CA ASN A 618 -5.87 10.52 27.42
C ASN A 618 -4.53 11.23 27.71
N ALA A 619 -3.40 10.60 27.38
CA ALA A 619 -2.06 11.13 27.53
C ALA A 619 -1.49 11.75 26.24
N LEU A 620 -2.29 11.87 25.17
CA LEU A 620 -1.87 12.48 23.92
C LEU A 620 -1.39 13.94 24.12
N VAL A 621 -0.21 14.25 23.60
CA VAL A 621 0.41 15.58 23.70
C VAL A 621 0.41 16.23 22.32
N LYS A 622 -0.26 17.37 22.16
CA LYS A 622 -0.32 18.08 20.87
C LYS A 622 1.06 18.62 20.48
N ASP A 623 1.49 18.30 19.27
CA ASP A 623 2.60 18.94 18.58
C ASP A 623 2.09 20.27 18.02
N VAL A 624 2.35 21.37 18.73
CA VAL A 624 1.89 22.70 18.33
C VAL A 624 2.79 23.21 17.20
N PRO A 625 2.29 23.36 15.96
CA PRO A 625 3.09 23.85 14.86
C PRO A 625 3.57 25.27 15.15
N ASN A 626 4.81 25.59 14.76
CA ASN A 626 5.27 26.99 14.76
C ASN A 626 4.46 27.78 13.73
N GLU A 627 4.00 28.97 14.12
CA GLU A 627 3.40 29.93 13.20
C GLU A 627 4.38 30.28 12.07
N ALA A 628 3.91 30.20 10.81
CA ALA A 628 4.71 30.55 9.64
C ALA A 628 4.79 32.07 9.49
N GLU A 629 5.99 32.61 9.31
CA GLU A 629 6.17 34.03 8.99
C GLU A 629 6.53 34.14 7.51
N ILE A 630 5.62 34.67 6.71
CA ILE A 630 5.72 34.73 5.25
C ILE A 630 5.84 36.20 4.85
N SER A 631 6.90 36.55 4.14
CA SER A 631 7.23 37.94 3.87
C SER A 631 7.63 38.19 2.42
N LEU A 632 7.26 39.36 1.89
CA LEU A 632 7.82 39.89 0.66
C LEU A 632 9.02 40.79 0.95
N THR A 633 10.07 40.68 0.14
CA THR A 633 11.13 41.70 0.14
C THR A 633 10.64 43.00 -0.46
N SER A 634 11.28 44.10 -0.07
CA SER A 634 11.11 45.39 -0.75
C SER A 634 12.27 45.65 -1.69
N ALA A 635 12.05 46.43 -2.74
CA ALA A 635 13.07 46.79 -3.72
C ALA A 635 13.10 48.29 -3.97
N LEU A 636 14.25 48.81 -4.41
CA LEU A 636 14.44 50.20 -4.85
C LEU A 636 14.82 50.16 -6.33
N GLY A 637 14.14 50.93 -7.17
CA GLY A 637 14.45 51.04 -8.59
C GLY A 637 14.00 52.36 -9.18
N LYS A 638 14.52 52.73 -10.34
CA LYS A 638 14.11 53.93 -11.08
C LYS A 638 13.06 53.59 -12.12
N ILE A 639 12.41 54.62 -12.65
CA ILE A 639 11.48 54.50 -13.78
C ILE A 639 12.15 53.74 -14.93
N GLY A 640 11.50 52.67 -15.39
CA GLY A 640 12.00 51.78 -16.45
C GLY A 640 12.83 50.59 -15.97
N ASP A 641 13.30 50.58 -14.72
CA ASP A 641 14.08 49.48 -14.15
C ASP A 641 13.20 48.24 -13.92
N THR A 642 13.81 47.06 -14.01
CA THR A 642 13.23 45.81 -13.52
C THR A 642 13.77 45.52 -12.12
N VAL A 643 12.88 45.37 -11.16
CA VAL A 643 13.18 45.09 -9.75
C VAL A 643 12.75 43.69 -9.34
N GLU A 644 13.46 43.12 -8.38
CA GLU A 644 13.26 41.76 -7.87
C GLU A 644 12.55 41.79 -6.50
N ILE A 645 11.46 41.03 -6.38
CA ILE A 645 10.68 40.85 -5.15
C ILE A 645 10.64 39.35 -4.82
N LYS A 646 10.99 38.98 -3.58
CA LYS A 646 11.05 37.57 -3.13
C LYS A 646 10.00 37.30 -2.08
N LEU A 647 9.33 36.17 -2.20
CA LEU A 647 8.46 35.61 -1.17
C LEU A 647 9.27 34.63 -0.31
N ASN A 648 9.45 34.95 0.96
CA ASN A 648 10.29 34.17 1.87
C ASN A 648 9.50 33.63 3.06
N VAL A 649 10.02 32.55 3.65
CA VAL A 649 9.61 32.05 4.97
C VAL A 649 10.70 32.41 5.99
N SER A 650 10.41 33.33 6.91
CA SER A 650 11.37 33.99 7.81
C SER A 650 11.72 33.18 9.07
N ARG A 651 10.94 32.13 9.37
CA ARG A 651 11.05 31.28 10.57
C ARG A 651 10.88 29.81 10.21
N ASP A 652 11.53 28.91 10.95
CA ASP A 652 11.28 27.47 10.83
C ASP A 652 9.82 27.13 11.18
N SER A 653 9.02 26.87 10.15
CA SER A 653 7.58 26.62 10.25
C SER A 653 7.17 25.23 9.77
N ASN A 654 8.11 24.42 9.27
CA ASN A 654 7.84 23.16 8.59
C ASN A 654 6.79 23.27 7.46
N MET A 655 6.56 24.47 6.93
CA MET A 655 5.61 24.72 5.86
C MET A 655 5.99 23.92 4.62
N SER A 656 5.02 23.17 4.11
CA SER A 656 5.13 22.32 2.92
C SER A 656 4.22 22.82 1.80
N TYR A 657 3.15 23.55 2.13
CA TYR A 657 2.18 24.03 1.16
C TYR A 657 1.65 25.41 1.57
N GLY A 658 1.30 26.22 0.58
CA GLY A 658 0.58 27.47 0.80
C GLY A 658 0.16 28.12 -0.50
N LYS A 659 -1.03 28.74 -0.50
CA LYS A 659 -1.52 29.52 -1.64
C LYS A 659 -1.43 31.00 -1.31
N PHE A 660 -0.77 31.76 -2.16
CA PHE A 660 -0.42 33.15 -1.96
C PHE A 660 -0.96 34.02 -3.08
N VAL A 661 -1.52 35.18 -2.74
CA VAL A 661 -1.95 36.19 -3.70
C VAL A 661 -1.25 37.50 -3.38
N LEU A 662 -0.55 38.03 -4.38
CA LEU A 662 0.19 39.28 -4.29
C LEU A 662 -0.53 40.34 -5.11
N TYR A 663 -1.02 41.37 -4.45
CA TYR A 663 -1.69 42.50 -5.07
C TYR A 663 -0.72 43.67 -5.26
N TYR A 664 -0.66 44.23 -6.47
CA TYR A 664 0.25 45.32 -6.80
C TYR A 664 -0.47 46.42 -7.60
N ASP A 665 0.08 47.63 -7.56
CA ASP A 665 -0.43 48.74 -8.35
C ASP A 665 -0.01 48.59 -9.81
N ASP A 666 -0.96 48.22 -10.68
CA ASP A 666 -0.73 48.02 -12.10
C ASP A 666 -0.51 49.33 -12.88
N THR A 667 -0.69 50.50 -12.27
CA THR A 667 -0.34 51.80 -12.87
C THR A 667 1.13 52.14 -12.65
N VAL A 668 1.75 51.55 -11.63
CA VAL A 668 3.16 51.75 -11.25
C VAL A 668 4.03 50.61 -11.75
N LEU A 669 3.59 49.36 -11.59
CA LEU A 669 4.37 48.15 -11.85
C LEU A 669 3.76 47.33 -12.99
N GLU A 670 4.63 46.67 -13.74
CA GLU A 670 4.30 45.68 -14.77
C GLU A 670 4.96 44.37 -14.40
N TYR A 671 4.19 43.29 -14.22
CA TYR A 671 4.76 41.96 -14.04
C TYR A 671 5.55 41.53 -15.28
N VAL A 672 6.79 41.08 -15.08
CA VAL A 672 7.69 40.66 -16.17
C VAL A 672 7.85 39.14 -16.19
N SER A 673 8.24 38.55 -15.07
CA SER A 673 8.52 37.11 -14.97
C SER A 673 8.62 36.67 -13.52
N ALA A 674 8.64 35.36 -13.30
CA ALA A 674 8.81 34.74 -12.00
C ALA A 674 9.75 33.53 -12.10
N SER A 675 10.40 33.15 -10.99
CA SER A 675 11.25 31.96 -10.93
C SER A 675 10.46 30.65 -10.86
N ASP A 676 9.17 30.74 -10.60
CA ASP A 676 8.20 29.65 -10.60
C ASP A 676 6.87 30.19 -11.16
N ASN A 677 5.87 29.34 -11.34
CA ASN A 677 4.68 29.68 -12.10
C ASN A 677 3.70 30.46 -11.24
N VAL A 678 3.20 31.56 -11.81
CA VAL A 678 2.17 32.39 -11.20
C VAL A 678 1.04 32.62 -12.19
N THR A 679 -0.19 32.66 -11.70
CA THR A 679 -1.33 33.08 -12.50
C THR A 679 -1.42 34.60 -12.43
N SER A 680 -1.32 35.26 -13.59
CA SER A 680 -1.44 36.72 -13.69
C SER A 680 -2.91 37.12 -13.79
N LEU A 681 -3.33 37.98 -12.87
CA LEU A 681 -4.67 38.54 -12.74
C LEU A 681 -4.61 40.06 -12.77
N ALA A 682 -5.76 40.71 -12.89
CA ALA A 682 -5.84 42.18 -12.88
C ALA A 682 -5.29 42.75 -11.56
N GLY A 683 -4.09 43.35 -11.60
CA GLY A 683 -3.41 43.90 -10.43
C GLY A 683 -3.00 42.87 -9.37
N ALA A 684 -2.93 41.57 -9.73
CA ALA A 684 -2.57 40.52 -8.79
C ALA A 684 -1.79 39.36 -9.43
N LEU A 685 -1.02 38.64 -8.63
CA LEU A 685 -0.37 37.38 -9.00
C LEU A 685 -0.75 36.30 -7.98
N GLU A 686 -1.23 35.15 -8.43
CA GLU A 686 -1.46 33.98 -7.59
C GLU A 686 -0.32 32.98 -7.71
N TYR A 687 0.19 32.51 -6.58
CA TYR A 687 1.25 31.52 -6.48
C TYR A 687 0.85 30.40 -5.53
N THR A 688 1.03 29.15 -5.94
CA THR A 688 0.86 27.99 -5.06
C THR A 688 2.22 27.35 -4.81
N TYR A 689 2.64 27.33 -3.54
CA TYR A 689 3.84 26.63 -3.11
C TYR A 689 3.51 25.21 -2.70
N TYR A 690 4.34 24.26 -3.12
CA TYR A 690 4.28 22.87 -2.67
C TYR A 690 5.68 22.25 -2.60
N ASN A 691 6.05 21.71 -1.46
CA ASN A 691 7.31 21.01 -1.20
C ASN A 691 7.17 20.01 -0.05
N LEU A 692 7.35 18.72 -0.34
CA LEU A 692 7.25 17.63 0.64
C LEU A 692 8.34 17.67 1.74
N SER A 693 9.41 18.42 1.54
CA SER A 693 10.47 18.61 2.54
C SER A 693 10.26 19.94 3.27
N PRO A 694 10.26 19.97 4.62
CA PRO A 694 10.05 21.20 5.38
C PRO A 694 11.09 22.26 5.01
N SER A 695 10.62 23.45 4.66
CA SER A 695 11.48 24.59 4.34
C SER A 695 12.27 25.01 5.58
N PRO A 696 13.62 25.02 5.54
CA PRO A 696 14.41 25.63 6.59
C PRO A 696 14.14 27.14 6.65
N ARG A 697 14.49 27.78 7.76
CA ARG A 697 14.43 29.23 7.93
C ARG A 697 15.11 29.98 6.78
N ASN A 698 14.50 31.09 6.35
CA ASN A 698 14.94 31.95 5.25
C ASN A 698 14.89 31.27 3.87
N THR A 699 13.93 30.37 3.65
CA THR A 699 13.69 29.80 2.33
C THR A 699 13.00 30.81 1.43
N ASN A 700 13.59 31.08 0.26
CA ASN A 700 12.94 31.80 -0.83
C ASN A 700 12.02 30.84 -1.60
N LEU A 701 10.72 31.09 -1.56
CA LEU A 701 9.72 30.27 -2.24
C LEU A 701 9.66 30.62 -3.72
N ILE A 702 9.60 31.92 -4.04
CA ILE A 702 9.54 32.43 -5.40
C ILE A 702 10.14 33.82 -5.51
N THR A 703 10.84 34.06 -6.62
CA THR A 703 11.35 35.36 -7.04
C THR A 703 10.48 35.93 -8.17
N LEU A 704 10.01 37.15 -8.01
CA LEU A 704 9.14 37.87 -8.94
C LEU A 704 9.86 39.11 -9.48
N ASN A 705 9.78 39.33 -10.79
CA ASN A 705 10.36 40.48 -11.45
C ASN A 705 9.25 41.43 -11.91
N PHE A 706 9.34 42.68 -11.50
CA PHE A 706 8.45 43.75 -11.91
C PHE A 706 9.23 44.84 -12.62
N LYS A 707 8.70 45.35 -13.73
CA LYS A 707 9.21 46.55 -14.38
C LYS A 707 8.47 47.77 -13.83
N ILE A 708 9.21 48.79 -13.42
CA ILE A 708 8.65 50.08 -13.03
C ILE A 708 8.25 50.82 -14.31
N LYS A 709 6.96 51.13 -14.46
CA LYS A 709 6.42 51.76 -15.67
C LYS A 709 6.96 53.18 -15.83
N ASN A 710 7.06 53.62 -17.09
CA ASN A 710 7.47 54.99 -17.46
C ASN A 710 6.54 56.11 -16.93
N THR A 711 5.37 55.71 -16.41
CA THR A 711 4.33 56.57 -15.84
C THR A 711 4.29 56.52 -14.30
N ALA A 712 5.14 55.72 -13.65
CA ALA A 712 5.18 55.58 -12.21
C ALA A 712 5.50 56.93 -11.52
N ALA A 713 4.76 57.27 -10.46
CA ALA A 713 5.10 58.36 -9.57
C ALA A 713 6.27 57.94 -8.64
N ASN A 714 7.08 58.91 -8.22
CA ASN A 714 8.13 58.66 -7.23
C ASN A 714 7.52 58.33 -5.86
N GLY A 715 8.23 57.50 -5.08
CA GLY A 715 7.82 57.08 -3.75
C GLY A 715 7.43 55.60 -3.64
N PRO A 716 6.87 55.18 -2.50
CA PRO A 716 6.57 53.78 -2.23
C PRO A 716 5.32 53.31 -2.98
N SER A 717 5.44 52.17 -3.64
CA SER A 717 4.31 51.39 -4.17
C SER A 717 4.23 50.05 -3.45
N ALA A 718 3.22 49.89 -2.59
CA ALA A 718 3.03 48.68 -1.79
C ALA A 718 2.65 47.47 -2.66
N ILE A 719 3.20 46.30 -2.32
CA ILE A 719 2.80 44.99 -2.83
C ILE A 719 2.20 44.23 -1.66
N VAL A 720 0.88 44.11 -1.66
CA VAL A 720 0.12 43.51 -0.54
C VAL A 720 0.12 42.00 -0.70
N LEU A 721 0.68 41.30 0.29
CA LEU A 721 0.68 39.84 0.37
C LEU A 721 -0.53 39.35 1.16
N THR A 722 -1.22 38.38 0.60
CA THR A 722 -2.21 37.57 1.30
C THR A 722 -1.93 36.09 1.04
N GLY A 723 -2.43 35.22 1.90
CA GLY A 723 -2.37 33.79 1.65
C GLY A 723 -3.42 33.02 2.44
N GLU A 724 -3.70 31.82 1.96
CA GLU A 724 -4.66 30.88 2.53
C GLU A 724 -4.06 29.47 2.51
N LYS A 725 -4.68 28.56 3.28
CA LYS A 725 -4.33 27.13 3.31
C LYS A 725 -2.84 26.88 3.50
N VAL A 726 -2.20 27.61 4.42
CA VAL A 726 -0.79 27.37 4.74
C VAL A 726 -0.71 26.09 5.56
N ARG A 727 0.04 25.11 5.08
CA ARG A 727 0.12 23.79 5.72
C ARG A 727 1.54 23.34 5.99
N ASP A 728 1.71 22.55 7.04
CA ASP A 728 2.97 21.92 7.36
C ASP A 728 3.21 20.61 6.57
N LYS A 729 4.37 19.98 6.75
CA LYS A 729 4.73 18.71 6.09
C LYS A 729 3.81 17.52 6.42
N TYR A 730 2.96 17.64 7.44
CA TYR A 730 1.94 16.66 7.80
C TYR A 730 0.55 17.06 7.27
N ASN A 731 0.52 18.07 6.40
CA ASN A 731 -0.65 18.64 5.80
C ASN A 731 -1.67 19.24 6.79
N ARG A 732 -1.21 19.68 7.96
CA ARG A 732 -2.06 20.40 8.91
C ARG A 732 -2.10 21.87 8.54
N ASP A 733 -3.28 22.49 8.55
CA ASP A 733 -3.38 23.95 8.47
C ASP A 733 -2.64 24.57 9.66
N ILE A 734 -1.70 25.48 9.36
CA ILE A 734 -0.93 26.23 10.35
C ILE A 734 -1.24 27.71 10.25
N SER A 735 -1.18 28.40 11.39
CA SER A 735 -1.29 29.85 11.40
C SER A 735 -0.11 30.47 10.64
N ALA A 736 -0.38 31.53 9.88
CA ALA A 736 0.63 32.27 9.13
C ALA A 736 0.46 33.78 9.29
N GLN A 737 1.57 34.48 9.46
CA GLN A 737 1.65 35.94 9.42
C GLN A 737 2.19 36.37 8.07
N PHE A 738 1.54 37.37 7.47
CA PHE A 738 1.90 37.88 6.16
C PHE A 738 2.46 39.30 6.28
N THR A 739 3.72 39.47 5.88
CA THR A 739 4.37 40.77 5.80
C THR A 739 4.47 41.21 4.34
N SER A 740 3.79 42.29 4.01
CA SER A 740 3.78 42.87 2.66
C SER A 740 5.10 43.58 2.34
N GLY A 741 5.40 43.71 1.04
CA GLY A 741 6.60 44.38 0.53
C GLY A 741 6.24 45.69 -0.16
N ALA A 742 7.24 46.40 -0.67
CA ALA A 742 7.04 47.58 -1.49
C ALA A 742 8.15 47.74 -2.54
N VAL A 743 7.82 48.42 -3.63
CA VAL A 743 8.82 48.97 -4.56
C VAL A 743 8.91 50.46 -4.30
N GLU A 744 10.07 50.91 -3.85
CA GLU A 744 10.40 52.33 -3.76
C GLU A 744 10.87 52.80 -5.15
N VAL A 745 10.12 53.71 -5.76
CA VAL A 745 10.49 54.33 -7.03
C VAL A 745 11.42 55.51 -6.74
N GLY A 746 12.72 55.28 -6.95
CA GLY A 746 13.79 56.25 -6.74
C GLY A 746 13.88 57.32 -7.84
N GLU A 747 14.66 58.37 -7.57
CA GLU A 747 14.75 59.62 -8.34
C GLU A 747 14.88 59.42 -9.87
N GLY A 748 13.73 59.49 -10.54
CA GLY A 748 13.57 59.92 -11.92
C GLY A 748 12.93 61.31 -11.97
N VAL A 749 12.93 61.94 -13.16
CA VAL A 749 12.29 63.24 -13.38
C VAL A 749 10.81 63.14 -12.97
N VAL A 750 10.44 63.83 -11.89
CA VAL A 750 9.04 63.95 -11.46
C VAL A 750 8.36 64.93 -12.39
N TYR A 751 7.57 64.41 -13.33
CA TYR A 751 6.77 65.24 -14.23
C TYR A 751 5.85 66.15 -13.39
N GLY A 752 6.00 67.45 -13.55
CA GLY A 752 5.31 68.49 -12.80
C GLY A 752 6.08 69.09 -11.63
N ASP A 753 7.27 68.58 -11.27
CA ASP A 753 8.18 69.19 -10.28
C ASP A 753 9.38 69.78 -11.02
N ILE A 754 9.27 71.06 -11.35
CA ILE A 754 10.26 71.79 -12.16
C ILE A 754 11.35 72.42 -11.29
N ASN A 755 11.16 72.52 -9.98
CA ASN A 755 12.15 73.05 -9.06
C ASN A 755 12.94 71.96 -8.30
N SER A 756 12.64 70.69 -8.56
CA SER A 756 13.29 69.51 -7.98
C SER A 756 13.13 69.43 -6.45
N THR A 757 12.00 69.92 -5.93
CA THR A 757 11.65 69.84 -4.49
C THR A 757 11.16 68.47 -4.07
N LYS A 758 10.95 67.55 -5.03
CA LYS A 758 10.41 66.21 -4.87
C LYS A 758 8.90 66.18 -4.58
N SER A 759 8.21 67.30 -4.79
CA SER A 759 6.76 67.44 -4.69
C SER A 759 6.25 68.42 -5.73
N ILE A 760 5.04 68.19 -6.25
CA ILE A 760 4.39 69.13 -7.17
C ILE A 760 3.77 70.25 -6.33
N GLU A 761 4.40 71.43 -6.32
CA GLU A 761 3.98 72.59 -5.54
C GLU A 761 3.41 73.70 -6.42
N LEU A 762 2.79 74.71 -5.79
CA LEU A 762 2.32 75.90 -6.50
C LEU A 762 3.43 76.62 -7.24
N ALA A 763 4.65 76.57 -6.72
CA ALA A 763 5.84 77.11 -7.35
C ALA A 763 6.12 76.45 -8.72
N ASP A 764 5.82 75.16 -8.84
CA ASP A 764 6.02 74.40 -10.07
C ASP A 764 4.98 74.76 -11.14
N ALA A 765 3.70 74.75 -10.76
CA ALA A 765 2.62 75.21 -11.63
C ALA A 765 2.91 76.64 -12.14
N MET A 766 3.31 77.54 -11.23
CA MET A 766 3.62 78.93 -11.57
C MET A 766 4.85 79.04 -12.49
N GLY A 767 5.87 78.21 -12.32
CA GLY A 767 7.04 78.25 -13.19
C GLY A 767 6.73 77.76 -14.61
N VAL A 768 5.84 76.78 -14.80
CA VAL A 768 5.37 76.38 -16.14
C VAL A 768 4.49 77.48 -16.75
N PHE A 769 3.59 78.11 -15.99
CA PHE A 769 2.84 79.29 -16.47
C PHE A 769 3.76 80.43 -16.91
N GLN A 770 4.83 80.68 -16.17
CA GLN A 770 5.80 81.72 -16.51
C GLN A 770 6.63 81.35 -17.75
N TYR A 771 6.96 80.07 -17.94
CA TYR A 771 7.60 79.58 -19.15
C TYR A 771 6.71 79.79 -20.38
N VAL A 772 5.45 79.32 -20.32
CA VAL A 772 4.47 79.44 -21.41
C VAL A 772 4.20 80.92 -21.74
N ALA A 773 4.23 81.81 -20.75
CA ALA A 773 4.11 83.25 -20.93
C ALA A 773 5.39 83.94 -21.45
N GLY A 774 6.47 83.20 -21.74
CA GLY A 774 7.76 83.72 -22.21
C GLY A 774 8.55 84.50 -21.15
N LYS A 775 8.22 84.34 -19.87
CA LYS A 775 8.84 85.07 -18.74
C LYS A 775 9.91 84.26 -18.01
N TYR A 776 10.07 82.99 -18.34
CA TYR A 776 11.01 82.08 -17.69
C TYR A 776 11.55 81.07 -18.70
N ALA A 777 12.81 80.65 -18.57
CA ALA A 777 13.46 79.70 -19.49
C ALA A 777 13.89 78.44 -18.72
N PHE A 778 13.58 77.27 -19.28
CA PHE A 778 13.94 75.97 -18.71
C PHE A 778 15.21 75.39 -19.33
N ASN A 779 15.94 74.60 -18.54
CA ASN A 779 17.01 73.73 -19.04
C ASN A 779 16.41 72.42 -19.58
N SER A 780 17.25 71.54 -20.13
CA SER A 780 16.82 70.28 -20.73
C SER A 780 16.03 69.38 -19.76
N GLU A 781 16.42 69.32 -18.49
CA GLU A 781 15.73 68.51 -17.48
C GLU A 781 14.37 69.10 -17.07
N ARG A 782 14.30 70.42 -16.91
CA ARG A 782 13.03 71.11 -16.60
C ARG A 782 12.05 71.10 -17.76
N ASN A 783 12.52 71.10 -19.01
CA ASN A 783 11.63 70.91 -20.16
C ASN A 783 10.95 69.53 -20.13
N ILE A 784 11.69 68.49 -19.74
CA ILE A 784 11.13 67.14 -19.58
C ILE A 784 10.17 67.09 -18.40
N SER A 785 10.54 67.66 -17.25
CA SER A 785 9.66 67.72 -16.08
C SER A 785 8.38 68.51 -16.33
N ALA A 786 8.49 69.63 -17.05
CA ALA A 786 7.36 70.53 -17.27
C ALA A 786 6.35 69.99 -18.28
N ASP A 787 6.75 69.10 -19.19
CA ASP A 787 5.87 68.43 -20.18
C ASP A 787 5.08 67.31 -19.49
N TYR A 788 4.11 67.72 -18.67
CA TYR A 788 3.35 66.84 -17.79
C TYR A 788 2.47 65.86 -18.56
N ASN A 789 1.87 66.30 -19.67
CA ASN A 789 1.00 65.44 -20.49
C ASN A 789 1.79 64.58 -21.50
N LYS A 790 3.11 64.80 -21.64
CA LYS A 790 4.06 64.02 -22.45
C LYS A 790 3.73 64.04 -23.94
N ASP A 791 3.20 65.15 -24.44
CA ASP A 791 2.90 65.32 -25.87
C ASP A 791 4.08 65.91 -26.66
N GLY A 792 5.19 66.23 -25.97
CA GLY A 792 6.39 66.80 -26.55
C GLY A 792 6.29 68.30 -26.83
N VAL A 793 5.20 68.95 -26.40
CA VAL A 793 4.90 70.37 -26.60
C VAL A 793 4.60 71.02 -25.26
N LEU A 794 5.56 71.81 -24.76
CA LEU A 794 5.41 72.47 -23.47
C LEU A 794 4.47 73.68 -23.55
N ASP A 795 3.21 73.52 -23.13
CA ASP A 795 2.16 74.54 -23.30
C ASP A 795 1.25 74.75 -22.06
N LEU A 796 0.15 75.49 -22.24
CA LEU A 796 -0.78 75.83 -21.15
C LEU A 796 -1.48 74.59 -20.55
N SER A 797 -1.63 73.52 -21.32
CA SER A 797 -2.19 72.24 -20.89
C SER A 797 -1.38 71.66 -19.74
N ASP A 798 -0.05 71.64 -19.87
CA ASP A 798 0.85 71.17 -18.82
C ASP A 798 0.72 72.00 -17.54
N ALA A 799 0.77 73.33 -17.70
CA ALA A 799 0.64 74.26 -16.57
C ALA A 799 -0.69 74.06 -15.83
N MET A 800 -1.78 73.82 -16.56
CA MET A 800 -3.11 73.58 -15.97
C MET A 800 -3.20 72.22 -15.29
N ASN A 801 -2.60 71.17 -15.83
CA ASN A 801 -2.59 69.85 -15.19
C ASN A 801 -1.78 69.87 -13.89
N ILE A 802 -0.59 70.48 -13.90
CA ILE A 802 0.24 70.67 -12.70
C ILE A 802 -0.52 71.51 -11.66
N PHE A 803 -1.17 72.60 -12.08
CA PHE A 803 -1.98 73.43 -11.19
C PHE A 803 -3.17 72.70 -10.58
N MET A 804 -3.84 71.82 -11.33
CA MET A 804 -4.98 71.04 -10.83
C MET A 804 -4.58 70.06 -9.72
N ILE A 805 -3.35 69.54 -9.75
CA ILE A 805 -2.77 68.72 -8.68
C ILE A 805 -2.53 69.57 -7.42
N VAL A 806 -1.86 70.71 -7.57
CA VAL A 806 -1.59 71.65 -6.46
C VAL A 806 -2.87 72.18 -5.82
N ALA A 807 -3.89 72.44 -6.63
CA ALA A 807 -5.19 72.92 -6.16
C ALA A 807 -6.02 71.84 -5.45
N GLY A 808 -5.50 70.61 -5.33
CA GLY A 808 -6.21 69.47 -4.74
C GLY A 808 -7.42 69.04 -5.55
N LYS A 809 -7.48 69.38 -6.85
CA LYS A 809 -8.61 69.10 -7.74
C LYS A 809 -8.44 67.84 -8.58
N GLN A 810 -7.26 67.21 -8.52
CA GLN A 810 -6.99 65.88 -9.08
C GLN A 810 -6.48 64.92 -7.99
N THR A 811 -7.42 64.35 -7.25
CA THR A 811 -7.39 62.90 -6.97
C THR A 811 -8.76 62.39 -7.39
N PRO A 812 -8.87 61.66 -8.51
CA PRO A 812 -10.12 60.96 -8.80
C PRO A 812 -10.45 60.08 -7.60
N PRO A 813 -11.70 60.04 -7.12
CA PRO A 813 -12.07 59.10 -6.07
C PRO A 813 -11.76 57.68 -6.56
N ILE A 814 -10.93 56.95 -5.81
CA ILE A 814 -10.75 55.51 -6.02
C ILE A 814 -12.14 54.89 -5.89
N SER A 815 -12.57 54.23 -6.96
CA SER A 815 -13.89 53.61 -7.02
C SER A 815 -13.86 52.37 -7.88
N ALA A 816 -14.47 51.30 -7.39
CA ALA A 816 -14.71 50.08 -8.15
C ALA A 816 -16.21 49.97 -8.44
N LYS A 817 -16.57 49.85 -9.72
CA LYS A 817 -17.94 49.64 -10.15
C LYS A 817 -18.08 48.25 -10.75
N TYR A 818 -19.03 47.47 -10.25
CA TYR A 818 -19.29 46.12 -10.74
C TYR A 818 -20.57 46.11 -11.55
N ILE A 819 -20.49 45.67 -12.81
CA ILE A 819 -21.60 45.61 -13.74
C ILE A 819 -21.91 44.14 -14.06
N ALA A 820 -23.15 43.72 -13.79
CA ALA A 820 -23.65 42.42 -14.18
C ALA A 820 -25.05 42.56 -14.79
N ASN A 821 -25.36 41.76 -15.81
CA ASN A 821 -26.65 41.83 -16.51
C ASN A 821 -26.99 43.24 -16.99
N GLU A 822 -26.00 43.96 -17.52
CA GLU A 822 -26.10 45.36 -17.99
C GLU A 822 -26.53 46.37 -16.90
N LYS A 823 -26.44 45.98 -15.62
CA LYS A 823 -26.82 46.81 -14.48
C LYS A 823 -25.65 46.94 -13.52
N LEU A 824 -25.56 48.12 -12.90
CA LEU A 824 -24.65 48.36 -11.80
C LEU A 824 -25.12 47.54 -10.59
N VAL A 825 -24.29 46.60 -10.14
CA VAL A 825 -24.56 45.74 -8.98
C VAL A 825 -24.02 46.39 -7.72
N GLU A 826 -22.79 46.90 -7.77
CA GLU A 826 -22.11 47.43 -6.61
C GLU A 826 -21.18 48.60 -6.98
N VAL A 827 -21.04 49.55 -6.05
CA VAL A 827 -20.04 50.63 -6.11
C VAL A 827 -19.33 50.69 -4.77
N GLU A 828 -18.04 50.36 -4.76
CA GLU A 828 -17.21 50.61 -3.60
C GLU A 828 -16.49 51.96 -3.74
N ASN A 829 -16.78 52.88 -2.81
CA ASN A 829 -16.19 54.22 -2.70
C ASN A 829 -15.58 54.41 -1.31
N ASN A 830 -14.55 53.64 -0.99
CA ASN A 830 -13.79 53.66 0.24
C ASN A 830 -12.39 54.22 -0.06
N ASN A 831 -11.78 54.90 0.91
CA ASN A 831 -10.40 55.40 0.79
C ASN A 831 -9.34 54.27 0.89
N SER A 832 -9.77 53.01 0.95
CA SER A 832 -8.90 51.84 0.89
C SER A 832 -8.71 51.45 -0.57
N ASP A 833 -7.50 51.06 -0.94
CA ASP A 833 -7.14 50.61 -2.27
C ASP A 833 -7.36 49.08 -2.45
N MET A 834 -7.84 48.37 -1.43
CA MET A 834 -8.21 46.96 -1.47
C MET A 834 -9.73 46.81 -1.31
N HIS A 835 -10.37 46.25 -2.32
CA HIS A 835 -11.83 46.11 -2.39
C HIS A 835 -12.22 44.63 -2.44
N SER A 836 -13.37 44.29 -1.86
CA SER A 836 -13.93 42.94 -1.96
C SER A 836 -14.71 42.77 -3.25
N CYS A 837 -14.56 41.62 -3.90
CA CYS A 837 -15.39 41.28 -5.05
C CYS A 837 -16.83 40.98 -4.57
N PRO A 838 -17.88 41.45 -5.27
CA PRO A 838 -19.26 41.09 -4.95
C PRO A 838 -19.49 39.58 -5.11
N GLU A 839 -20.52 39.07 -4.42
CA GLU A 839 -20.99 37.70 -4.61
C GLU A 839 -21.30 37.41 -6.08
N ALA A 840 -21.11 36.15 -6.48
CA ALA A 840 -21.32 35.70 -7.86
C ALA A 840 -22.78 36.00 -8.30
N PRO A 841 -22.99 36.89 -9.27
CA PRO A 841 -24.33 37.23 -9.74
C PRO A 841 -24.91 36.09 -10.57
N GLU A 842 -26.22 35.87 -10.48
CA GLU A 842 -26.91 34.82 -11.22
C GLU A 842 -27.50 35.35 -12.55
N LYS A 843 -27.49 34.49 -13.57
CA LYS A 843 -28.13 34.73 -14.87
C LYS A 843 -28.70 33.40 -15.40
N PRO A 844 -30.03 33.25 -15.52
CA PRO A 844 -30.64 31.99 -15.97
C PRO A 844 -30.07 31.49 -17.30
N GLY A 845 -29.64 30.22 -17.34
CA GLY A 845 -29.02 29.59 -18.53
C GLY A 845 -27.55 29.95 -18.77
N TYR A 846 -26.89 30.61 -17.81
CA TYR A 846 -25.48 30.99 -17.90
C TYR A 846 -24.72 30.68 -16.61
N VAL A 847 -23.42 30.43 -16.76
CA VAL A 847 -22.49 30.20 -15.64
C VAL A 847 -21.61 31.42 -15.46
N PHE A 848 -21.52 31.90 -14.22
CA PHE A 848 -20.62 33.00 -13.87
C PHE A 848 -19.16 32.51 -13.90
N ARG A 849 -18.31 33.18 -14.69
CA ARG A 849 -16.89 32.82 -14.86
C ARG A 849 -15.91 33.76 -14.13
N GLY A 850 -16.44 34.76 -13.44
CA GLY A 850 -15.68 35.74 -12.68
C GLY A 850 -15.91 37.17 -13.12
N TRP A 851 -15.23 38.07 -12.43
CA TRP A 851 -15.17 39.50 -12.75
C TRP A 851 -13.97 39.80 -13.64
N TYR A 852 -14.16 40.65 -14.65
CA TYR A 852 -13.15 41.00 -15.65
C TYR A 852 -13.03 42.50 -15.84
N THR A 853 -11.86 42.98 -16.27
CA THR A 853 -11.63 44.41 -16.56
C THR A 853 -12.31 44.90 -17.85
N GLY A 854 -12.83 44.00 -18.68
CA GLY A 854 -13.58 44.31 -19.89
C GLY A 854 -14.88 43.51 -20.00
N GLU A 855 -15.80 44.00 -20.83
CA GLU A 855 -17.09 43.35 -21.08
C GLU A 855 -16.91 41.97 -21.71
N ASN A 856 -17.86 41.06 -21.46
CA ASN A 856 -17.91 39.72 -22.06
C ASN A 856 -16.60 38.90 -21.90
N GLY A 857 -15.95 39.02 -20.74
CA GLY A 857 -14.73 38.27 -20.43
C GLY A 857 -13.48 38.79 -21.15
N THR A 858 -13.56 39.95 -21.79
CA THR A 858 -12.39 40.64 -22.34
C THR A 858 -11.56 41.28 -21.22
N GLY A 859 -10.28 41.54 -21.48
CA GLY A 859 -9.36 42.07 -20.47
C GLY A 859 -8.85 40.98 -19.52
N GLN A 860 -8.45 41.40 -18.32
CA GLN A 860 -7.88 40.51 -17.30
C GLN A 860 -8.96 40.09 -16.29
N LYS A 861 -8.91 38.82 -15.89
CA LYS A 861 -9.75 38.28 -14.81
C LYS A 861 -9.26 38.82 -13.45
N LEU A 862 -10.18 39.11 -12.54
CA LEU A 862 -9.89 39.51 -11.17
C LEU A 862 -9.62 38.29 -10.29
N ALA A 863 -8.88 38.49 -9.20
CA ALA A 863 -8.81 37.50 -8.13
C ALA A 863 -10.19 37.33 -7.47
N THR A 864 -10.45 36.13 -6.96
CA THR A 864 -11.79 35.66 -6.62
C THR A 864 -12.44 36.47 -5.50
N GLU A 865 -11.64 36.93 -4.53
CA GLU A 865 -12.15 37.57 -3.32
C GLU A 865 -11.88 39.07 -3.23
N LYS A 866 -10.74 39.53 -3.75
CA LYS A 866 -10.28 40.91 -3.58
C LYS A 866 -9.63 41.44 -4.84
N VAL A 867 -9.58 42.76 -4.96
CA VAL A 867 -8.88 43.45 -6.04
C VAL A 867 -8.21 44.71 -5.51
N LYS A 868 -7.02 45.01 -6.06
CA LYS A 868 -6.33 46.29 -5.83
C LYS A 868 -6.83 47.33 -6.82
N VAL A 869 -7.29 48.46 -6.33
CA VAL A 869 -7.88 49.54 -7.14
C VAL A 869 -7.11 50.82 -6.86
N SER A 870 -6.29 51.22 -7.82
CA SER A 870 -5.49 52.46 -7.74
C SER A 870 -6.06 53.63 -8.54
N LYS A 871 -7.13 53.39 -9.31
CA LYS A 871 -7.84 54.37 -10.12
C LYS A 871 -9.32 53.97 -10.26
N PRO A 872 -10.23 54.90 -10.59
CA PRO A 872 -11.60 54.56 -10.94
C PRO A 872 -11.64 53.42 -11.97
N SER A 873 -12.23 52.30 -11.60
CA SER A 873 -12.23 51.06 -12.38
C SER A 873 -13.63 50.50 -12.50
N VAL A 874 -13.91 49.87 -13.64
CA VAL A 874 -15.18 49.20 -13.91
C VAL A 874 -14.87 47.75 -14.22
N TYR A 875 -15.58 46.85 -13.54
CA TYR A 875 -15.45 45.41 -13.70
C TYR A 875 -16.77 44.83 -14.18
N TYR A 876 -16.69 43.85 -15.06
CA TYR A 876 -17.84 43.25 -15.73
C TYR A 876 -17.92 41.78 -15.37
N ALA A 877 -19.11 41.33 -14.99
CA ALA A 877 -19.38 39.91 -14.83
C ALA A 877 -19.30 39.22 -16.20
N TYR A 878 -18.48 38.18 -16.30
CA TYR A 878 -18.49 37.33 -17.48
C TYR A 878 -19.39 36.12 -17.24
N TYR A 879 -20.30 35.91 -18.19
CA TYR A 879 -21.24 34.81 -18.21
C TYR A 879 -21.00 33.97 -19.45
N GLU A 880 -20.73 32.70 -19.25
CA GLU A 880 -20.68 31.73 -20.34
C GLU A 880 -22.07 31.09 -20.48
N LYS A 881 -22.60 31.04 -21.69
CA LYS A 881 -23.86 30.34 -21.95
C LYS A 881 -23.63 28.86 -21.66
N PHE A 882 -24.39 28.31 -20.73
CA PHE A 882 -24.28 26.91 -20.37
C PHE A 882 -25.43 26.15 -21.00
N GLU A 883 -25.09 25.48 -22.09
CA GLU A 883 -26.01 24.66 -22.84
C GLU A 883 -25.54 23.22 -22.76
N GLN A 884 -26.51 22.32 -22.85
CA GLN A 884 -26.24 20.93 -23.11
C GLN A 884 -25.38 20.80 -24.38
N LYS A 885 -24.20 20.21 -24.26
CA LYS A 885 -23.28 19.99 -25.38
C LYS A 885 -22.71 18.59 -25.27
N HIS A 886 -22.65 17.91 -26.41
CA HIS A 886 -21.89 16.69 -26.56
C HIS A 886 -20.41 16.90 -26.24
N LEU A 887 -19.79 15.85 -25.71
CA LEU A 887 -18.35 15.83 -25.54
C LEU A 887 -17.65 15.87 -26.90
N LYS A 888 -16.72 16.81 -27.06
CA LYS A 888 -15.88 16.92 -28.25
C LYS A 888 -14.67 15.99 -28.12
N GLN A 889 -14.39 15.22 -29.17
CA GLN A 889 -13.17 14.41 -29.27
C GLN A 889 -11.93 15.31 -29.17
N GLY A 890 -10.94 14.90 -28.38
CA GLY A 890 -9.68 15.64 -28.22
C GLY A 890 -9.77 16.92 -27.38
N GLU A 891 -10.94 17.32 -26.88
CA GLU A 891 -11.03 18.39 -25.87
C GLU A 891 -10.65 17.83 -24.49
N ILE A 892 -9.65 18.43 -23.84
CA ILE A 892 -9.26 18.00 -22.49
C ILE A 892 -10.34 18.43 -21.51
N MET A 893 -10.94 17.45 -20.82
CA MET A 893 -11.88 17.69 -19.72
C MET A 893 -11.53 16.79 -18.54
N THR A 894 -11.67 17.33 -17.33
CA THR A 894 -11.43 16.58 -16.10
C THR A 894 -12.75 16.22 -15.43
N ALA A 895 -12.77 15.10 -14.73
CA ALA A 895 -14.01 14.53 -14.24
C ALA A 895 -13.86 13.91 -12.85
N GLY A 896 -14.94 13.93 -12.06
CA GLY A 896 -14.98 13.31 -10.73
C GLY A 896 -15.86 12.06 -10.74
N TYR A 897 -15.28 10.90 -10.43
CA TYR A 897 -16.04 9.69 -10.09
C TYR A 897 -16.34 9.67 -8.60
N VAL A 898 -17.51 9.16 -8.22
CA VAL A 898 -18.10 9.35 -6.87
C VAL A 898 -17.96 10.82 -6.50
N ALA A 899 -18.56 11.70 -7.31
CA ALA A 899 -18.23 13.12 -7.26
C ALA A 899 -18.58 13.74 -5.92
N ILE A 900 -19.79 13.47 -5.41
CA ILE A 900 -20.26 13.85 -4.07
C ILE A 900 -21.29 12.82 -3.62
N HIS A 901 -21.22 12.39 -2.36
CA HIS A 901 -22.26 11.54 -1.80
C HIS A 901 -23.58 12.32 -1.62
N THR A 902 -24.63 11.93 -2.34
CA THR A 902 -25.89 12.70 -2.44
C THR A 902 -26.48 13.10 -1.10
N GLU A 903 -26.43 12.22 -0.10
CA GLU A 903 -27.01 12.46 1.23
C GLU A 903 -26.30 13.61 2.00
N PHE A 904 -24.99 13.77 1.78
CA PHE A 904 -24.15 14.75 2.50
C PHE A 904 -23.85 16.01 1.66
N ALA A 905 -24.29 16.01 0.41
CA ALA A 905 -24.04 17.08 -0.55
C ALA A 905 -24.54 18.45 -0.05
N VAL A 906 -23.71 19.48 -0.14
CA VAL A 906 -24.09 20.89 0.03
C VAL A 906 -23.73 21.70 -1.22
N GLU A 907 -24.30 22.90 -1.38
CA GLU A 907 -24.04 23.75 -2.56
C GLU A 907 -22.55 24.07 -2.74
N GLU A 908 -21.85 24.33 -1.63
CA GLU A 908 -20.41 24.62 -1.64
C GLU A 908 -19.61 23.47 -2.26
N ASP A 909 -20.08 22.22 -2.16
CA ASP A 909 -19.39 21.08 -2.76
C ASP A 909 -19.33 21.17 -4.28
N PHE A 910 -20.42 21.64 -4.92
CA PHE A 910 -20.49 21.80 -6.38
C PHE A 910 -19.68 23.03 -6.84
N LYS A 911 -19.66 24.08 -6.04
CA LYS A 911 -18.75 25.21 -6.26
C LYS A 911 -17.29 24.75 -6.23
N LYS A 912 -16.93 23.94 -5.24
CA LYS A 912 -15.58 23.37 -5.07
C LYS A 912 -15.20 22.41 -6.19
N LEU A 913 -16.12 21.58 -6.68
CA LEU A 913 -15.89 20.77 -7.88
C LEU A 913 -15.49 21.67 -9.07
N ALA A 914 -16.26 22.72 -9.34
CA ALA A 914 -15.96 23.66 -10.42
C ALA A 914 -14.64 24.43 -10.20
N GLU A 915 -14.37 24.88 -8.97
CA GLU A 915 -13.10 25.51 -8.58
C GLU A 915 -11.90 24.57 -8.75
N CYS A 916 -12.08 23.27 -8.50
CA CYS A 916 -11.07 22.23 -8.71
C CYS A 916 -10.75 21.99 -10.19
N GLY A 917 -11.48 22.64 -11.10
CA GLY A 917 -11.31 22.49 -12.55
C GLY A 917 -12.09 21.33 -13.15
N ILE A 918 -12.89 20.61 -12.35
CA ILE A 918 -13.74 19.50 -12.79
C ILE A 918 -14.82 20.02 -13.75
N ASP A 919 -14.95 19.34 -14.88
CA ASP A 919 -15.93 19.65 -15.93
C ASP A 919 -17.12 18.68 -15.93
N ILE A 920 -16.88 17.42 -15.55
CA ILE A 920 -17.85 16.32 -15.60
C ILE A 920 -17.92 15.64 -14.24
N ILE A 921 -19.12 15.34 -13.77
CA ILE A 921 -19.35 14.55 -12.55
C ILE A 921 -20.29 13.39 -12.84
N ILE A 922 -20.16 12.32 -12.05
CA ILE A 922 -21.14 11.23 -12.02
C ILE A 922 -21.87 11.30 -10.67
N ILE A 923 -23.20 11.35 -10.72
CA ILE A 923 -24.06 11.36 -9.52
C ILE A 923 -25.19 10.36 -9.67
N ASP A 924 -25.64 9.81 -8.54
CA ASP A 924 -26.84 8.99 -8.48
C ASP A 924 -28.10 9.86 -8.53
N TYR A 925 -29.11 9.36 -9.24
CA TYR A 925 -30.43 9.96 -9.30
C TYR A 925 -31.51 8.97 -8.88
N ASP A 926 -32.43 9.48 -8.07
CA ASP A 926 -33.62 8.81 -7.60
C ASP A 926 -34.72 9.85 -7.52
N LYS A 927 -35.73 9.72 -8.39
CA LYS A 927 -36.86 10.65 -8.45
C LYS A 927 -37.62 10.79 -7.13
N SER A 928 -37.55 9.77 -6.27
CA SER A 928 -38.20 9.79 -4.96
C SER A 928 -37.42 10.60 -3.92
N ASN A 929 -36.13 10.87 -4.18
CA ASN A 929 -35.25 11.65 -3.33
C ASN A 929 -35.10 13.08 -3.87
N PRO A 930 -35.75 14.11 -3.26
CA PRO A 930 -35.67 15.48 -3.75
C PRO A 930 -34.26 16.08 -3.71
N LYS A 931 -33.34 15.47 -2.94
CA LYS A 931 -31.93 15.89 -2.88
C LYS A 931 -31.20 15.65 -4.21
N THR A 932 -31.54 14.60 -4.96
CA THR A 932 -30.90 14.30 -6.25
C THR A 932 -31.20 15.38 -7.29
N ALA A 933 -32.44 15.87 -7.33
CA ALA A 933 -32.83 17.02 -8.15
C ALA A 933 -32.17 18.34 -7.70
N GLN A 934 -31.94 18.51 -6.40
CA GLN A 934 -31.22 19.67 -5.88
C GLN A 934 -29.73 19.66 -6.29
N ASN A 935 -29.08 18.49 -6.25
CA ASN A 935 -27.71 18.31 -6.69
C ASN A 935 -27.54 18.68 -8.18
N LEU A 936 -28.50 18.29 -9.03
CA LEU A 936 -28.50 18.69 -10.44
C LEU A 936 -28.59 20.21 -10.62
N LYS A 937 -29.43 20.91 -9.83
CA LYS A 937 -29.50 22.39 -9.87
C LYS A 937 -28.21 23.08 -9.44
N TRP A 938 -27.51 22.52 -8.46
CA TRP A 938 -26.20 23.04 -8.06
C TRP A 938 -25.15 22.79 -9.16
N ALA A 939 -25.18 21.62 -9.81
CA ALA A 939 -24.35 21.36 -10.97
C ALA A 939 -24.60 22.37 -12.10
N GLU A 940 -25.86 22.71 -12.39
CA GLU A 940 -26.23 23.72 -13.40
C GLU A 940 -25.68 25.10 -13.05
N LYS A 941 -25.83 25.51 -11.79
CA LYS A 941 -25.38 26.82 -11.30
C LYS A 941 -23.87 27.02 -11.50
N TYR A 942 -23.08 25.96 -11.28
CA TYR A 942 -21.61 26.01 -11.38
C TYR A 942 -21.05 25.50 -12.71
N GLY A 943 -21.91 25.10 -13.65
CA GLY A 943 -21.52 24.68 -15.00
C GLY A 943 -20.86 23.31 -15.07
N LEU A 944 -21.23 22.41 -14.17
CA LEU A 944 -20.80 21.02 -14.14
C LEU A 944 -21.69 20.19 -15.05
N ARG A 945 -21.09 19.38 -15.92
CA ARG A 945 -21.80 18.40 -16.74
C ARG A 945 -21.96 17.11 -15.96
N VAL A 946 -23.06 16.41 -16.15
CA VAL A 946 -23.48 15.33 -15.26
C VAL A 946 -23.81 14.09 -16.07
N PHE A 947 -23.09 13.00 -15.81
CA PHE A 947 -23.60 11.67 -16.08
C PHE A 947 -24.48 11.22 -14.91
N ILE A 948 -25.73 10.88 -15.21
CA ILE A 948 -26.68 10.42 -14.19
C ILE A 948 -26.68 8.89 -14.12
N SER A 949 -26.41 8.36 -12.94
CA SER A 949 -26.67 6.97 -12.58
C SER A 949 -28.11 6.86 -12.08
N ASP A 950 -29.04 6.53 -12.99
CA ASP A 950 -30.47 6.39 -12.64
C ASP A 950 -30.77 4.97 -12.16
N ASN A 951 -30.97 4.84 -10.85
CA ASN A 951 -31.17 3.55 -10.19
C ASN A 951 -32.37 2.76 -10.71
N MET A 952 -33.45 3.44 -11.17
CA MET A 952 -34.64 2.77 -11.68
C MET A 952 -34.43 2.29 -13.12
N MET A 953 -33.80 3.11 -13.95
CA MET A 953 -33.47 2.76 -15.33
C MET A 953 -32.46 1.60 -15.38
N LEU A 954 -31.42 1.65 -14.54
CA LEU A 954 -30.38 0.62 -14.48
C LEU A 954 -30.93 -0.75 -14.06
N LYS A 955 -31.93 -0.79 -13.18
CA LYS A 955 -32.56 -2.05 -12.70
C LYS A 955 -33.68 -2.58 -13.60
N THR A 956 -34.12 -1.82 -14.60
CA THR A 956 -35.26 -2.20 -15.46
C THR A 956 -34.81 -3.17 -16.56
N GLU A 957 -35.49 -4.32 -16.64
CA GLU A 957 -35.26 -5.36 -17.66
C GLU A 957 -36.58 -5.88 -18.26
N PRO A 958 -36.75 -5.93 -19.59
CA PRO A 958 -35.84 -5.34 -20.60
C PRO A 958 -35.94 -3.81 -20.61
N LEU A 959 -34.82 -3.14 -20.90
CA LEU A 959 -34.83 -1.70 -21.17
C LEU A 959 -35.42 -1.44 -22.57
N THR A 960 -36.35 -0.49 -22.67
CA THR A 960 -37.04 -0.09 -23.92
C THR A 960 -36.91 1.41 -24.14
N GLU A 961 -37.11 1.88 -25.38
CA GLU A 961 -37.02 3.32 -25.72
C GLU A 961 -38.02 4.15 -24.90
N GLU A 962 -39.26 3.67 -24.74
CA GLU A 962 -40.27 4.33 -23.93
C GLU A 962 -39.85 4.44 -22.46
N LYS A 963 -39.18 3.41 -21.93
CA LYS A 963 -38.69 3.42 -20.54
C LYS A 963 -37.52 4.38 -20.35
N VAL A 964 -36.60 4.48 -21.32
CA VAL A 964 -35.53 5.49 -21.28
C VAL A 964 -36.14 6.89 -21.25
N LEU A 965 -37.13 7.19 -22.12
CA LEU A 965 -37.81 8.48 -22.12
C LEU A 965 -38.62 8.73 -20.84
N GLU A 966 -39.23 7.69 -20.26
CA GLU A 966 -39.98 7.82 -18.99
C GLU A 966 -39.05 8.16 -17.82
N PHE A 967 -37.95 7.44 -17.64
CA PHE A 967 -37.05 7.63 -16.51
C PHE A 967 -36.26 8.94 -16.60
N THR A 968 -35.92 9.38 -17.80
CA THR A 968 -35.10 10.58 -18.02
C THR A 968 -35.91 11.89 -18.02
N GLU A 969 -37.25 11.82 -18.11
CA GLU A 969 -38.13 13.00 -18.12
C GLU A 969 -37.84 14.04 -17.01
N PRO A 970 -37.54 13.64 -15.76
CA PRO A 970 -37.31 14.61 -14.68
C PRO A 970 -36.04 15.46 -14.80
N TYR A 971 -35.08 15.05 -15.65
CA TYR A 971 -33.75 15.67 -15.71
C TYR A 971 -33.19 15.89 -17.11
N ARG A 972 -33.75 15.28 -18.17
CA ARG A 972 -33.15 15.33 -19.51
C ARG A 972 -33.07 16.72 -20.14
N ASP A 973 -33.91 17.65 -19.71
CA ASP A 973 -33.93 19.03 -20.20
C ASP A 973 -32.97 19.95 -19.43
N SER A 974 -32.25 19.41 -18.43
CA SER A 974 -31.21 20.14 -17.71
C SER A 974 -30.02 20.45 -18.62
N PRO A 975 -29.51 21.69 -18.65
CA PRO A 975 -28.28 22.01 -19.38
C PRO A 975 -27.04 21.29 -18.82
N SER A 976 -27.10 20.80 -17.57
CA SER A 976 -26.06 19.99 -16.95
C SER A 976 -26.11 18.53 -17.38
N PHE A 977 -27.26 18.02 -17.83
CA PHE A 977 -27.39 16.60 -18.14
C PHE A 977 -26.64 16.25 -19.43
N LEU A 978 -25.55 15.50 -19.28
CA LEU A 978 -24.73 15.06 -20.39
C LEU A 978 -25.24 13.74 -20.98
N GLY A 979 -25.73 12.86 -20.10
CA GLY A 979 -26.07 11.49 -20.44
C GLY A 979 -26.23 10.61 -19.22
N ASN A 980 -26.44 9.31 -19.42
CA ASN A 980 -26.53 8.36 -18.32
C ASN A 980 -25.24 7.52 -18.16
N PHE A 981 -24.87 7.26 -16.91
CA PHE A 981 -23.87 6.24 -16.58
C PHE A 981 -24.52 4.86 -16.67
N ILE A 982 -23.94 3.95 -17.48
CA ILE A 982 -24.53 2.65 -17.76
C ILE A 982 -23.89 1.55 -16.90
N VAL A 983 -22.56 1.45 -16.91
CA VAL A 983 -21.84 0.41 -16.17
C VAL A 983 -20.38 0.77 -15.94
N ASP A 984 -19.87 0.42 -14.76
CA ASP A 984 -18.44 0.39 -14.44
C ASP A 984 -17.91 -1.03 -14.65
N GLU A 985 -16.78 -1.12 -15.34
CA GLU A 985 -15.96 -2.32 -15.46
C GLU A 985 -16.76 -3.63 -15.73
N PRO A 986 -17.50 -3.71 -16.86
CA PRO A 986 -18.26 -4.91 -17.19
C PRO A 986 -17.34 -6.07 -17.58
N SER A 987 -17.63 -7.29 -17.12
CA SER A 987 -16.96 -8.48 -17.63
C SER A 987 -17.37 -8.77 -19.09
N ALA A 988 -16.48 -9.42 -19.86
CA ALA A 988 -16.70 -9.65 -21.29
C ALA A 988 -17.98 -10.45 -21.61
N ASP A 989 -18.38 -11.37 -20.73
CA ASP A 989 -19.63 -12.15 -20.86
C ASP A 989 -20.90 -11.30 -20.74
N LYS A 990 -20.79 -10.07 -20.19
CA LYS A 990 -21.90 -9.11 -20.08
C LYS A 990 -21.91 -8.08 -21.21
N PHE A 991 -20.94 -8.11 -22.13
CA PHE A 991 -20.87 -7.13 -23.21
C PHE A 991 -22.12 -7.11 -24.09
N ASP A 992 -22.65 -8.27 -24.49
CA ASP A 992 -23.86 -8.32 -25.32
C ASP A 992 -25.08 -7.73 -24.61
N HIS A 993 -25.16 -7.96 -23.30
CA HIS A 993 -26.22 -7.41 -22.46
C HIS A 993 -26.16 -5.87 -22.41
N TYR A 994 -24.99 -5.31 -22.10
CA TYR A 994 -24.84 -3.84 -22.01
C TYR A 994 -24.83 -3.15 -23.37
N ALA A 995 -24.28 -3.77 -24.41
CA ALA A 995 -24.34 -3.26 -25.78
C ALA A 995 -25.79 -3.11 -26.26
N ALA A 996 -26.65 -4.09 -25.99
CA ALA A 996 -28.08 -3.99 -26.31
C ALA A 996 -28.77 -2.82 -25.57
N ARG A 997 -28.41 -2.58 -24.30
CA ARG A 997 -28.93 -1.43 -23.52
C ARG A 997 -28.43 -0.10 -24.07
N VAL A 998 -27.16 -0.03 -24.46
CA VAL A 998 -26.55 1.14 -25.13
C VAL A 998 -27.27 1.45 -26.44
N ASP A 999 -27.56 0.45 -27.26
CA ASP A 999 -28.30 0.64 -28.52
C ASP A 999 -29.72 1.17 -28.31
N VAL A 1000 -30.43 0.66 -27.29
CA VAL A 1000 -31.77 1.17 -26.93
C VAL A 1000 -31.69 2.61 -26.45
N TYR A 1001 -30.73 2.92 -25.57
CA TYR A 1001 -30.54 4.28 -25.06
C TYR A 1001 -30.24 5.27 -26.19
N ARG A 1002 -29.30 4.94 -27.08
CA ARG A 1002 -28.91 5.81 -28.21
C ARG A 1002 -30.03 6.02 -29.22
N LYS A 1003 -30.98 5.10 -29.34
CA LYS A 1003 -32.19 5.31 -30.16
C LYS A 1003 -33.17 6.28 -29.50
N ALA A 1004 -33.37 6.15 -28.18
CA ALA A 1004 -34.28 7.00 -27.43
C ALA A 1004 -33.75 8.43 -27.27
N LEU A 1005 -32.45 8.57 -27.04
CA LEU A 1005 -31.76 9.83 -26.73
C LEU A 1005 -30.51 10.00 -27.62
N PRO A 1006 -30.65 10.19 -28.95
CA PRO A 1006 -29.53 10.26 -29.88
C PRO A 1006 -28.64 11.51 -29.69
N ASP A 1007 -29.20 12.56 -29.07
CA ASP A 1007 -28.52 13.84 -28.81
C ASP A 1007 -27.89 13.91 -27.41
N TYR A 1008 -27.77 12.77 -26.71
CA TYR A 1008 -27.14 12.67 -25.38
C TYR A 1008 -26.00 11.66 -25.41
N ASP A 1009 -24.99 11.91 -24.58
CA ASP A 1009 -23.90 10.96 -24.37
C ASP A 1009 -24.34 9.85 -23.40
N LEU A 1010 -23.44 8.91 -23.12
CA LEU A 1010 -23.55 7.93 -22.06
C LEU A 1010 -22.16 7.48 -21.65
N HIS A 1011 -22.03 6.88 -20.47
CA HIS A 1011 -20.72 6.46 -19.95
C HIS A 1011 -20.66 4.96 -19.65
N VAL A 1012 -19.61 4.32 -20.16
CA VAL A 1012 -19.22 2.93 -19.91
C VAL A 1012 -17.72 2.93 -19.67
N ASN A 1013 -17.28 2.38 -18.55
CA ASN A 1013 -15.86 2.30 -18.21
C ASN A 1013 -15.38 0.84 -18.26
N LEU A 1014 -14.20 0.60 -18.85
CA LEU A 1014 -13.60 -0.73 -18.92
C LEU A 1014 -12.63 -0.97 -17.77
N PHE A 1015 -12.49 -2.25 -17.39
CA PHE A 1015 -11.39 -2.71 -16.55
C PHE A 1015 -10.01 -2.25 -17.03
N SER A 1016 -9.05 -2.27 -16.11
CA SER A 1016 -7.61 -2.15 -16.41
C SER A 1016 -7.01 -3.51 -16.83
N MET A 1017 -5.80 -3.46 -17.37
CA MET A 1017 -4.99 -4.63 -17.76
C MET A 1017 -4.65 -5.54 -16.58
N ASP A 1018 -4.67 -5.02 -15.35
CA ASP A 1018 -4.43 -5.81 -14.13
C ASP A 1018 -5.64 -6.65 -13.70
N ALA A 1019 -6.83 -6.37 -14.25
CA ALA A 1019 -8.05 -7.07 -13.88
C ALA A 1019 -8.15 -8.45 -14.55
N PRO A 1020 -8.71 -9.46 -13.86
CA PRO A 1020 -8.92 -10.79 -14.41
C PRO A 1020 -10.12 -10.81 -15.39
N VAL A 1021 -9.96 -10.24 -16.58
CA VAL A 1021 -11.03 -10.14 -17.60
C VAL A 1021 -11.31 -11.46 -18.35
N GLY A 1022 -10.64 -12.56 -17.97
CA GLY A 1022 -10.85 -13.89 -18.55
C GLY A 1022 -10.31 -14.10 -19.96
N MET A 1023 -9.60 -13.10 -20.51
CA MET A 1023 -8.98 -13.12 -21.85
C MET A 1023 -7.80 -12.14 -21.91
N PRO A 1024 -6.96 -12.16 -22.96
CA PRO A 1024 -5.94 -11.12 -23.16
C PRO A 1024 -6.59 -9.73 -23.18
N PHE A 1025 -5.97 -8.76 -22.51
CA PHE A 1025 -6.54 -7.41 -22.40
C PHE A 1025 -6.79 -6.73 -23.75
N SER A 1026 -5.93 -6.98 -24.75
CA SER A 1026 -6.13 -6.52 -26.13
C SER A 1026 -7.42 -7.05 -26.76
N ASP A 1027 -7.76 -8.32 -26.48
CA ASP A 1027 -8.95 -8.99 -27.03
C ASP A 1027 -10.20 -8.49 -26.32
N TYR A 1028 -10.09 -8.20 -25.02
CA TYR A 1028 -11.14 -7.56 -24.23
C TYR A 1028 -11.48 -6.17 -24.76
N VAL A 1029 -10.48 -5.31 -25.01
CA VAL A 1029 -10.67 -3.98 -25.61
C VAL A 1029 -11.23 -4.09 -27.04
N SER A 1030 -10.71 -5.01 -27.85
CA SER A 1030 -11.21 -5.23 -29.22
C SER A 1030 -12.67 -5.70 -29.24
N SER A 1031 -13.05 -6.57 -28.32
CA SER A 1031 -14.44 -7.05 -28.16
C SER A 1031 -15.39 -5.92 -27.76
N TYR A 1032 -14.93 -4.97 -26.94
CA TYR A 1032 -15.71 -3.77 -26.62
C TYR A 1032 -15.95 -2.93 -27.87
N VAL A 1033 -14.89 -2.64 -28.64
CA VAL A 1033 -14.98 -1.86 -29.88
C VAL A 1033 -15.91 -2.51 -30.91
N GLU A 1034 -15.90 -3.85 -31.02
CA GLU A 1034 -16.77 -4.58 -31.93
C GLU A 1034 -18.26 -4.50 -31.51
N LYS A 1035 -18.54 -4.57 -30.21
CA LYS A 1035 -19.91 -4.72 -29.69
C LYS A 1035 -20.59 -3.40 -29.32
N PHE A 1036 -19.85 -2.43 -28.81
CA PHE A 1036 -20.40 -1.18 -28.31
C PHE A 1036 -20.34 -0.09 -29.37
N ASN A 1037 -21.50 0.43 -29.76
CA ASN A 1037 -21.61 1.59 -30.64
C ASN A 1037 -21.40 2.89 -29.85
N LEU A 1038 -20.16 3.17 -29.42
CA LEU A 1038 -19.78 4.37 -28.65
C LEU A 1038 -18.61 5.10 -29.30
N PRO A 1039 -18.57 6.45 -29.26
CA PRO A 1039 -17.52 7.24 -29.91
C PRO A 1039 -16.24 7.33 -29.08
N PHE A 1040 -16.08 6.51 -28.04
CA PHE A 1040 -14.95 6.55 -27.12
C PHE A 1040 -14.65 5.18 -26.50
N ILE A 1041 -13.43 5.04 -25.99
CA ILE A 1041 -13.04 3.97 -25.08
C ILE A 1041 -12.61 4.60 -23.75
N SER A 1042 -13.18 4.14 -22.65
CA SER A 1042 -12.77 4.53 -21.29
C SER A 1042 -12.17 3.33 -20.57
N THR A 1043 -11.07 3.53 -19.84
CA THR A 1043 -10.42 2.49 -19.03
C THR A 1043 -9.88 3.05 -17.72
N SER A 1044 -9.58 2.17 -16.77
CA SER A 1044 -8.90 2.49 -15.52
C SER A 1044 -7.40 2.18 -15.53
N THR A 1045 -6.60 2.95 -14.77
CA THR A 1045 -5.21 2.60 -14.43
C THR A 1045 -4.93 2.81 -12.94
N TYR A 1046 -5.09 1.78 -12.13
CA TYR A 1046 -4.81 1.81 -10.68
C TYR A 1046 -3.43 1.22 -10.38
N SER A 1047 -2.38 1.87 -10.88
CA SER A 1047 -1.03 1.30 -10.95
C SER A 1047 -0.07 1.84 -9.87
N LEU A 1048 -0.56 2.57 -8.87
CA LEU A 1048 0.28 3.29 -7.91
C LEU A 1048 0.22 2.63 -6.52
N PHE A 1049 1.33 2.00 -6.12
CA PHE A 1049 1.44 1.18 -4.91
C PHE A 1049 2.54 1.67 -3.97
N SER A 1050 2.49 1.20 -2.72
CA SER A 1050 3.55 1.34 -1.72
C SER A 1050 3.84 0.00 -1.08
N GLU A 1051 5.12 -0.36 -0.99
CA GLU A 1051 5.60 -1.53 -0.25
C GLU A 1051 6.73 -1.09 0.68
N ASN A 1052 6.62 -1.35 1.98
CA ASN A 1052 7.62 -0.93 2.99
C ASN A 1052 8.00 0.57 2.89
N ASN A 1053 7.01 1.45 2.65
CA ASN A 1053 7.17 2.90 2.44
C ASN A 1053 7.94 3.31 1.16
N ILE A 1054 8.11 2.40 0.21
CA ILE A 1054 8.70 2.71 -1.11
C ILE A 1054 7.59 2.84 -2.14
N LYS A 1055 7.57 3.96 -2.89
CA LYS A 1055 6.60 4.15 -3.98
C LYS A 1055 6.94 3.21 -5.15
N ILE A 1056 5.97 2.40 -5.56
CA ILE A 1056 6.08 1.47 -6.70
C ILE A 1056 5.03 1.84 -7.75
N THR A 1057 5.43 1.90 -9.01
CA THR A 1057 4.53 2.03 -10.16
C THR A 1057 4.50 0.71 -10.91
N ALA A 1058 3.32 0.15 -11.18
CA ALA A 1058 3.22 -1.14 -11.86
C ALA A 1058 3.79 -1.10 -13.27
N GLN A 1059 4.44 -2.19 -13.65
CA GLN A 1059 5.17 -2.31 -14.91
C GLN A 1059 4.27 -2.18 -16.14
N ASN A 1060 3.01 -2.56 -16.04
CA ASN A 1060 2.04 -2.51 -17.12
C ASN A 1060 1.28 -1.19 -17.20
N HIS A 1061 1.56 -0.19 -16.34
CA HIS A 1061 0.87 1.10 -16.35
C HIS A 1061 0.81 1.71 -17.76
N ILE A 1062 1.96 1.81 -18.44
CA ILE A 1062 2.06 2.36 -19.79
C ILE A 1062 1.52 1.41 -20.85
N ALA A 1063 1.66 0.09 -20.66
CA ALA A 1063 1.14 -0.91 -21.60
C ALA A 1063 -0.40 -0.90 -21.66
N ASN A 1064 -1.06 -0.67 -20.51
CA ASN A 1064 -2.51 -0.45 -20.45
C ASN A 1064 -2.94 0.74 -21.31
N ILE A 1065 -2.33 1.90 -21.05
CA ILE A 1065 -2.63 3.15 -21.76
C ILE A 1065 -2.36 2.99 -23.26
N GLN A 1066 -1.23 2.40 -23.63
CA GLN A 1066 -0.86 2.16 -25.02
C GLN A 1066 -1.87 1.28 -25.76
N THR A 1067 -2.32 0.18 -25.14
CA THR A 1067 -3.27 -0.76 -25.76
C THR A 1067 -4.58 -0.06 -26.09
N VAL A 1068 -5.12 0.72 -25.14
CA VAL A 1068 -6.39 1.44 -25.34
C VAL A 1068 -6.23 2.60 -26.32
N ALA A 1069 -5.13 3.35 -26.24
CA ALA A 1069 -4.85 4.45 -27.18
C ALA A 1069 -4.71 3.96 -28.64
N GLN A 1070 -4.09 2.80 -28.85
CA GLN A 1070 -3.99 2.18 -30.17
C GLN A 1070 -5.36 1.76 -30.69
N ALA A 1071 -6.16 1.05 -29.89
CA ALA A 1071 -7.52 0.66 -30.27
C ALA A 1071 -8.41 1.88 -30.58
N ALA A 1072 -8.30 2.95 -29.78
CA ALA A 1072 -9.02 4.20 -30.00
C ALA A 1072 -8.60 4.86 -31.33
N LYS A 1073 -7.29 4.97 -31.60
CA LYS A 1073 -6.77 5.53 -32.86
C LYS A 1073 -7.21 4.72 -34.08
N GLU A 1074 -7.08 3.39 -34.03
CA GLU A 1074 -7.43 2.50 -35.13
C GLU A 1074 -8.91 2.56 -35.52
N ASN A 1075 -9.78 2.91 -34.57
CA ASN A 1075 -11.23 2.98 -34.76
C ASN A 1075 -11.78 4.41 -34.75
N ASN A 1076 -10.91 5.44 -34.76
CA ASN A 1076 -11.29 6.86 -34.70
C ASN A 1076 -12.22 7.19 -33.51
N LEU A 1077 -11.90 6.66 -32.33
CA LEU A 1077 -12.62 6.88 -31.08
C LEU A 1077 -11.84 7.87 -30.19
N ASP A 1078 -12.56 8.56 -29.29
CA ASP A 1078 -11.93 9.33 -28.22
C ASP A 1078 -11.36 8.40 -27.13
N PHE A 1079 -10.32 8.83 -26.42
CA PHE A 1079 -9.70 8.02 -25.36
C PHE A 1079 -9.86 8.68 -24.00
N TRP A 1080 -10.52 7.97 -23.08
CA TRP A 1080 -10.83 8.43 -21.72
C TRP A 1080 -10.11 7.53 -20.71
N MET A 1081 -9.67 8.11 -19.58
CA MET A 1081 -8.89 7.36 -18.59
C MET A 1081 -9.24 7.77 -17.17
N TYR A 1082 -9.49 6.78 -16.31
CA TYR A 1082 -9.54 6.96 -14.87
C TYR A 1082 -8.14 6.97 -14.26
N THR A 1083 -7.91 7.94 -13.38
CA THR A 1083 -6.68 8.14 -12.60
C THR A 1083 -6.93 7.75 -11.14
N GLN A 1084 -5.95 7.09 -10.54
CA GLN A 1084 -5.94 6.79 -9.11
C GLN A 1084 -5.67 8.06 -8.31
N SER A 1085 -6.70 8.55 -7.64
CA SER A 1085 -6.63 9.73 -6.77
C SER A 1085 -7.13 9.45 -5.35
N MET A 1086 -7.39 8.17 -5.04
CA MET A 1086 -7.72 7.70 -3.70
C MET A 1086 -6.60 6.83 -3.11
N SER A 1087 -6.41 6.88 -1.80
CA SER A 1087 -5.45 6.06 -1.05
C SER A 1087 -6.06 5.40 0.19
N GLY A 1088 -5.39 4.38 0.73
CA GLY A 1088 -5.66 3.76 2.04
C GLY A 1088 -6.86 2.81 2.15
N ILE A 1089 -7.35 2.25 1.05
CA ILE A 1089 -8.33 1.15 1.10
C ILE A 1089 -7.66 -0.10 1.70
N GLU A 1090 -8.19 -0.60 2.82
CA GLU A 1090 -7.70 -1.82 3.49
C GLU A 1090 -7.73 -3.03 2.52
N GLY A 1091 -6.62 -3.77 2.45
CA GLY A 1091 -6.45 -4.88 1.49
C GLY A 1091 -5.86 -4.49 0.13
N HIS A 1092 -5.76 -3.19 -0.17
CA HIS A 1092 -5.09 -2.67 -1.36
C HIS A 1092 -3.79 -1.96 -0.97
N ASN A 1093 -2.64 -2.36 -1.53
CA ASN A 1093 -1.33 -1.74 -1.27
C ASN A 1093 -1.17 -0.34 -1.91
N ASN A 1094 -2.25 0.45 -2.01
CA ASN A 1094 -2.28 1.74 -2.68
C ASN A 1094 -1.44 2.76 -1.90
N ARG A 1095 -0.55 3.48 -2.59
CA ARG A 1095 0.22 4.55 -1.95
C ARG A 1095 -0.64 5.78 -1.67
N TYR A 1096 -0.21 6.57 -0.69
CA TYR A 1096 -0.72 7.91 -0.49
C TYR A 1096 -0.42 8.79 -1.73
N ILE A 1097 -1.43 9.50 -2.22
CA ILE A 1097 -1.39 10.26 -3.49
C ILE A 1097 -0.82 11.67 -3.26
N THR A 1098 0.17 12.04 -4.07
CA THR A 1098 0.76 13.38 -4.09
C THR A 1098 0.50 14.11 -5.41
N LEU A 1099 0.78 15.41 -5.48
CA LEU A 1099 0.71 16.17 -6.73
C LEU A 1099 1.50 15.54 -7.89
N ASP A 1100 2.69 15.01 -7.61
CA ASP A 1100 3.54 14.36 -8.63
C ASP A 1100 2.89 13.08 -9.17
N ASP A 1101 2.13 12.36 -8.33
CA ASP A 1101 1.39 11.16 -8.72
C ASP A 1101 0.21 11.49 -9.66
N ILE A 1102 -0.51 12.59 -9.39
CA ILE A 1102 -1.61 13.06 -10.23
C ILE A 1102 -1.07 13.56 -11.57
N ARG A 1103 -0.02 14.40 -11.55
CA ARG A 1103 0.65 14.88 -12.77
C ARG A 1103 1.14 13.71 -13.63
N PHE A 1104 1.81 12.73 -13.02
CA PHE A 1104 2.33 11.57 -13.75
C PHE A 1104 1.24 10.84 -14.51
N GLN A 1105 0.11 10.54 -13.87
CA GLN A 1105 -1.00 9.84 -14.49
C GLN A 1105 -1.64 10.67 -15.61
N MET A 1106 -1.92 11.95 -15.35
CA MET A 1106 -2.57 12.84 -16.32
C MET A 1106 -1.68 13.09 -17.54
N TYR A 1107 -0.42 13.47 -17.35
CA TYR A 1107 0.51 13.69 -18.46
C TYR A 1107 0.89 12.40 -19.19
N SER A 1108 0.87 11.24 -18.51
CA SER A 1108 1.01 9.95 -19.20
C SER A 1108 -0.19 9.68 -20.11
N ALA A 1109 -1.42 9.84 -19.63
CA ALA A 1109 -2.62 9.66 -20.44
C ALA A 1109 -2.64 10.60 -21.66
N LEU A 1110 -2.38 11.89 -21.42
CA LEU A 1110 -2.34 12.91 -22.47
C LEU A 1110 -1.26 12.59 -23.50
N ALA A 1111 -0.11 12.00 -23.11
CA ALA A 1111 0.96 11.66 -24.06
C ALA A 1111 0.53 10.59 -25.06
N PHE A 1112 -0.50 9.82 -24.73
CA PHE A 1112 -1.16 8.83 -25.57
C PHE A 1112 -2.44 9.35 -26.24
N GLY A 1113 -2.70 10.66 -26.17
CA GLY A 1113 -3.87 11.26 -26.83
C GLY A 1113 -5.18 11.12 -26.05
N ALA A 1114 -5.15 10.68 -24.78
CA ALA A 1114 -6.34 10.74 -23.94
C ALA A 1114 -6.85 12.18 -23.83
N SER A 1115 -8.16 12.36 -23.70
CA SER A 1115 -8.77 13.70 -23.61
C SER A 1115 -9.74 13.84 -22.44
N LYS A 1116 -10.28 12.76 -21.89
CA LYS A 1116 -11.12 12.82 -20.67
C LYS A 1116 -10.42 12.11 -19.53
N LEU A 1117 -10.15 12.84 -18.45
CA LEU A 1117 -9.39 12.38 -17.29
C LEU A 1117 -10.30 12.31 -16.07
N MET A 1118 -10.61 11.11 -15.59
CA MET A 1118 -11.54 10.88 -14.48
C MET A 1118 -10.76 10.60 -13.18
N HIS A 1119 -11.02 11.35 -12.11
CA HIS A 1119 -10.44 11.09 -10.80
C HIS A 1119 -11.24 10.03 -10.04
N PHE A 1120 -10.58 8.92 -9.71
CA PHE A 1120 -11.09 7.88 -8.82
C PHE A 1120 -10.39 7.95 -7.46
N CYS A 1121 -10.97 8.58 -6.45
CA CYS A 1121 -12.27 9.26 -6.46
C CYS A 1121 -12.15 10.70 -5.98
N TYR A 1122 -13.14 11.52 -6.33
CA TYR A 1122 -13.25 12.86 -5.74
C TYR A 1122 -13.77 12.75 -4.30
N ASP A 1123 -14.95 12.17 -4.09
CA ASP A 1123 -15.46 11.79 -2.76
C ASP A 1123 -15.22 10.30 -2.51
N VAL A 1124 -15.35 9.84 -1.27
CA VAL A 1124 -15.09 8.44 -0.91
C VAL A 1124 -16.31 7.54 -1.14
N PRO A 1125 -16.18 6.37 -1.79
CA PRO A 1125 -17.29 5.44 -2.01
C PRO A 1125 -17.74 4.73 -0.73
N GLY A 1126 -19.04 4.40 -0.65
CA GLY A 1126 -19.53 3.25 0.13
C GLY A 1126 -19.55 3.35 1.66
N TYR A 1127 -19.69 4.55 2.26
CA TYR A 1127 -19.92 4.63 3.69
C TYR A 1127 -21.36 4.21 4.06
N ASP A 1128 -21.56 2.93 4.36
CA ASP A 1128 -22.82 2.39 4.91
C ASP A 1128 -22.75 2.15 6.43
N GLY A 1129 -21.61 2.47 7.05
CA GLY A 1129 -21.33 2.26 8.47
C GLY A 1129 -21.05 0.80 8.88
N THR A 1130 -21.04 -0.16 7.95
CA THR A 1130 -20.92 -1.60 8.24
C THR A 1130 -19.56 -2.20 7.89
N VAL A 1131 -18.84 -1.62 6.92
CA VAL A 1131 -17.50 -2.08 6.55
C VAL A 1131 -16.43 -1.47 7.46
N LYS A 1132 -15.58 -2.33 8.02
CA LYS A 1132 -14.36 -1.90 8.70
C LYS A 1132 -13.37 -1.45 7.64
N TYR A 1133 -13.19 -0.14 7.53
CA TYR A 1133 -12.02 0.43 6.89
C TYR A 1133 -11.16 1.07 7.97
N ASN A 1134 -9.84 0.95 7.83
CA ASN A 1134 -8.94 1.87 8.50
C ASN A 1134 -9.40 3.33 8.22
N THR A 1135 -9.20 4.24 9.16
CA THR A 1135 -9.56 5.66 8.99
C THR A 1135 -8.60 6.42 8.05
N GLN A 1136 -8.04 5.74 7.05
CA GLN A 1136 -7.07 6.29 6.10
C GLN A 1136 -7.55 6.22 4.64
N VAL A 1137 -8.86 6.06 4.37
CA VAL A 1137 -9.34 6.22 2.98
C VAL A 1137 -9.45 7.71 2.65
N TYR A 1138 -8.56 8.19 1.77
CA TYR A 1138 -8.48 9.59 1.36
C TYR A 1138 -8.78 9.73 -0.13
N GLY A 1139 -9.88 10.40 -0.50
CA GLY A 1139 -10.07 11.04 -1.81
C GLY A 1139 -9.79 12.55 -1.70
N ALA A 1140 -10.31 13.36 -2.62
CA ALA A 1140 -10.34 14.83 -2.44
C ALA A 1140 -11.14 15.24 -1.19
N ARG A 1141 -12.09 14.38 -0.77
CA ARG A 1141 -12.74 14.40 0.54
C ARG A 1141 -12.44 13.12 1.32
N ASN A 1142 -12.52 13.20 2.65
CA ASN A 1142 -12.48 12.05 3.55
C ASN A 1142 -13.90 11.56 3.90
N TYR A 1143 -14.04 10.48 4.68
CA TYR A 1143 -15.36 9.99 5.15
C TYR A 1143 -16.12 10.97 6.06
N ALA A 1144 -15.46 11.98 6.62
CA ALA A 1144 -16.11 13.07 7.34
C ALA A 1144 -16.60 14.18 6.39
N HIS A 1145 -16.44 13.99 5.08
CA HIS A 1145 -16.79 14.95 4.03
C HIS A 1145 -15.99 16.26 4.11
N GLU A 1146 -14.82 16.22 4.74
CA GLU A 1146 -13.88 17.33 4.80
C GLU A 1146 -12.90 17.25 3.63
N TYR A 1147 -12.52 18.40 3.09
CA TYR A 1147 -11.53 18.48 2.01
C TYR A 1147 -10.14 18.10 2.52
N THR A 1148 -9.46 17.26 1.74
CA THR A 1148 -8.07 16.87 1.94
C THR A 1148 -7.16 17.68 1.01
N GLU A 1149 -5.86 17.55 1.17
CA GLU A 1149 -4.84 18.03 0.25
C GLU A 1149 -4.91 17.45 -1.14
N ILE A 1150 -5.50 16.26 -1.31
CA ILE A 1150 -5.69 15.67 -2.63
C ILE A 1150 -6.56 16.60 -3.47
N TYR A 1151 -7.52 17.33 -2.89
CA TYR A 1151 -8.28 18.37 -3.58
C TYR A 1151 -7.36 19.46 -4.18
N ASP A 1152 -6.39 19.95 -3.41
CA ASP A 1152 -5.51 21.02 -3.88
C ASP A 1152 -4.50 20.51 -4.92
N TYR A 1153 -4.06 19.25 -4.80
CA TYR A 1153 -3.24 18.58 -5.80
C TYR A 1153 -4.01 18.39 -7.12
N MET A 1154 -5.26 17.90 -7.05
CA MET A 1154 -6.16 17.79 -8.19
C MET A 1154 -6.38 19.16 -8.84
N GLN A 1155 -6.74 20.17 -8.05
CA GLN A 1155 -6.98 21.52 -8.54
C GLN A 1155 -5.78 22.06 -9.33
N THR A 1156 -4.58 21.90 -8.77
CA THR A 1156 -3.34 22.32 -9.42
C THR A 1156 -3.17 21.62 -10.77
N ALA A 1157 -3.20 20.29 -10.79
CA ALA A 1157 -2.97 19.51 -12.01
C ALA A 1157 -4.07 19.72 -13.07
N ASN A 1158 -5.33 19.85 -12.64
CA ASN A 1158 -6.47 20.11 -13.53
C ASN A 1158 -6.34 21.46 -14.24
N LEU A 1159 -5.99 22.52 -13.49
CA LEU A 1159 -5.77 23.84 -14.08
C LEU A 1159 -4.56 23.86 -15.01
N GLU A 1160 -3.49 23.11 -14.69
CA GLU A 1160 -2.32 22.97 -15.56
C GLU A 1160 -2.67 22.38 -16.94
N VAL A 1161 -3.44 21.29 -16.98
CA VAL A 1161 -3.82 20.65 -18.25
C VAL A 1161 -4.89 21.43 -19.02
N LYS A 1162 -5.78 22.11 -18.29
CA LYS A 1162 -6.87 22.91 -18.89
C LYS A 1162 -6.33 24.11 -19.66
N ALA A 1163 -5.18 24.65 -19.26
CA ALA A 1163 -4.55 25.79 -19.91
C ALA A 1163 -4.18 25.55 -21.39
N PHE A 1164 -4.03 24.30 -21.82
CA PHE A 1164 -3.73 23.94 -23.21
C PHE A 1164 -4.78 23.07 -23.88
N SER A 1165 -5.96 22.88 -23.26
CA SER A 1165 -7.05 22.06 -23.80
C SER A 1165 -7.48 22.48 -25.22
N GLU A 1166 -7.68 23.79 -25.44
CA GLU A 1166 -8.09 24.32 -26.74
C GLU A 1166 -7.05 24.01 -27.82
N GLU A 1167 -5.77 24.29 -27.55
CA GLU A 1167 -4.69 23.99 -28.50
C GLU A 1167 -4.54 22.49 -28.72
N PHE A 1168 -4.58 21.68 -27.67
CA PHE A 1168 -4.48 20.22 -27.76
C PHE A 1168 -5.53 19.65 -28.72
N SER A 1169 -6.76 20.18 -28.68
CA SER A 1169 -7.86 19.73 -29.58
C SER A 1169 -7.63 20.00 -31.07
N LYS A 1170 -6.64 20.83 -31.43
CA LYS A 1170 -6.26 21.12 -32.83
C LYS A 1170 -5.27 20.10 -33.39
N TYR A 1171 -4.79 19.17 -32.58
CA TYR A 1171 -3.82 18.16 -32.99
C TYR A 1171 -4.36 16.74 -32.78
N SER A 1172 -3.98 15.84 -33.67
CA SER A 1172 -4.25 14.40 -33.54
C SER A 1172 -3.01 13.66 -33.04
N TRP A 1173 -3.20 12.74 -32.11
CA TRP A 1173 -2.14 11.88 -31.60
C TRP A 1173 -1.66 10.91 -32.67
N GLU A 1174 -0.33 10.81 -32.86
CA GLU A 1174 0.28 9.89 -33.81
C GLU A 1174 0.84 8.65 -33.13
N LYS A 1175 1.69 8.84 -32.12
CA LYS A 1175 2.32 7.75 -31.38
C LYS A 1175 2.97 8.29 -30.12
N THR A 1176 3.34 7.39 -29.23
CA THR A 1176 4.12 7.70 -28.03
C THR A 1176 5.39 6.86 -28.01
N THR A 1177 6.50 7.47 -27.63
CA THR A 1177 7.82 6.83 -27.51
C THR A 1177 8.48 7.24 -26.20
N ALA A 1178 9.59 6.60 -25.84
CA ALA A 1178 10.32 6.91 -24.62
C ALA A 1178 11.74 7.40 -24.91
N PHE A 1179 12.13 8.56 -24.40
CA PHE A 1179 13.54 8.90 -24.24
C PHE A 1179 14.06 8.15 -23.02
N LYS A 1180 14.99 7.21 -23.22
CA LYS A 1180 15.51 6.31 -22.17
C LYS A 1180 16.84 6.87 -21.65
N SER A 1181 16.86 7.38 -20.42
CA SER A 1181 18.10 7.81 -19.77
C SER A 1181 18.89 6.61 -19.23
N SER A 1182 19.97 6.85 -18.47
CA SER A 1182 20.75 5.76 -17.87
C SER A 1182 19.96 4.94 -16.83
N ALA A 1183 18.94 5.53 -16.20
CA ALA A 1183 18.01 4.85 -15.32
C ALA A 1183 16.64 4.80 -15.99
N VAL A 1184 16.31 3.66 -16.60
CA VAL A 1184 15.05 3.44 -17.32
C VAL A 1184 14.04 2.75 -16.40
N PRO A 1185 12.93 3.40 -16.06
CA PRO A 1185 11.81 2.79 -15.35
C PRO A 1185 11.24 1.59 -16.12
N LYS A 1186 10.90 0.51 -15.42
CA LYS A 1186 10.46 -0.75 -16.05
C LYS A 1186 9.18 -0.58 -16.87
N TYR A 1187 8.29 0.32 -16.46
CA TYR A 1187 7.04 0.57 -17.18
C TYR A 1187 7.25 1.20 -18.56
N LEU A 1188 8.43 1.75 -18.88
CA LEU A 1188 8.75 2.26 -20.22
C LEU A 1188 9.29 1.19 -21.17
N ASN A 1189 9.44 -0.07 -20.73
CA ASN A 1189 10.03 -1.12 -21.55
C ASN A 1189 9.17 -1.52 -22.75
N CYS A 1190 7.85 -1.36 -22.66
CA CYS A 1190 6.91 -1.61 -23.76
C CYS A 1190 7.03 -0.59 -24.91
N LEU A 1191 7.72 0.53 -24.69
CA LEU A 1191 7.86 1.59 -25.69
C LEU A 1191 9.18 1.53 -26.45
N GLU A 1192 9.08 1.84 -27.73
CA GLU A 1192 10.21 2.09 -28.59
C GLU A 1192 11.02 3.30 -28.10
N PRO A 1193 12.36 3.24 -28.16
CA PRO A 1193 13.20 4.41 -27.88
C PRO A 1193 12.90 5.57 -28.83
N TYR A 1194 12.87 6.79 -28.31
CA TYR A 1194 12.82 7.99 -29.13
C TYR A 1194 14.08 8.08 -29.99
N SER A 1195 13.91 8.10 -31.31
CA SER A 1195 15.00 7.85 -32.27
C SER A 1195 15.64 9.11 -32.85
N ALA A 1196 15.09 10.29 -32.57
CA ALA A 1196 15.63 11.54 -33.11
C ALA A 1196 16.63 12.20 -32.15
N ASP A 1197 17.78 12.61 -32.69
CA ASP A 1197 18.87 13.28 -31.93
C ASP A 1197 18.55 14.73 -31.53
N ASN A 1198 17.29 15.14 -31.66
CA ASN A 1198 16.86 16.50 -31.43
C ASN A 1198 16.40 16.75 -29.99
N ILE A 1199 16.23 15.71 -29.16
CA ILE A 1199 15.86 15.82 -27.74
C ILE A 1199 16.93 15.16 -26.89
N TYR A 1200 17.32 15.84 -25.81
CA TYR A 1200 18.16 15.30 -24.77
C TYR A 1200 17.56 15.63 -23.40
N ALA A 1201 17.62 14.69 -22.47
CA ALA A 1201 17.29 14.92 -21.07
C ALA A 1201 18.19 14.12 -20.13
N ASP A 1202 18.31 14.57 -18.89
CA ASP A 1202 19.03 13.87 -17.82
C ASP A 1202 18.17 12.80 -17.12
N GLN A 1203 16.86 12.80 -17.34
CA GLN A 1203 15.89 11.79 -16.89
C GLN A 1203 15.18 11.13 -18.07
N SER A 1204 14.56 9.97 -17.84
CA SER A 1204 13.71 9.32 -18.84
C SER A 1204 12.44 10.13 -19.09
N LEU A 1205 12.03 10.26 -20.35
CA LEU A 1205 10.84 11.00 -20.75
C LEU A 1205 9.85 10.10 -21.50
N LEU A 1206 8.56 10.41 -21.35
CA LEU A 1206 7.51 9.92 -22.22
C LEU A 1206 7.17 11.03 -23.23
N ILE A 1207 7.19 10.72 -24.53
CA ILE A 1207 7.05 11.69 -25.61
C ILE A 1207 5.91 11.27 -26.53
N GLY A 1208 4.79 11.98 -26.44
CA GLY A 1208 3.68 11.89 -27.39
C GLY A 1208 3.92 12.80 -28.59
N GLU A 1209 3.84 12.25 -29.80
CA GLU A 1209 3.95 13.00 -31.04
C GLU A 1209 2.57 13.29 -31.61
N PHE A 1210 2.35 14.55 -32.01
CA PHE A 1210 1.05 15.03 -32.48
C PHE A 1210 1.19 15.81 -33.79
N LYS A 1211 0.18 15.66 -34.64
CA LYS A 1211 0.11 16.33 -35.95
C LYS A 1211 -1.06 17.31 -35.97
N SER A 1212 -0.82 18.54 -36.45
CA SER A 1212 -1.89 19.52 -36.58
C SER A 1212 -2.96 19.05 -37.57
N ASN A 1213 -4.21 19.31 -37.22
CA ASN A 1213 -5.37 19.06 -38.07
C ASN A 1213 -5.58 20.17 -39.11
N GLU A 1214 -4.93 21.33 -38.92
CA GLU A 1214 -5.19 22.55 -39.68
C GLU A 1214 -4.02 22.97 -40.59
N ASN A 1215 -2.78 22.71 -40.17
CA ASN A 1215 -1.59 23.19 -40.86
C ASN A 1215 -0.41 22.20 -40.73
N SER A 1216 0.79 22.61 -41.14
CA SER A 1216 1.99 21.76 -41.10
C SER A 1216 2.72 21.75 -39.75
N SER A 1217 2.21 22.44 -38.72
CA SER A 1217 2.82 22.47 -37.40
C SER A 1217 2.77 21.09 -36.75
N LYS A 1218 3.74 20.86 -35.86
CA LYS A 1218 3.84 19.65 -35.05
C LYS A 1218 3.74 20.04 -33.59
N ALA A 1219 3.19 19.15 -32.79
CA ALA A 1219 3.21 19.28 -31.35
C ALA A 1219 3.81 18.04 -30.70
N LEU A 1220 4.42 18.23 -29.53
CA LEU A 1220 4.91 17.17 -28.67
C LEU A 1220 4.27 17.32 -27.30
N LEU A 1221 3.82 16.25 -26.69
CA LEU A 1221 3.60 16.22 -25.24
C LEU A 1221 4.79 15.50 -24.61
N ILE A 1222 5.56 16.22 -23.79
CA ILE A 1222 6.74 15.67 -23.12
C ILE A 1222 6.45 15.59 -21.63
N SER A 1223 6.52 14.39 -21.06
CA SER A 1223 6.31 14.12 -19.63
C SER A 1223 7.58 13.56 -18.99
N ASN A 1224 7.89 14.02 -17.78
CA ASN A 1224 8.94 13.45 -16.95
C ASN A 1224 8.48 12.09 -16.44
N ALA A 1225 9.03 11.04 -17.05
CA ALA A 1225 8.65 9.68 -16.80
C ALA A 1225 9.61 8.96 -15.85
N SER A 1226 10.46 9.68 -15.10
CA SER A 1226 11.35 9.07 -14.10
C SER A 1226 10.58 8.44 -12.93
N GLU A 1227 11.21 7.47 -12.24
CA GLU A 1227 10.60 6.82 -11.08
C GLU A 1227 10.25 7.84 -9.99
N LEU A 1228 8.97 7.89 -9.63
CA LEU A 1228 8.39 8.91 -8.73
C LEU A 1228 9.00 8.86 -7.31
N ASN A 1229 9.45 7.69 -6.86
CA ASN A 1229 10.12 7.53 -5.57
C ASN A 1229 11.40 8.38 -5.45
N ASN A 1230 12.04 8.71 -6.57
CA ASN A 1230 13.31 9.44 -6.57
C ASN A 1230 13.13 10.97 -6.54
N ASN A 1231 11.90 11.47 -6.72
CA ASN A 1231 11.56 12.90 -6.74
C ASN A 1231 12.51 13.77 -7.60
N ARG A 1232 12.75 13.35 -8.85
CA ARG A 1232 13.71 14.01 -9.74
C ARG A 1232 13.02 14.95 -10.72
N LYS A 1233 13.60 16.13 -10.91
CA LYS A 1233 13.29 17.03 -12.03
C LYS A 1233 14.00 16.54 -13.29
N ALA A 1234 13.41 16.78 -14.46
CA ALA A 1234 14.02 16.50 -15.75
C ALA A 1234 14.45 17.81 -16.44
N ASN A 1235 15.73 17.95 -16.74
CA ASN A 1235 16.24 19.06 -17.55
C ASN A 1235 16.25 18.65 -19.02
N VAL A 1236 15.43 19.31 -19.84
CA VAL A 1236 15.21 18.95 -21.24
C VAL A 1236 15.87 19.99 -22.15
N SER A 1237 16.53 19.51 -23.20
CA SER A 1237 17.12 20.29 -24.29
C SER A 1237 16.56 19.80 -25.62
N LEU A 1238 15.85 20.67 -26.33
CA LEU A 1238 15.25 20.43 -27.64
C LEU A 1238 15.95 21.26 -28.73
N SER A 1239 16.27 20.63 -29.86
CA SER A 1239 16.70 21.29 -31.10
C SER A 1239 15.52 21.27 -32.09
N ALA A 1240 15.08 22.43 -32.55
CA ALA A 1240 14.02 22.55 -33.55
C ALA A 1240 14.51 23.39 -34.74
N THR A 1241 15.30 22.78 -35.62
CA THR A 1241 15.90 23.45 -36.78
C THR A 1241 14.81 23.92 -37.74
N GLY A 1242 14.79 25.23 -38.05
CA GLY A 1242 13.83 25.83 -38.97
C GLY A 1242 12.50 26.25 -38.33
N ALA A 1243 12.29 25.98 -37.03
CA ALA A 1243 11.15 26.52 -36.29
C ALA A 1243 11.27 28.04 -36.15
N LYS A 1244 10.17 28.75 -36.41
CA LYS A 1244 10.06 30.19 -36.21
C LYS A 1244 9.73 30.51 -34.76
N HIS A 1245 8.81 29.75 -34.19
CA HIS A 1245 8.35 29.90 -32.82
C HIS A 1245 8.25 28.52 -32.15
N VAL A 1246 8.58 28.46 -30.86
CA VAL A 1246 8.39 27.28 -30.03
C VAL A 1246 7.66 27.70 -28.77
N TYR A 1247 6.43 27.24 -28.60
CA TYR A 1247 5.63 27.52 -27.42
C TYR A 1247 5.57 26.28 -26.53
N ALA A 1248 5.72 26.46 -25.23
CA ALA A 1248 5.60 25.41 -24.23
C ALA A 1248 4.55 25.80 -23.20
N TYR A 1249 3.69 24.87 -22.81
CA TYR A 1249 2.80 25.03 -21.66
C TYR A 1249 3.49 24.42 -20.44
N LEU A 1250 4.26 25.23 -19.72
CA LEU A 1250 5.00 24.81 -18.52
C LEU A 1250 4.13 25.10 -17.31
N ASN A 1251 3.72 24.06 -16.57
CA ASN A 1251 2.87 24.16 -15.37
C ASN A 1251 1.67 25.12 -15.59
N GLY A 1252 0.94 24.91 -16.69
CA GLY A 1252 -0.26 25.70 -17.02
C GLY A 1252 0.00 27.07 -17.67
N VAL A 1253 1.24 27.48 -17.91
CA VAL A 1253 1.55 28.78 -18.50
C VAL A 1253 2.12 28.64 -19.91
N LYS A 1254 1.45 29.25 -20.89
CA LYS A 1254 1.97 29.35 -22.27
C LYS A 1254 3.19 30.25 -22.29
N THR A 1255 4.33 29.69 -22.64
CA THR A 1255 5.64 30.36 -22.68
C THR A 1255 6.26 30.21 -24.06
N GLU A 1256 6.62 31.32 -24.70
CA GLU A 1256 7.46 31.28 -25.90
C GLU A 1256 8.92 31.03 -25.49
N LEU A 1257 9.48 29.90 -25.91
CA LEU A 1257 10.85 29.54 -25.59
C LEU A 1257 11.82 30.24 -26.53
N THR A 1258 12.89 30.81 -25.99
CA THR A 1258 13.98 31.40 -26.77
C THR A 1258 15.14 30.43 -26.91
N ALA A 1259 15.61 30.20 -28.13
CA ALA A 1259 16.77 29.35 -28.37
C ALA A 1259 18.07 30.02 -27.88
N LYS A 1260 18.87 29.26 -27.12
CA LYS A 1260 20.27 29.61 -26.79
C LYS A 1260 21.18 28.61 -27.49
N ASN A 1261 22.08 29.10 -28.35
CA ASN A 1261 22.97 28.26 -29.17
C ASN A 1261 22.22 27.19 -29.99
N GLY A 1262 21.05 27.55 -30.54
CA GLY A 1262 20.22 26.65 -31.36
C GLY A 1262 19.41 25.62 -30.56
N LYS A 1263 19.38 25.71 -29.23
CA LYS A 1263 18.66 24.79 -28.34
C LYS A 1263 17.66 25.53 -27.46
N TYR A 1264 16.49 24.93 -27.29
CA TYR A 1264 15.46 25.33 -26.34
C TYR A 1264 15.60 24.48 -25.08
N THR A 1265 15.67 25.10 -23.91
CA THR A 1265 15.87 24.40 -22.63
C THR A 1265 14.77 24.73 -21.64
N PHE A 1266 14.25 23.72 -20.96
CA PHE A 1266 13.23 23.87 -19.91
C PHE A 1266 13.36 22.70 -18.91
N THR A 1267 12.72 22.84 -17.75
CA THR A 1267 12.77 21.85 -16.68
C THR A 1267 11.35 21.39 -16.36
N LEU A 1268 11.16 20.08 -16.22
CA LEU A 1268 9.90 19.47 -15.81
C LEU A 1268 10.00 18.97 -14.36
N PRO A 1269 9.00 19.21 -13.49
CA PRO A 1269 8.97 18.63 -12.16
C PRO A 1269 8.78 17.11 -12.21
N CYS A 1270 8.92 16.43 -11.07
CA CYS A 1270 8.63 15.01 -10.96
C CYS A 1270 7.18 14.73 -11.42
N GLY A 1271 6.97 13.74 -12.31
CA GLY A 1271 5.66 13.44 -12.90
C GLY A 1271 5.05 14.51 -13.81
N GLY A 1272 5.59 15.73 -13.87
CA GLY A 1272 5.06 16.82 -14.67
C GLY A 1272 5.38 16.72 -16.16
N GLY A 1273 4.66 17.48 -16.97
CA GLY A 1273 4.85 17.52 -18.42
C GLY A 1273 4.56 18.87 -19.03
N THR A 1274 4.72 18.95 -20.34
CA THR A 1274 4.47 20.15 -21.13
C THR A 1274 3.94 19.79 -22.52
N PHE A 1275 2.98 20.58 -23.00
CA PHE A 1275 2.56 20.55 -24.41
C PHE A 1275 3.40 21.58 -25.17
N LEU A 1276 4.13 21.13 -26.18
CA LEU A 1276 5.05 21.92 -26.99
C LEU A 1276 4.51 22.05 -28.40
N ILE A 1277 4.38 23.28 -28.88
CA ILE A 1277 3.97 23.60 -30.25
C ILE A 1277 5.19 24.13 -30.99
N ILE A 1278 5.49 23.53 -32.15
CA ILE A 1278 6.63 23.88 -33.00
C ILE A 1278 6.08 24.37 -34.35
N GLU A 1279 6.25 25.67 -34.61
CA GLU A 1279 5.74 26.38 -35.81
C GLU A 1279 6.80 26.69 -36.86
#